data_AF-A0A367Z5B1-F1
#
_entry.id   AF-A0A367Z5B1-F1
#
_cell.length_a   1.000
_cell.length_b   1.000
_cell.length_c   1.000
_cell.angle_alpha   90.00
_cell.angle_beta   90.00
_cell.angle_gamma   90.00
#
_symmetry.space_group_name_H-M   'P 1'
#
loop_
_entity.id
_entity.type
_entity.pdbx_description
1 polymer ?
#
loop_
_entity_poly.entity_id
_entity_poly.type
_entity_poly.pdbx_seq_one_letter_code
_entity_poly.pdbx_strand_id
1 'polypeptide(L)'
;MGDGRQLAALLGHFNTSTVIKGVNDYIPHELNNYDFTFYIGFHADNIVPPKFLIDVVKSTKTIVWINTGFAEFSKSYNLKKIFGFDVFKLDTVTNFDFVKSGKKIFTKGEPNANIINISDKRMVSTLAVAISSKSDIEIPYIVKSKNFYYIADSPFASATETDRYLLFADMLHDILGEEHEESHSAILRIEDIGPLDNPNNLRDIADLLADKGIPFLISVYPFYVDPSEGIRVSLSDKPELVDALKYMVRNGGTLVMHGVTHQYKGISATDFEFWDESTNSPIKDESEEAFSKKLDLGIQEFMKNGLYPLVWETPHYTASLLFYKTVSKYFSTAIEQRLSIENYDYSQFFPYIIQKDLFGQTIYPENLGYVPLDESNKQVSRNAVQNILKGAKTNLYVRDGFASCFFHPFLDLDLLQELVDSVQALGYTYIDLKYESNWVKTKDKLIISGNQKHTLTLEDQYLVEAYFNPSGEIIKRKESEKRIRGTLEIGGDLKPGQFYKAEVLEFKERKKDFYEDTYYKLQKLISKIITSPNQLEEARPVVLWNHYAKGAAYNDQAALVSVFRSVNINVDTIYVGQKIDLKNYNLLLVPFSFVDSLRLTDFDIITKFVEDGGNIITDSKNYLAEELGIKYIENKLRVRKIRDRYFPEEPISWRYTELINKFECDDIEEIFCVDEITDAPIIIGKRVGKGKLIFISSIFDPYSQEGYSLYPYLLEYVRKYFKLTPIIRRENLEVFFDPGFRHTYSIENLIKQWVNQGIRVVHVAGWHQYPKYTYDYNRLIRLAHANGILVYAWLEPPQVSQMFWATHPEWREKNYLGEDAKPSWRYPVAMTDKNCVAEMLKEFMKLLEIYDFDGINLAELYFEAGKGFDEPNHFTPMHPSAIKEVKEKYNIELENIFNPNSKYYWQNNHYVKKSIIEYRINKLNEIYELLLSKFSEHAKSKPGFHIIVTAMDSYNSPELKEHIAVDIEKILHLQKKYNFSLNIQDPQHHWSTDPLRYKDIGNTYSTLLGGKEKLLLDLNIMSFRREDEITPFPTLIQTGTESFQLVKSASLGASRVVIYSESSINPQDMIFLPYALASEVKYKHIDNGYEFDSPYSFYLKLKEGIEVVTLDGNPISSSRGSSFLIPAGNHTVKLGVDIINTYSTHELQIKILSTTANILEVSYGMRDVKFSYDSDTRTLISLNMEPTEITIDNEKYVFYAMRGNDCFTVLLPAGKHSVKIVGGSMVTYGINLTSLWSSISISIFGILAITTLVVMQIYVKRINKKYFLKNNEVVNGRI
;
A
#
# COMPACT_ATOMS: atom_id res chain seq x y z
N MET A 1 -4.10 -9.30 30.33
CA MET A 1 -4.95 -10.16 29.46
C MET A 1 -4.10 -10.85 28.39
N GLY A 2 -3.09 -10.19 27.80
CA GLY A 2 -2.12 -10.76 26.84
C GLY A 2 -1.49 -12.09 27.29
N ASP A 3 -0.67 -12.09 28.35
CA ASP A 3 0.00 -13.32 28.86
C ASP A 3 -0.96 -14.47 29.16
N GLY A 4 -2.18 -14.16 29.61
CA GLY A 4 -3.22 -15.16 29.85
C GLY A 4 -3.71 -15.83 28.55
N ARG A 5 -3.82 -15.07 27.46
CA ARG A 5 -4.15 -15.62 26.13
C ARG A 5 -2.94 -16.33 25.51
N GLN A 6 -1.72 -15.84 25.73
CA GLN A 6 -0.51 -16.54 25.28
C GLN A 6 -0.36 -17.91 25.93
N LEU A 7 -0.62 -18.00 27.24
CA LEU A 7 -0.67 -19.28 27.94
C LEU A 7 -1.79 -20.16 27.39
N ALA A 8 -3.00 -19.62 27.19
CA ALA A 8 -4.11 -20.41 26.66
C ALA A 8 -3.83 -20.98 25.25
N ALA A 9 -3.16 -20.21 24.39
CA ALA A 9 -2.71 -20.69 23.08
C ALA A 9 -1.66 -21.79 23.22
N LEU A 10 -0.66 -21.60 24.10
CA LEU A 10 0.41 -22.59 24.37
C LEU A 10 -0.14 -23.90 24.94
N LEU A 11 -1.22 -23.83 25.72
CA LEU A 11 -1.93 -24.99 26.27
C LEU A 11 -2.70 -25.80 25.21
N GLY A 12 -2.93 -25.24 24.02
CA GLY A 12 -3.60 -25.93 22.91
C GLY A 12 -2.80 -27.09 22.30
N HIS A 13 -1.54 -27.25 22.71
CA HIS A 13 -0.74 -28.44 22.45
C HIS A 13 -1.20 -29.67 23.26
N PHE A 14 -1.68 -29.43 24.48
CA PHE A 14 -2.11 -30.44 25.44
C PHE A 14 -3.60 -30.73 25.29
N ASN A 15 -4.06 -31.87 25.81
CA ASN A 15 -5.48 -32.21 25.84
C ASN A 15 -6.23 -31.47 26.96
N THR A 16 -6.29 -30.15 26.83
CA THR A 16 -6.86 -29.24 27.84
C THR A 16 -8.03 -28.43 27.28
N SER A 17 -8.86 -27.92 28.20
CA SER A 17 -9.89 -26.93 27.90
C SER A 17 -9.68 -25.74 28.83
N THR A 18 -9.52 -24.54 28.26
CA THR A 18 -9.03 -23.37 28.99
C THR A 18 -10.12 -22.31 29.15
N VAL A 19 -10.24 -21.77 30.36
CA VAL A 19 -11.10 -20.62 30.67
C VAL A 19 -10.24 -19.48 31.17
N ILE A 20 -10.34 -18.30 30.53
CA ILE A 20 -9.62 -17.09 30.94
C ILE A 20 -10.59 -16.16 31.65
N LYS A 21 -10.22 -15.65 32.83
CA LYS A 21 -11.04 -14.76 33.64
C LYS A 21 -10.19 -13.73 34.39
N GLY A 22 -10.72 -12.52 34.57
CA GLY A 22 -10.10 -11.53 35.46
C GLY A 22 -10.18 -12.00 36.93
N VAL A 23 -9.09 -11.88 37.69
CA VAL A 23 -9.07 -12.37 39.08
C VAL A 23 -10.11 -11.67 39.97
N ASN A 24 -10.48 -10.42 39.64
CA ASN A 24 -11.52 -9.68 40.36
C ASN A 24 -12.92 -10.30 40.19
N ASP A 25 -13.16 -11.00 39.08
CA ASP A 25 -14.42 -11.67 38.77
C ASP A 25 -14.50 -13.08 39.40
N TYR A 26 -13.44 -13.54 40.07
CA TYR A 26 -13.39 -14.86 40.73
C TYR A 26 -14.52 -15.03 41.76
N ILE A 27 -15.15 -16.20 41.77
CA ILE A 27 -16.21 -16.55 42.72
C ILE A 27 -15.63 -17.55 43.75
N PRO A 28 -15.93 -17.42 45.06
CA PRO A 28 -15.49 -18.39 46.05
C PRO A 28 -15.80 -19.84 45.63
N HIS A 29 -14.82 -20.72 45.83
CA HIS A 29 -14.79 -22.14 45.50
C HIS A 29 -14.77 -22.48 43.99
N GLU A 30 -14.69 -21.48 43.11
CA GLU A 30 -14.65 -21.68 41.65
C GLU A 30 -13.42 -22.49 41.20
N LEU A 31 -12.28 -22.39 41.90
CA LEU A 31 -11.07 -23.15 41.57
C LEU A 31 -11.29 -24.68 41.59
N ASN A 32 -12.28 -25.17 42.35
CA ASN A 32 -12.52 -26.60 42.53
C ASN A 32 -13.09 -27.25 41.27
N ASN A 33 -13.59 -26.44 40.34
CA ASN A 33 -14.12 -26.87 39.05
C ASN A 33 -13.01 -27.13 38.01
N TYR A 34 -11.75 -26.83 38.35
CA TYR A 34 -10.61 -26.93 37.43
C TYR A 34 -9.53 -27.85 38.02
N ASP A 35 -8.79 -28.53 37.14
CA ASP A 35 -7.68 -29.39 37.53
C ASP A 35 -6.38 -28.61 37.78
N PHE A 36 -6.18 -27.54 36.99
CA PHE A 36 -5.03 -26.65 37.06
C PHE A 36 -5.52 -25.20 37.14
N THR A 37 -4.90 -24.38 37.97
CA THR A 37 -5.16 -22.94 38.05
C THR A 37 -3.87 -22.16 37.84
N PHE A 38 -3.82 -21.36 36.78
CA PHE A 38 -2.73 -20.44 36.51
C PHE A 38 -3.12 -19.02 36.93
N TYR A 39 -2.38 -18.43 37.86
CA TYR A 39 -2.48 -17.02 38.20
C TYR A 39 -1.32 -16.26 37.58
N ILE A 40 -1.61 -15.19 36.85
CA ILE A 40 -0.61 -14.33 36.21
C ILE A 40 -0.76 -12.90 36.70
N GLY A 41 0.26 -12.41 37.41
CA GLY A 41 0.36 -11.01 37.83
C GLY A 41 1.00 -10.14 36.74
N PHE A 42 0.50 -8.92 36.55
CA PHE A 42 1.02 -7.96 35.56
C PHE A 42 1.62 -6.68 36.17
N HIS A 43 1.23 -6.29 37.39
CA HIS A 43 1.71 -5.08 38.07
C HIS A 43 2.28 -5.42 39.45
N ALA A 44 3.32 -4.69 39.88
CA ALA A 44 3.95 -4.93 41.19
C ALA A 44 2.96 -4.75 42.35
N ASP A 45 2.08 -3.75 42.26
CA ASP A 45 1.05 -3.43 43.26
C ASP A 45 -0.29 -4.19 43.07
N ASN A 46 -0.28 -5.32 42.35
CA ASN A 46 -1.51 -6.07 42.12
C ASN A 46 -2.13 -6.57 43.42
N ILE A 47 -3.28 -6.00 43.78
CA ILE A 47 -4.07 -6.42 44.94
C ILE A 47 -4.88 -7.65 44.54
N VAL A 48 -4.47 -8.81 45.05
CA VAL A 48 -5.19 -10.08 44.80
C VAL A 48 -6.40 -10.19 45.73
N PRO A 49 -7.61 -10.43 45.21
CA PRO A 49 -8.81 -10.52 46.03
C PRO A 49 -8.69 -11.57 47.15
N PRO A 50 -9.01 -11.22 48.42
CA PRO A 50 -8.92 -12.17 49.54
C PRO A 50 -9.70 -13.47 49.31
N LYS A 51 -10.84 -13.38 48.62
CA LYS A 51 -11.66 -14.54 48.21
C LYS A 51 -10.87 -15.59 47.42
N PHE A 52 -9.98 -15.17 46.54
CA PHE A 52 -9.12 -16.05 45.76
C PHE A 52 -7.99 -16.61 46.62
N LEU A 53 -7.34 -15.77 47.43
CA LEU A 53 -6.23 -16.18 48.30
C LEU A 53 -6.63 -17.26 49.33
N ILE A 54 -7.82 -17.12 49.95
CA ILE A 54 -8.38 -18.10 50.91
C ILE A 54 -8.48 -19.50 50.29
N ASP A 55 -8.84 -19.51 49.02
CA ASP A 55 -9.11 -20.68 48.23
C ASP A 55 -7.80 -21.32 47.73
N VAL A 56 -6.83 -20.50 47.32
CA VAL A 56 -5.44 -20.93 46.99
C VAL A 56 -4.78 -21.65 48.17
N VAL A 57 -4.87 -21.14 49.39
CA VAL A 57 -4.22 -21.79 50.57
C VAL A 57 -4.89 -23.10 50.98
N LYS A 58 -6.14 -23.34 50.58
CA LYS A 58 -6.91 -24.55 50.91
C LYS A 58 -6.91 -25.59 49.79
N SER A 59 -6.52 -25.20 48.58
CA SER A 59 -6.59 -26.04 47.40
C SER A 59 -5.64 -27.24 47.49
N THR A 60 -6.14 -28.38 47.01
CA THR A 60 -5.33 -29.57 46.71
C THR A 60 -5.07 -29.74 45.21
N LYS A 61 -5.71 -28.91 44.37
CA LYS A 61 -5.51 -28.85 42.91
C LYS A 61 -4.21 -28.14 42.57
N THR A 62 -3.64 -28.39 41.40
CA THR A 62 -2.36 -27.78 41.00
C THR A 62 -2.53 -26.29 40.75
N ILE A 63 -1.70 -25.47 41.40
CA ILE A 63 -1.69 -24.01 41.24
C ILE A 63 -0.33 -23.58 40.73
N VAL A 64 -0.32 -22.77 39.66
CA VAL A 64 0.88 -22.16 39.10
C VAL A 64 0.74 -20.66 39.23
N TRP A 65 1.66 -20.02 39.94
CA TRP A 65 1.67 -18.59 40.17
C TRP A 65 2.85 -17.96 39.43
N ILE A 66 2.54 -17.01 38.55
CA ILE A 66 3.49 -16.39 37.63
C ILE A 66 3.62 -14.91 37.95
N ASN A 67 4.86 -14.43 38.05
CA ASN A 67 5.24 -13.03 38.19
C ASN A 67 4.79 -12.37 39.51
N THR A 68 3.96 -11.31 39.45
CA THR A 68 3.68 -10.42 40.59
C THR A 68 2.49 -10.88 41.46
N GLY A 69 2.12 -10.09 42.48
CA GLY A 69 1.01 -10.38 43.41
C GLY A 69 1.37 -11.31 44.58
N PHE A 70 2.39 -12.16 44.44
CA PHE A 70 2.80 -13.07 45.52
C PHE A 70 3.42 -12.34 46.72
N ALA A 71 4.04 -11.17 46.49
CA ALA A 71 4.56 -10.33 47.56
C ALA A 71 3.43 -9.80 48.47
N GLU A 72 2.31 -9.34 47.89
CA GLU A 72 1.11 -8.95 48.65
C GLU A 72 0.45 -10.14 49.35
N PHE A 73 0.46 -11.30 48.70
CA PHE A 73 0.01 -12.54 49.33
C PHE A 73 0.86 -12.90 50.56
N SER A 74 2.19 -12.70 50.48
CA SER A 74 3.15 -12.91 51.58
C SER A 74 2.94 -11.95 52.75
N LYS A 75 2.39 -10.75 52.51
CA LYS A 75 1.99 -9.82 53.57
C LYS A 75 0.72 -10.26 54.29
N SER A 76 -0.21 -10.89 53.56
CA SER A 76 -1.54 -11.27 54.06
C SER A 76 -1.58 -12.64 54.76
N TYR A 77 -0.64 -13.54 54.44
CA TYR A 77 -0.58 -14.91 54.98
C TYR A 77 0.87 -15.30 55.33
N ASN A 78 1.05 -16.18 56.31
CA ASN A 78 2.37 -16.73 56.64
C ASN A 78 2.76 -17.84 55.64
N LEU A 79 3.14 -17.43 54.42
CA LEU A 79 3.47 -18.35 53.32
C LEU A 79 4.72 -19.18 53.59
N LYS A 80 5.67 -18.67 54.39
CA LYS A 80 6.81 -19.45 54.91
C LYS A 80 6.36 -20.74 55.58
N LYS A 81 5.30 -20.69 56.39
CA LYS A 81 4.75 -21.88 57.06
C LYS A 81 3.93 -22.77 56.12
N ILE A 82 3.23 -22.19 55.14
CA ILE A 82 2.29 -22.92 54.27
C ILE A 82 3.04 -23.65 53.14
N PHE A 83 3.91 -22.92 52.45
CA PHE A 83 4.64 -23.37 51.26
C PHE A 83 6.15 -23.49 51.47
N GLY A 84 6.71 -23.01 52.58
CA GLY A 84 8.16 -23.08 52.84
C GLY A 84 8.96 -21.92 52.24
N PHE A 85 8.33 -20.96 51.56
CA PHE A 85 8.98 -19.78 50.99
C PHE A 85 8.05 -18.55 51.00
N ASP A 86 8.64 -17.37 50.80
CA ASP A 86 7.95 -16.11 50.54
C ASP A 86 8.66 -15.30 49.43
N VAL A 87 8.00 -14.25 48.95
CA VAL A 87 8.58 -13.27 48.00
C VAL A 87 8.43 -11.89 48.62
N PHE A 88 9.51 -11.10 48.61
CA PHE A 88 9.54 -9.85 49.35
C PHE A 88 9.82 -8.60 48.50
N LYS A 89 10.36 -8.75 47.29
CA LYS A 89 10.55 -7.63 46.33
C LYS A 89 10.72 -8.11 44.89
N LEU A 90 10.43 -7.23 43.95
CA LEU A 90 10.91 -7.29 42.57
C LEU A 90 12.30 -6.63 42.49
N ASP A 91 13.30 -7.32 41.96
CA ASP A 91 14.64 -6.76 41.73
C ASP A 91 14.76 -6.28 40.29
N THR A 92 15.06 -4.99 40.13
CA THR A 92 15.21 -4.32 38.84
C THR A 92 16.62 -3.80 38.57
N VAL A 93 17.59 -4.14 39.43
CA VAL A 93 18.94 -3.55 39.42
C VAL A 93 20.00 -4.59 39.08
N THR A 94 19.83 -5.84 39.54
CA THR A 94 20.85 -6.89 39.43
C THR A 94 21.07 -7.35 37.98
N ASN A 95 20.04 -7.23 37.12
CA ASN A 95 20.05 -7.66 35.71
C ASN A 95 20.36 -9.17 35.54
N PHE A 96 19.32 -10.00 35.53
CA PHE A 96 19.41 -11.43 35.30
C PHE A 96 19.24 -11.75 33.81
N ASP A 97 20.25 -12.33 33.18
CA ASP A 97 20.35 -12.53 31.73
C ASP A 97 20.32 -14.01 31.30
N PHE A 98 20.34 -14.95 32.26
CA PHE A 98 20.17 -16.38 31.98
C PHE A 98 19.25 -17.07 33.00
N VAL A 99 18.63 -18.17 32.56
CA VAL A 99 17.97 -19.17 33.42
C VAL A 99 18.57 -20.54 33.18
N LYS A 100 18.82 -21.28 34.27
CA LYS A 100 19.40 -22.62 34.22
C LYS A 100 18.50 -23.63 34.92
N SER A 101 18.23 -24.75 34.24
CA SER A 101 17.53 -25.92 34.77
C SER A 101 18.37 -27.17 34.50
N GLY A 102 19.01 -27.71 35.55
CA GLY A 102 19.98 -28.80 35.41
C GLY A 102 21.15 -28.41 34.49
N LYS A 103 21.26 -29.08 33.34
CA LYS A 103 22.25 -28.78 32.29
C LYS A 103 21.74 -27.83 31.19
N LYS A 104 20.42 -27.58 31.15
CA LYS A 104 19.78 -26.72 30.16
C LYS A 104 19.97 -25.25 30.57
N ILE A 105 20.44 -24.42 29.65
CA ILE A 105 20.66 -22.98 29.85
C ILE A 105 19.88 -22.21 28.80
N PHE A 106 19.13 -21.21 29.24
CA PHE A 106 18.29 -20.36 28.42
C PHE A 106 18.68 -18.90 28.65
N THR A 107 18.52 -18.07 27.63
CA THR A 107 18.63 -16.61 27.78
C THR A 107 17.45 -16.07 28.57
N LYS A 108 17.61 -14.84 29.08
CA LYS A 108 16.56 -14.10 29.77
C LYS A 108 16.61 -12.63 29.31
N GLY A 109 15.76 -12.28 28.35
CA GLY A 109 15.70 -10.95 27.76
C GLY A 109 15.12 -9.87 28.69
N GLU A 110 14.16 -10.25 29.54
CA GLU A 110 13.62 -9.37 30.59
C GLU A 110 14.56 -9.43 31.81
N PRO A 111 15.23 -8.34 32.21
CA PRO A 111 16.27 -8.39 33.23
C PRO A 111 15.77 -8.58 34.68
N ASN A 112 14.50 -8.29 34.95
CA ASN A 112 13.95 -8.21 36.30
C ASN A 112 13.47 -9.58 36.82
N ALA A 113 13.53 -9.79 38.14
CA ALA A 113 13.00 -11.02 38.76
C ALA A 113 12.53 -10.78 40.20
N ASN A 114 11.45 -11.46 40.59
CA ASN A 114 10.97 -11.46 41.98
C ASN A 114 11.89 -12.33 42.86
N ILE A 115 12.34 -11.79 43.99
CA ILE A 115 13.29 -12.48 44.86
C ILE A 115 12.57 -13.46 45.77
N ILE A 116 12.85 -14.75 45.56
CA ILE A 116 12.32 -15.87 46.33
C ILE A 116 13.21 -16.10 47.56
N ASN A 117 12.62 -16.06 48.76
CA ASN A 117 13.29 -16.42 49.99
C ASN A 117 12.78 -17.78 50.51
N ILE A 118 13.62 -18.80 50.42
CA ILE A 118 13.29 -20.17 50.84
C ILE A 118 13.59 -20.33 52.33
N SER A 119 12.54 -20.52 53.13
CA SER A 119 12.61 -20.70 54.58
C SER A 119 12.68 -22.15 55.05
N ASP A 120 12.13 -23.11 54.30
CA ASP A 120 12.27 -24.56 54.55
C ASP A 120 12.61 -25.32 53.26
N LYS A 121 13.89 -25.67 53.11
CA LYS A 121 14.41 -26.41 51.95
C LYS A 121 13.87 -27.84 51.83
N ARG A 122 13.23 -28.39 52.86
CA ARG A 122 12.60 -29.72 52.80
C ARG A 122 11.22 -29.68 52.16
N MET A 123 10.57 -28.51 52.17
CA MET A 123 9.25 -28.31 51.55
C MET A 123 9.35 -27.81 50.10
N VAL A 124 10.47 -27.16 49.75
CA VAL A 124 10.63 -26.45 48.48
C VAL A 124 11.68 -27.13 47.61
N SER A 125 11.30 -27.49 46.39
CA SER A 125 12.21 -27.92 45.33
C SER A 125 12.48 -26.75 44.39
N THR A 126 13.74 -26.39 44.19
CA THR A 126 14.14 -25.40 43.17
C THR A 126 14.33 -26.12 41.85
N LEU A 127 13.49 -25.81 40.87
CA LEU A 127 13.50 -26.43 39.54
C LEU A 127 14.41 -25.66 38.56
N ALA A 128 14.53 -24.35 38.74
CA ALA A 128 15.42 -23.51 37.93
C ALA A 128 15.98 -22.33 38.74
N VAL A 129 17.13 -21.81 38.31
CA VAL A 129 17.78 -20.61 38.89
C VAL A 129 17.99 -19.55 37.82
N ALA A 130 17.88 -18.27 38.21
CA ALA A 130 18.21 -17.12 37.37
C ALA A 130 19.61 -16.63 37.72
N ILE A 131 20.39 -16.27 36.71
CA ILE A 131 21.81 -15.93 36.80
C ILE A 131 22.02 -14.53 36.22
N SER A 132 22.81 -13.71 36.91
CA SER A 132 23.34 -12.46 36.38
C SER A 132 24.81 -12.65 36.02
N SER A 133 25.13 -12.72 34.73
CA SER A 133 26.52 -12.89 34.26
C SER A 133 27.42 -11.72 34.67
N LYS A 134 26.85 -10.53 34.84
CA LYS A 134 27.57 -9.30 35.20
C LYS A 134 28.00 -9.29 36.68
N SER A 135 27.13 -9.77 37.57
CA SER A 135 27.35 -9.73 39.02
C SER A 135 27.71 -11.08 39.63
N ASP A 136 27.64 -12.16 38.84
CA ASP A 136 27.83 -13.56 39.26
C ASP A 136 26.88 -13.95 40.42
N ILE A 137 25.65 -13.42 40.38
CA ILE A 137 24.59 -13.69 41.36
C ILE A 137 23.62 -14.72 40.78
N GLU A 138 23.32 -15.76 41.56
CA GLU A 138 22.28 -16.75 41.26
C GLU A 138 21.14 -16.68 42.30
N ILE A 139 19.88 -16.73 41.82
CA ILE A 139 18.69 -16.79 42.67
C ILE A 139 17.72 -17.89 42.22
N PRO A 140 16.88 -18.48 43.10
CA PRO A 140 15.81 -19.36 42.67
C PRO A 140 14.87 -18.65 41.69
N TYR A 141 14.50 -19.33 40.59
CA TYR A 141 13.64 -18.79 39.54
C TYR A 141 12.29 -19.51 39.47
N ILE A 142 12.31 -20.85 39.39
CA ILE A 142 11.10 -21.68 39.48
C ILE A 142 11.21 -22.57 40.71
N VAL A 143 10.20 -22.53 41.57
CA VAL A 143 10.12 -23.36 42.78
C VAL A 143 8.80 -24.11 42.84
N LYS A 144 8.85 -25.34 43.37
CA LYS A 144 7.68 -26.18 43.63
C LYS A 144 7.59 -26.50 45.12
N SER A 145 6.39 -26.37 45.67
CA SER A 145 6.04 -26.82 47.03
C SER A 145 4.69 -27.49 47.00
N LYS A 146 4.63 -28.80 47.30
CA LYS A 146 3.42 -29.62 47.18
C LYS A 146 2.81 -29.51 45.76
N ASN A 147 1.55 -29.09 45.66
CA ASN A 147 0.77 -28.81 44.45
C ASN A 147 0.93 -27.36 43.93
N PHE A 148 1.86 -26.57 44.48
CA PHE A 148 2.03 -25.16 44.15
C PHE A 148 3.37 -24.89 43.44
N TYR A 149 3.32 -24.26 42.27
CA TYR A 149 4.48 -23.77 41.52
C TYR A 149 4.52 -22.24 41.58
N TYR A 150 5.72 -21.68 41.74
CA TYR A 150 5.94 -20.24 41.62
C TYR A 150 7.06 -19.94 40.62
N ILE A 151 6.81 -18.97 39.73
CA ILE A 151 7.74 -18.50 38.71
C ILE A 151 8.04 -17.02 38.96
N ALA A 152 9.32 -16.69 39.08
CA ALA A 152 9.79 -15.38 39.57
C ALA A 152 9.53 -14.20 38.62
N ASP A 153 9.16 -14.41 37.37
CA ASP A 153 8.72 -13.36 36.44
C ASP A 153 7.66 -13.90 35.46
N SER A 154 7.33 -13.14 34.42
CA SER A 154 6.55 -13.66 33.29
C SER A 154 7.49 -14.29 32.26
N PRO A 155 7.38 -15.60 31.96
CA PRO A 155 8.17 -16.24 30.90
C PRO A 155 7.91 -15.69 29.50
N PHE A 156 6.79 -14.97 29.31
CA PHE A 156 6.41 -14.38 28.03
C PHE A 156 7.08 -13.01 27.78
N ALA A 157 7.58 -12.37 28.84
CA ALA A 157 8.20 -11.05 28.74
C ALA A 157 9.55 -11.12 28.01
N SER A 158 9.61 -10.44 26.85
CA SER A 158 10.78 -10.37 25.96
C SER A 158 11.29 -11.77 25.54
N ALA A 159 10.37 -12.70 25.29
CA ALA A 159 10.70 -14.04 24.84
C ALA A 159 11.39 -14.01 23.47
N THR A 160 12.46 -14.79 23.34
CA THR A 160 13.24 -15.00 22.13
C THR A 160 13.46 -16.51 21.93
N GLU A 161 14.00 -16.91 20.79
CA GLU A 161 14.18 -18.30 20.34
C GLU A 161 15.16 -19.12 21.21
N THR A 162 15.84 -18.48 22.16
CA THR A 162 16.70 -19.15 23.15
C THR A 162 16.29 -18.89 24.60
N ASP A 163 15.14 -18.23 24.82
CA ASP A 163 14.74 -17.69 26.12
C ASP A 163 14.12 -18.73 27.08
N ARG A 164 14.02 -18.37 28.36
CA ARG A 164 13.38 -19.17 29.42
C ARG A 164 11.91 -19.51 29.13
N TYR A 165 11.28 -18.85 28.16
CA TYR A 165 10.01 -19.27 27.58
C TYR A 165 10.01 -20.75 27.18
N LEU A 166 11.08 -21.23 26.54
CA LEU A 166 11.22 -22.64 26.13
C LEU A 166 11.26 -23.60 27.32
N LEU A 167 11.94 -23.20 28.41
CA LEU A 167 11.92 -23.94 29.66
C LEU A 167 10.49 -24.04 30.21
N PHE A 168 9.76 -22.92 30.22
CA PHE A 168 8.39 -22.92 30.70
C PHE A 168 7.48 -23.81 29.86
N ALA A 169 7.61 -23.79 28.53
CA ALA A 169 6.88 -24.68 27.63
C ALA A 169 7.18 -26.17 27.88
N ASP A 170 8.46 -26.57 27.98
CA ASP A 170 8.85 -27.96 28.31
C ASP A 170 8.35 -28.39 29.70
N MET A 171 8.27 -27.46 30.66
CA MET A 171 7.75 -27.75 31.99
C MET A 171 6.23 -27.94 32.04
N LEU A 172 5.48 -27.48 31.03
CA LEU A 172 4.02 -27.68 31.01
C LEU A 172 3.65 -29.16 30.91
N HIS A 173 4.45 -29.99 30.24
CA HIS A 173 4.26 -31.44 30.21
C HIS A 173 4.25 -32.04 31.63
N ASP A 174 5.21 -31.66 32.46
CA ASP A 174 5.33 -32.12 33.85
C ASP A 174 4.25 -31.51 34.76
N ILE A 175 3.89 -30.24 34.53
CA ILE A 175 2.89 -29.52 35.32
C ILE A 175 1.50 -30.12 35.09
N LEU A 176 1.16 -30.42 33.84
CA LEU A 176 -0.12 -30.97 33.42
C LEU A 176 -0.19 -32.50 33.55
N GLY A 177 0.96 -33.17 33.65
CA GLY A 177 1.05 -34.63 33.71
C GLY A 177 0.75 -35.30 32.37
N GLU A 178 1.00 -34.61 31.26
CA GLU A 178 0.86 -35.11 29.89
C GLU A 178 2.24 -35.23 29.25
N GLU A 179 2.76 -36.46 29.29
CA GLU A 179 4.09 -36.79 28.77
C GLU A 179 4.00 -37.10 27.27
N HIS A 180 4.62 -36.24 26.45
CA HIS A 180 4.81 -36.49 25.02
C HIS A 180 6.15 -37.19 24.78
N GLU A 181 6.21 -38.03 23.75
CA GLU A 181 7.46 -38.70 23.36
C GLU A 181 8.50 -37.67 22.88
N GLU A 182 9.77 -37.89 23.26
CA GLU A 182 10.86 -37.03 22.82
C GLU A 182 11.03 -37.15 21.30
N SER A 183 10.76 -36.06 20.59
CA SER A 183 10.76 -36.00 19.13
C SER A 183 11.18 -34.63 18.63
N HIS A 184 12.04 -34.58 17.62
CA HIS A 184 12.57 -33.31 17.12
C HIS A 184 12.34 -33.20 15.62
N SER A 185 11.38 -32.36 15.24
CA SER A 185 10.96 -32.16 13.86
C SER A 185 11.41 -30.80 13.33
N ALA A 186 11.69 -30.72 12.04
CA ALA A 186 12.03 -29.48 11.37
C ALA A 186 11.06 -29.18 10.22
N ILE A 187 10.84 -27.89 9.98
CA ILE A 187 10.09 -27.38 8.84
C ILE A 187 10.93 -26.30 8.17
N LEU A 188 11.06 -26.39 6.86
CA LEU A 188 11.64 -25.34 6.04
C LEU A 188 10.54 -24.78 5.14
N ARG A 189 10.42 -23.45 5.10
CA ARG A 189 9.49 -22.74 4.23
C ARG A 189 10.24 -21.86 3.24
N ILE A 190 9.90 -21.95 1.96
CA ILE A 190 10.38 -21.02 0.94
C ILE A 190 9.33 -19.93 0.79
N GLU A 191 9.65 -18.71 1.19
CA GLU A 191 8.69 -17.64 1.42
C GLU A 191 8.63 -16.58 0.31
N ASP A 192 7.54 -15.82 0.29
CA ASP A 192 7.27 -14.64 -0.54
C ASP A 192 7.25 -14.91 -2.04
N ILE A 193 6.81 -16.10 -2.43
CA ILE A 193 6.69 -16.45 -3.84
C ILE A 193 5.40 -15.86 -4.42
N GLY A 194 5.55 -14.94 -5.35
CA GLY A 194 4.47 -14.32 -6.11
C GLY A 194 4.65 -14.39 -7.62
N PRO A 195 3.65 -13.93 -8.39
CA PRO A 195 3.66 -13.92 -9.86
C PRO A 195 4.90 -13.33 -10.54
N LEU A 196 5.69 -12.47 -9.87
CA LEU A 196 6.87 -11.84 -10.46
C LEU A 196 8.20 -12.52 -10.13
N ASP A 197 8.21 -13.57 -9.32
CA ASP A 197 9.44 -14.28 -8.96
C ASP A 197 10.09 -15.01 -10.13
N ASN A 198 11.40 -15.24 -10.02
CA ASN A 198 12.19 -15.93 -11.03
C ASN A 198 11.93 -17.45 -10.97
N PRO A 199 11.33 -18.06 -12.02
CA PRO A 199 11.03 -19.49 -12.05
C PRO A 199 12.28 -20.39 -11.93
N ASN A 200 13.46 -19.93 -12.35
CA ASN A 200 14.67 -20.74 -12.33
C ASN A 200 15.20 -20.90 -10.91
N ASN A 201 15.24 -19.83 -10.10
CA ASN A 201 15.63 -19.91 -8.70
C ASN A 201 14.78 -20.93 -7.92
N LEU A 202 13.47 -20.97 -8.21
CA LEU A 202 12.55 -21.95 -7.60
C LEU A 202 12.87 -23.39 -7.97
N ARG A 203 13.34 -23.64 -9.20
CA ARG A 203 13.79 -24.97 -9.64
C ARG A 203 15.11 -25.34 -8.98
N ASP A 204 16.07 -24.42 -8.92
CA ASP A 204 17.37 -24.67 -8.28
C ASP A 204 17.20 -25.00 -6.79
N ILE A 205 16.30 -24.32 -6.08
CA ILE A 205 15.94 -24.64 -4.69
C ILE A 205 15.29 -26.03 -4.60
N ALA A 206 14.34 -26.33 -5.48
CA ALA A 206 13.69 -27.63 -5.48
C ALA A 206 14.67 -28.78 -5.75
N ASP A 207 15.60 -28.60 -6.67
CA ASP A 207 16.63 -29.59 -7.00
C ASP A 207 17.56 -29.82 -5.79
N LEU A 208 18.04 -28.74 -5.16
CA LEU A 208 18.91 -28.82 -3.97
C LEU A 208 18.25 -29.58 -2.82
N LEU A 209 16.97 -29.29 -2.53
CA LEU A 209 16.24 -29.92 -1.44
C LEU A 209 15.84 -31.36 -1.77
N ALA A 210 15.45 -31.64 -3.02
CA ALA A 210 15.13 -32.98 -3.49
C ALA A 210 16.35 -33.91 -3.47
N ASP A 211 17.52 -33.43 -3.88
CA ASP A 211 18.78 -34.19 -3.83
C ASP A 211 19.15 -34.62 -2.40
N LYS A 212 18.71 -33.85 -1.39
CA LYS A 212 18.88 -34.15 0.03
C LYS A 212 17.70 -34.91 0.65
N GLY A 213 16.62 -35.10 -0.10
CA GLY A 213 15.38 -35.72 0.39
C GLY A 213 14.67 -34.89 1.45
N ILE A 214 14.84 -33.57 1.44
CA ILE A 214 14.26 -32.65 2.43
C ILE A 214 12.93 -32.12 1.90
N PRO A 215 11.79 -32.46 2.53
CA PRO A 215 10.52 -31.82 2.21
C PRO A 215 10.49 -30.38 2.69
N PHE A 216 9.69 -29.55 2.03
CA PHE A 216 9.59 -28.12 2.33
C PHE A 216 8.22 -27.55 2.00
N LEU A 217 7.91 -26.40 2.58
CA LEU A 217 6.72 -25.62 2.31
C LEU A 217 7.01 -24.53 1.27
N ILE A 218 6.02 -24.23 0.44
CA ILE A 218 6.09 -23.20 -0.60
C ILE A 218 5.02 -22.16 -0.28
N SER A 219 5.42 -21.02 0.26
CA SER A 219 4.49 -19.94 0.62
C SER A 219 4.27 -19.02 -0.56
N VAL A 220 3.04 -19.09 -1.10
CA VAL A 220 2.67 -18.43 -2.35
C VAL A 220 1.49 -17.49 -2.12
N TYR A 221 1.59 -16.27 -2.64
CA TYR A 221 0.45 -15.37 -2.81
C TYR A 221 0.02 -15.33 -4.29
N PRO A 222 -1.27 -15.51 -4.62
CA PRO A 222 -1.71 -15.70 -5.99
C PRO A 222 -1.78 -14.43 -6.85
N PHE A 223 -1.72 -13.24 -6.23
CA PHE A 223 -1.78 -11.96 -6.92
C PHE A 223 -0.65 -11.03 -6.46
N TYR A 224 0.20 -10.61 -7.39
CA TYR A 224 1.13 -9.51 -7.18
C TYR A 224 0.42 -8.20 -7.49
N VAL A 225 0.50 -7.25 -6.57
CA VAL A 225 -0.01 -5.90 -6.69
C VAL A 225 1.14 -4.95 -6.37
N ASP A 226 1.52 -4.12 -7.34
CA ASP A 226 2.30 -2.91 -7.11
C ASP A 226 1.41 -1.74 -7.51
N PRO A 227 0.73 -1.16 -6.52
CA PRO A 227 -0.15 -0.05 -6.79
C PRO A 227 0.61 1.13 -7.43
N SER A 228 1.86 1.40 -7.01
CA SER A 228 2.62 2.59 -7.43
C SER A 228 2.92 2.64 -8.92
N GLU A 229 3.10 1.47 -9.52
CA GLU A 229 3.33 1.27 -10.95
C GLU A 229 2.04 0.84 -11.69
N GLY A 230 0.90 0.73 -10.99
CA GLY A 230 -0.38 0.29 -11.53
C GLY A 230 -0.38 -1.18 -12.00
N ILE A 231 0.51 -1.99 -11.42
CA ILE A 231 0.74 -3.38 -11.80
C ILE A 231 -0.14 -4.28 -10.93
N ARG A 232 -0.95 -5.11 -11.58
CA ARG A 232 -1.62 -6.25 -10.96
C ARG A 232 -1.40 -7.46 -11.85
N VAL A 233 -0.79 -8.50 -11.30
CA VAL A 233 -0.42 -9.72 -12.02
C VAL A 233 -0.92 -10.91 -11.21
N SER A 234 -1.67 -11.80 -11.84
CA SER A 234 -2.13 -13.05 -11.23
C SER A 234 -1.20 -14.21 -11.59
N LEU A 235 -1.29 -15.34 -10.88
CA LEU A 235 -0.64 -16.59 -11.29
C LEU A 235 -1.03 -16.99 -12.72
N SER A 236 -2.30 -16.78 -13.12
CA SER A 236 -2.80 -17.05 -14.48
C SER A 236 -2.04 -16.30 -15.57
N ASP A 237 -1.46 -15.13 -15.25
CA ASP A 237 -0.68 -14.31 -16.18
C ASP A 237 0.75 -14.85 -16.37
N LYS A 238 1.20 -15.73 -15.46
CA LYS A 238 2.60 -16.16 -15.31
C LYS A 238 2.73 -17.69 -15.36
N PRO A 239 2.45 -18.31 -16.54
CA PRO A 239 2.45 -19.76 -16.69
C PRO A 239 3.81 -20.43 -16.42
N GLU A 240 4.93 -19.74 -16.66
CA GLU A 240 6.28 -20.28 -16.38
C GLU A 240 6.54 -20.41 -14.88
N LEU A 241 6.03 -19.47 -14.08
CA LEU A 241 6.05 -19.55 -12.62
C LEU A 241 5.11 -20.67 -12.14
N VAL A 242 3.90 -20.76 -12.68
CA VAL A 242 2.97 -21.86 -12.36
C VAL A 242 3.59 -23.23 -12.64
N ASP A 243 4.33 -23.37 -13.74
CA ASP A 243 5.10 -24.58 -14.04
C ASP A 243 6.23 -24.82 -13.02
N ALA A 244 6.91 -23.75 -12.56
CA ALA A 244 7.91 -23.82 -11.50
C ALA A 244 7.31 -24.35 -10.19
N LEU A 245 6.17 -23.79 -9.78
CA LEU A 245 5.47 -24.21 -8.57
C LEU A 245 5.05 -25.68 -8.66
N LYS A 246 4.55 -26.13 -9.81
CA LYS A 246 4.27 -27.55 -10.05
C LYS A 246 5.53 -28.41 -9.99
N TYR A 247 6.66 -27.90 -10.49
CA TYR A 247 7.94 -28.57 -10.40
C TYR A 247 8.42 -28.71 -8.95
N MET A 248 8.31 -27.66 -8.13
CA MET A 248 8.63 -27.72 -6.71
C MET A 248 7.75 -28.74 -5.99
N VAL A 249 6.44 -28.79 -6.29
CA VAL A 249 5.52 -29.80 -5.71
C VAL A 249 5.92 -31.23 -6.06
N ARG A 250 6.33 -31.48 -7.33
CA ARG A 250 6.84 -32.81 -7.74
C ARG A 250 8.09 -33.23 -6.96
N ASN A 251 8.88 -32.26 -6.52
CA ASN A 251 10.18 -32.43 -5.89
C ASN A 251 10.15 -32.25 -4.36
N GLY A 252 9.00 -32.51 -3.73
CA GLY A 252 8.88 -32.55 -2.26
C GLY A 252 8.26 -31.31 -1.62
N GLY A 253 7.89 -30.31 -2.41
CA GLY A 253 7.23 -29.11 -1.91
C GLY A 253 5.73 -29.28 -1.63
N THR A 254 5.24 -28.59 -0.60
CA THR A 254 3.81 -28.50 -0.25
C THR A 254 3.36 -27.04 -0.25
N LEU A 255 2.27 -26.74 -0.99
CA LEU A 255 1.79 -25.36 -1.16
C LEU A 255 1.10 -24.84 0.11
N VAL A 256 1.54 -23.65 0.52
CA VAL A 256 0.97 -22.82 1.57
C VAL A 256 0.41 -21.56 0.93
N MET A 257 -0.83 -21.22 1.26
CA MET A 257 -1.43 -19.97 0.81
C MET A 257 -1.03 -18.85 1.77
N HIS A 258 -0.12 -17.99 1.32
CA HIS A 258 0.48 -16.92 2.10
C HIS A 258 -0.24 -15.59 1.83
N GLY A 259 -1.48 -15.51 2.30
CA GLY A 259 -2.38 -14.43 1.89
C GLY A 259 -2.93 -14.60 0.47
N VAL A 260 -3.64 -13.57 0.00
CA VAL A 260 -4.22 -13.48 -1.35
C VAL A 260 -3.40 -12.50 -2.20
N THR A 261 -3.05 -11.36 -1.62
CA THR A 261 -2.24 -10.32 -2.27
C THR A 261 -0.93 -10.04 -1.54
N HIS A 262 -0.78 -10.51 -0.30
CA HIS A 262 0.29 -10.13 0.63
C HIS A 262 0.43 -8.59 0.71
N GLN A 263 -0.71 -7.89 0.75
CA GLN A 263 -0.79 -6.44 0.57
C GLN A 263 -2.14 -5.87 1.03
N TYR A 264 -2.11 -4.72 1.72
CA TYR A 264 -3.28 -3.90 2.04
C TYR A 264 -3.26 -2.56 1.29
N LYS A 265 -2.21 -1.74 1.47
CA LYS A 265 -2.02 -0.45 0.79
C LYS A 265 -0.66 -0.32 0.08
N GLY A 266 0.32 -1.12 0.47
CA GLY A 266 1.68 -1.14 -0.07
C GLY A 266 1.83 -2.00 -1.32
N ILE A 267 3.02 -2.57 -1.51
CA ILE A 267 3.34 -3.53 -2.58
C ILE A 267 3.24 -4.94 -2.00
N SER A 268 2.83 -5.92 -2.80
CA SER A 268 2.88 -7.34 -2.42
C SER A 268 4.23 -7.74 -1.83
N ALA A 269 4.19 -8.54 -0.76
CA ALA A 269 5.35 -9.02 0.00
C ALA A 269 6.15 -7.95 0.75
N THR A 270 5.62 -6.73 0.87
CA THR A 270 6.25 -5.65 1.68
C THR A 270 5.33 -5.10 2.77
N ASP A 271 4.05 -5.46 2.76
CA ASP A 271 2.99 -4.90 3.57
C ASP A 271 2.16 -6.01 4.22
N PHE A 272 1.43 -5.69 5.27
CA PHE A 272 0.42 -6.58 5.85
C PHE A 272 -0.78 -6.69 4.91
N GLU A 273 -1.49 -7.81 4.95
CA GLU A 273 -2.71 -7.98 4.17
C GLU A 273 -4.00 -7.75 4.97
N PHE A 274 -3.98 -8.10 6.26
CA PHE A 274 -5.16 -8.15 7.13
C PHE A 274 -4.99 -7.31 8.41
N TRP A 275 -4.08 -6.34 8.36
CA TRP A 275 -3.73 -5.47 9.49
C TRP A 275 -3.43 -4.06 9.00
N ASP A 276 -3.84 -3.05 9.77
CA ASP A 276 -3.39 -1.68 9.53
C ASP A 276 -2.16 -1.42 10.39
N GLU A 277 -0.98 -1.58 9.77
CA GLU A 277 0.32 -1.34 10.40
C GLU A 277 0.40 0.08 10.99
N SER A 278 -0.21 1.07 10.32
CA SER A 278 -0.08 2.48 10.70
C SER A 278 -0.76 2.81 12.03
N THR A 279 -1.85 2.12 12.34
CA THR A 279 -2.60 2.30 13.60
C THR A 279 -2.35 1.19 14.61
N ASN A 280 -1.53 0.17 14.26
CA ASN A 280 -1.36 -1.06 15.03
C ASN A 280 -2.72 -1.62 15.47
N SER A 281 -3.64 -1.76 14.51
CA SER A 281 -4.99 -2.23 14.77
C SER A 281 -5.55 -3.03 13.59
N PRO A 282 -6.67 -3.76 13.80
CA PRO A 282 -7.47 -4.28 12.69
C PRO A 282 -7.79 -3.20 11.65
N ILE A 283 -7.94 -3.63 10.39
CA ILE A 283 -8.37 -2.76 9.29
C ILE A 283 -9.78 -2.24 9.60
N LYS A 284 -10.02 -0.95 9.37
CA LYS A 284 -11.35 -0.35 9.58
C LYS A 284 -12.41 -1.02 8.70
N ASP A 285 -13.60 -1.21 9.26
CA ASP A 285 -14.76 -1.80 8.58
C ASP A 285 -14.52 -3.24 8.06
N GLU A 286 -13.57 -3.96 8.67
CA GLU A 286 -13.40 -5.38 8.38
C GLU A 286 -14.68 -6.18 8.68
N SER A 287 -14.98 -7.14 7.81
CA SER A 287 -16.14 -8.01 7.96
C SER A 287 -15.82 -9.42 7.53
N GLU A 288 -16.51 -10.39 8.13
CA GLU A 288 -16.41 -11.80 7.72
C GLU A 288 -16.74 -11.99 6.23
N GLU A 289 -17.67 -11.19 5.68
CA GLU A 289 -18.04 -11.24 4.27
C GLU A 289 -16.89 -10.77 3.36
N ALA A 290 -16.26 -9.64 3.67
CA ALA A 290 -15.13 -9.14 2.89
C ALA A 290 -13.94 -10.12 2.91
N PHE A 291 -13.61 -10.66 4.09
CA PHE A 291 -12.57 -11.68 4.22
C PHE A 291 -12.90 -12.96 3.46
N SER A 292 -14.15 -13.43 3.54
CA SER A 292 -14.62 -14.59 2.79
C SER A 292 -14.45 -14.41 1.29
N LYS A 293 -14.89 -13.26 0.74
CA LYS A 293 -14.73 -12.93 -0.69
C LYS A 293 -13.26 -12.95 -1.11
N LYS A 294 -12.36 -12.38 -0.28
CA LYS A 294 -10.92 -12.33 -0.58
C LYS A 294 -10.30 -13.74 -0.57
N LEU A 295 -10.60 -14.56 0.45
CA LEU A 295 -10.15 -15.94 0.55
C LEU A 295 -10.65 -16.80 -0.63
N ASP A 296 -11.92 -16.66 -1.01
CA ASP A 296 -12.51 -17.34 -2.16
C ASP A 296 -11.76 -17.02 -3.46
N LEU A 297 -11.45 -15.73 -3.69
CA LEU A 297 -10.70 -15.30 -4.88
C LEU A 297 -9.31 -15.94 -4.96
N GLY A 298 -8.58 -15.98 -3.84
CA GLY A 298 -7.25 -16.57 -3.81
C GLY A 298 -7.28 -18.09 -4.03
N ILE A 299 -8.16 -18.82 -3.34
CA ILE A 299 -8.34 -20.27 -3.52
C ILE A 299 -8.74 -20.59 -4.97
N GLN A 300 -9.64 -19.79 -5.55
CA GLN A 300 -10.05 -19.94 -6.95
C GLN A 300 -8.87 -19.74 -7.92
N GLU A 301 -8.01 -18.73 -7.70
CA GLU A 301 -6.87 -18.47 -8.58
C GLU A 301 -5.82 -19.59 -8.52
N PHE A 302 -5.56 -20.16 -7.34
CA PHE A 302 -4.74 -21.38 -7.22
C PHE A 302 -5.34 -22.55 -8.02
N MET A 303 -6.62 -22.86 -7.78
CA MET A 303 -7.28 -24.02 -8.38
C MET A 303 -7.37 -23.89 -9.91
N LYS A 304 -7.62 -22.68 -10.43
CA LYS A 304 -7.64 -22.37 -11.88
C LYS A 304 -6.31 -22.70 -12.56
N ASN A 305 -5.20 -22.53 -11.84
CA ASN A 305 -3.85 -22.84 -12.33
C ASN A 305 -3.44 -24.30 -12.07
N GLY A 306 -4.31 -25.13 -11.48
CA GLY A 306 -4.01 -26.51 -11.10
C GLY A 306 -2.98 -26.60 -9.98
N LEU A 307 -3.03 -25.64 -9.05
CA LEU A 307 -2.27 -25.60 -7.82
C LEU A 307 -3.25 -25.74 -6.64
N TYR A 308 -2.84 -26.42 -5.57
CA TYR A 308 -3.75 -26.84 -4.49
C TYR A 308 -3.09 -26.58 -3.12
N PRO A 309 -3.28 -25.40 -2.53
CA PRO A 309 -2.74 -25.11 -1.20
C PRO A 309 -3.42 -26.00 -0.16
N LEU A 310 -2.64 -26.48 0.83
CA LEU A 310 -3.13 -27.32 1.94
C LEU A 310 -3.12 -26.60 3.29
N VAL A 311 -2.28 -25.57 3.42
CA VAL A 311 -1.99 -24.88 4.69
C VAL A 311 -2.14 -23.38 4.46
N TRP A 312 -2.64 -22.68 5.47
CA TRP A 312 -2.70 -21.23 5.48
C TRP A 312 -1.49 -20.61 6.17
N GLU A 313 -1.09 -19.44 5.70
CA GLU A 313 -0.19 -18.58 6.41
C GLU A 313 -0.65 -17.13 6.29
N THR A 314 -0.88 -16.49 7.43
CA THR A 314 -1.19 -15.06 7.47
C THR A 314 0.07 -14.25 7.15
N PRO A 315 0.04 -13.34 6.16
CA PRO A 315 1.10 -12.35 5.92
C PRO A 315 1.62 -11.69 7.20
N HIS A 316 2.94 -11.78 7.43
CA HIS A 316 3.59 -11.31 8.66
C HIS A 316 2.94 -11.79 9.97
N TYR A 317 2.25 -12.93 9.93
CA TYR A 317 1.50 -13.56 11.02
C TYR A 317 0.45 -12.68 11.71
N THR A 318 0.09 -11.53 11.14
CA THR A 318 -0.64 -10.47 11.86
C THR A 318 -1.98 -10.19 11.19
N ALA A 319 -3.05 -10.40 11.95
CA ALA A 319 -4.41 -10.10 11.54
C ALA A 319 -5.32 -9.88 12.78
N SER A 320 -6.54 -9.40 12.55
CA SER A 320 -7.54 -9.30 13.60
C SER A 320 -8.01 -10.68 14.12
N LEU A 321 -8.57 -10.70 15.33
CA LEU A 321 -9.16 -11.94 15.87
C LEU A 321 -10.37 -12.38 15.05
N LEU A 322 -11.06 -11.43 14.41
CA LEU A 322 -12.13 -11.71 13.46
C LEU A 322 -11.60 -12.44 12.22
N PHE A 323 -10.46 -12.02 11.67
CA PHE A 323 -9.85 -12.69 10.53
C PHE A 323 -9.40 -14.12 10.89
N TYR A 324 -8.67 -14.32 12.00
CA TYR A 324 -8.24 -15.67 12.40
C TYR A 324 -9.43 -16.63 12.58
N LYS A 325 -10.54 -16.13 13.15
CA LYS A 325 -11.80 -16.89 13.26
C LYS A 325 -12.45 -17.16 11.90
N THR A 326 -12.30 -16.27 10.94
CA THR A 326 -12.83 -16.45 9.58
C THR A 326 -11.99 -17.47 8.81
N VAL A 327 -10.66 -17.32 8.80
CA VAL A 327 -9.77 -18.20 8.04
C VAL A 327 -9.76 -19.64 8.57
N SER A 328 -10.00 -19.85 9.87
CA SER A 328 -10.17 -21.20 10.43
C SER A 328 -11.41 -21.94 9.90
N LYS A 329 -12.33 -21.25 9.23
CA LYS A 329 -13.46 -21.88 8.49
C LYS A 329 -13.06 -22.34 7.09
N TYR A 330 -11.99 -21.78 6.53
CA TYR A 330 -11.48 -22.09 5.20
C TYR A 330 -10.34 -23.12 5.25
N PHE A 331 -9.44 -23.02 6.22
CA PHE A 331 -8.28 -23.90 6.38
C PHE A 331 -8.30 -24.60 7.74
N SER A 332 -8.05 -25.91 7.76
CA SER A 332 -7.89 -26.68 9.00
C SER A 332 -6.58 -26.41 9.74
N THR A 333 -5.58 -25.97 8.99
CA THR A 333 -4.17 -25.98 9.40
C THR A 333 -3.51 -24.68 8.97
N ALA A 334 -2.70 -24.10 9.85
CA ALA A 334 -1.85 -22.96 9.52
C ALA A 334 -0.43 -23.12 10.06
N ILE A 335 0.51 -22.36 9.52
CA ILE A 335 1.87 -22.19 10.07
C ILE A 335 2.04 -20.72 10.42
N GLU A 336 2.10 -20.39 11.72
CA GLU A 336 1.93 -19.00 12.17
C GLU A 336 2.62 -18.67 13.50
N GLN A 337 2.83 -17.36 13.71
CA GLN A 337 3.08 -16.71 14.99
C GLN A 337 1.89 -15.82 15.39
N ARG A 338 0.77 -16.44 15.81
CA ARG A 338 -0.50 -15.72 16.01
C ARG A 338 -0.42 -14.61 17.05
N LEU A 339 -1.16 -13.54 16.79
CA LEU A 339 -1.42 -12.53 17.81
C LEU A 339 -2.29 -13.09 18.92
N SER A 340 -1.83 -12.97 20.17
CA SER A 340 -2.64 -13.34 21.34
C SER A 340 -3.71 -12.27 21.68
N ILE A 341 -3.45 -11.01 21.34
CA ILE A 341 -4.37 -9.87 21.40
C ILE A 341 -4.13 -8.98 20.19
N GLU A 342 -5.08 -8.10 19.85
CA GLU A 342 -5.00 -7.22 18.67
C GLU A 342 -3.98 -6.08 18.88
N ASN A 343 -2.71 -6.47 18.84
CA ASN A 343 -1.52 -5.63 18.89
C ASN A 343 -0.36 -6.48 18.33
N TYR A 344 0.34 -5.99 17.30
CA TYR A 344 1.39 -6.76 16.64
C TYR A 344 2.53 -7.18 17.58
N ASP A 345 2.80 -6.41 18.65
CA ASP A 345 3.83 -6.73 19.66
C ASP A 345 3.51 -8.02 20.46
N TYR A 346 2.29 -8.56 20.31
CA TYR A 346 1.80 -9.75 21.01
C TYR A 346 1.71 -10.99 20.10
N SER A 347 2.43 -10.96 18.97
CA SER A 347 2.74 -12.16 18.19
C SER A 347 3.46 -13.19 19.06
N GLN A 348 3.05 -14.44 18.96
CA GLN A 348 3.59 -15.53 19.77
C GLN A 348 4.07 -16.67 18.87
N PHE A 349 5.35 -17.02 18.98
CA PHE A 349 5.89 -18.25 18.42
C PHE A 349 5.66 -19.44 19.37
N PHE A 350 5.63 -20.64 18.81
CA PHE A 350 5.42 -21.89 19.54
C PHE A 350 6.64 -22.82 19.38
N PRO A 351 7.05 -23.54 20.43
CA PRO A 351 8.12 -24.52 20.31
C PRO A 351 7.65 -25.87 19.75
N TYR A 352 6.34 -26.14 19.77
CA TYR A 352 5.72 -27.39 19.33
C TYR A 352 4.39 -27.11 18.60
N ILE A 353 3.75 -28.16 18.07
CA ILE A 353 2.46 -28.05 17.38
C ILE A 353 1.35 -27.68 18.38
N ILE A 354 0.56 -26.65 18.05
CA ILE A 354 -0.69 -26.37 18.76
C ILE A 354 -1.81 -27.15 18.06
N GLN A 355 -2.29 -28.20 18.70
CA GLN A 355 -3.31 -29.09 18.11
C GLN A 355 -4.65 -28.35 17.93
N LYS A 356 -5.00 -27.49 18.90
CA LYS A 356 -6.20 -26.65 18.87
C LYS A 356 -5.87 -25.25 19.39
N ASP A 357 -5.82 -24.28 18.48
CA ASP A 357 -5.69 -22.88 18.86
C ASP A 357 -7.00 -22.32 19.45
N LEU A 358 -7.01 -21.00 19.74
CA LEU A 358 -8.19 -20.31 20.28
C LEU A 358 -9.43 -20.37 19.36
N PHE A 359 -9.27 -20.74 18.09
CA PHE A 359 -10.34 -20.84 17.09
C PHE A 359 -10.54 -22.28 16.56
N GLY A 360 -9.83 -23.27 17.11
CA GLY A 360 -9.95 -24.69 16.79
C GLY A 360 -9.11 -25.17 15.59
N GLN A 361 -8.20 -24.35 15.08
CA GLN A 361 -7.26 -24.70 14.00
C GLN A 361 -6.00 -25.37 14.57
N THR A 362 -5.35 -26.24 13.79
CA THR A 362 -4.02 -26.77 14.11
C THR A 362 -2.94 -25.79 13.62
N ILE A 363 -2.01 -25.41 14.49
CA ILE A 363 -0.91 -24.48 14.18
C ILE A 363 0.43 -25.22 14.26
N TYR A 364 1.11 -25.25 13.12
CA TYR A 364 2.52 -25.65 13.05
C TYR A 364 3.42 -24.47 13.45
N PRO A 365 4.51 -24.72 14.18
CA PRO A 365 5.36 -23.66 14.69
C PRO A 365 6.18 -23.02 13.57
N GLU A 366 6.36 -21.71 13.66
CA GLU A 366 7.35 -20.91 12.92
C GLU A 366 8.14 -20.14 14.00
N ASN A 367 9.34 -20.58 14.33
CA ASN A 367 9.93 -20.28 15.65
C ASN A 367 11.43 -19.97 15.66
N LEU A 368 12.13 -20.01 14.53
CA LEU A 368 13.55 -19.69 14.44
C LEU A 368 13.86 -18.50 13.52
N GLY A 369 12.86 -17.93 12.85
CA GLY A 369 13.01 -16.77 11.98
C GLY A 369 13.61 -17.11 10.62
N TYR A 370 14.43 -16.22 10.07
CA TYR A 370 14.88 -16.30 8.67
C TYR A 370 16.27 -15.74 8.41
N VAL A 371 16.75 -15.98 7.20
CA VAL A 371 18.02 -15.45 6.69
C VAL A 371 17.73 -14.16 5.90
N PRO A 372 18.11 -12.96 6.37
CA PRO A 372 17.89 -11.72 5.64
C PRO A 372 18.94 -11.52 4.54
N LEU A 373 18.58 -10.78 3.49
CA LEU A 373 19.54 -10.27 2.50
C LEU A 373 20.10 -8.92 2.95
N ASP A 374 21.43 -8.81 3.00
CA ASP A 374 22.13 -7.53 3.11
C ASP A 374 23.17 -7.43 1.99
N GLU A 375 22.85 -6.65 0.96
CA GLU A 375 23.73 -6.45 -0.20
C GLU A 375 25.05 -5.74 0.16
N SER A 376 25.05 -4.95 1.25
CA SER A 376 26.23 -4.23 1.72
C SER A 376 27.17 -5.12 2.54
N ASN A 377 26.63 -6.18 3.17
CA ASN A 377 27.39 -7.05 4.05
C ASN A 377 26.85 -8.50 4.10
N LYS A 378 27.44 -9.37 3.27
CA LYS A 378 27.14 -10.82 3.25
C LYS A 378 27.34 -11.55 4.59
N GLN A 379 28.07 -10.97 5.55
CA GLN A 379 28.24 -11.59 6.87
C GLN A 379 26.93 -11.58 7.69
N VAL A 380 26.01 -10.66 7.41
CA VAL A 380 24.71 -10.58 8.10
C VAL A 380 23.90 -11.86 7.87
N SER A 381 23.76 -12.31 6.61
CA SER A 381 23.05 -13.54 6.28
C SER A 381 23.70 -14.78 6.90
N ARG A 382 25.04 -14.86 6.90
CA ARG A 382 25.78 -15.94 7.57
C ARG A 382 25.55 -15.95 9.08
N ASN A 383 25.55 -14.78 9.72
CA ASN A 383 25.27 -14.68 11.15
C ASN A 383 23.83 -15.09 11.49
N ALA A 384 22.88 -14.79 10.61
CA ALA A 384 21.49 -15.21 10.78
C ALA A 384 21.35 -16.74 10.75
N VAL A 385 22.02 -17.43 9.81
CA VAL A 385 22.10 -18.91 9.81
C VAL A 385 22.63 -19.42 11.15
N GLN A 386 23.70 -18.82 11.68
CA GLN A 386 24.27 -19.23 12.97
C GLN A 386 23.33 -18.97 14.16
N ASN A 387 22.54 -17.89 14.13
CA ASN A 387 21.53 -17.60 15.14
C ASN A 387 20.37 -18.60 15.07
N ILE A 388 19.88 -18.95 13.89
CA ILE A 388 18.87 -20.00 13.67
C ILE A 388 19.38 -21.33 14.26
N LEU A 389 20.63 -21.70 13.98
CA LEU A 389 21.23 -22.93 14.53
C LEU A 389 21.40 -22.89 16.04
N LYS A 390 21.64 -21.72 16.65
CA LYS A 390 21.68 -21.55 18.10
C LYS A 390 20.27 -21.73 18.71
N GLY A 391 19.25 -21.18 18.07
CA GLY A 391 17.85 -21.38 18.42
C GLY A 391 17.45 -22.86 18.33
N ALA A 392 17.77 -23.52 17.20
CA ALA A 392 17.53 -24.96 17.01
C ALA A 392 18.20 -25.80 18.11
N LYS A 393 19.47 -25.54 18.44
CA LYS A 393 20.16 -26.23 19.56
C LYS A 393 19.46 -26.05 20.90
N THR A 394 18.88 -24.88 21.14
CA THR A 394 18.17 -24.60 22.39
C THR A 394 16.77 -25.23 22.40
N ASN A 395 16.10 -25.30 21.24
CA ASN A 395 14.81 -25.97 21.09
C ASN A 395 14.87 -27.49 21.32
N LEU A 396 16.04 -28.13 21.16
CA LEU A 396 16.25 -29.52 21.61
C LEU A 396 16.03 -29.71 23.12
N TYR A 397 16.00 -28.63 23.90
CA TYR A 397 15.65 -28.71 25.32
C TYR A 397 14.15 -28.85 25.56
N VAL A 398 13.29 -28.64 24.56
CA VAL A 398 11.86 -28.94 24.60
C VAL A 398 11.66 -30.35 24.05
N ARG A 399 11.05 -31.25 24.83
CA ARG A 399 11.02 -32.69 24.51
C ARG A 399 10.45 -33.01 23.12
N ASP A 400 9.44 -32.29 22.67
CA ASP A 400 8.86 -32.39 21.31
C ASP A 400 9.05 -31.10 20.48
N GLY A 401 10.18 -30.42 20.72
CA GLY A 401 10.50 -29.12 20.12
C GLY A 401 10.78 -29.16 18.61
N PHE A 402 10.40 -28.09 17.92
CA PHE A 402 10.55 -27.91 16.49
C PHE A 402 11.67 -26.93 16.13
N ALA A 403 12.32 -27.18 14.99
CA ALA A 403 13.18 -26.23 14.31
C ALA A 403 12.49 -25.77 13.00
N SER A 404 11.77 -24.66 13.06
CA SER A 404 11.03 -24.10 11.93
C SER A 404 11.56 -22.74 11.54
N CYS A 405 11.90 -22.57 10.26
CA CYS A 405 12.43 -21.34 9.70
C CYS A 405 12.03 -21.19 8.24
N PHE A 406 12.22 -19.99 7.71
CA PHE A 406 11.99 -19.70 6.31
C PHE A 406 13.21 -19.12 5.58
N PHE A 407 13.20 -19.26 4.27
CA PHE A 407 14.26 -18.84 3.36
C PHE A 407 13.67 -18.21 2.10
N HIS A 408 14.21 -17.06 1.68
CA HIS A 408 13.75 -16.38 0.47
C HIS A 408 14.42 -16.90 -0.80
N PRO A 409 13.69 -16.98 -1.93
CA PRO A 409 14.19 -17.56 -3.18
C PRO A 409 15.30 -16.77 -3.88
N PHE A 410 15.54 -15.52 -3.47
CA PHE A 410 16.59 -14.65 -4.02
C PHE A 410 17.94 -14.75 -3.29
N LEU A 411 18.01 -15.50 -2.18
CA LEU A 411 19.22 -15.66 -1.39
C LEU A 411 20.18 -16.70 -1.98
N ASP A 412 21.43 -16.66 -1.52
CA ASP A 412 22.50 -17.57 -1.96
C ASP A 412 22.21 -19.02 -1.50
N LEU A 413 22.18 -19.96 -2.45
CA LEU A 413 21.88 -21.37 -2.21
C LEU A 413 22.88 -22.05 -1.26
N ASP A 414 24.12 -21.56 -1.17
CA ASP A 414 25.10 -22.06 -0.21
C ASP A 414 24.62 -21.87 1.24
N LEU A 415 23.88 -20.79 1.53
CA LEU A 415 23.30 -20.54 2.84
C LEU A 415 22.16 -21.50 3.15
N LEU A 416 21.33 -21.79 2.15
CA LEU A 416 20.25 -22.78 2.27
C LEU A 416 20.83 -24.15 2.56
N GLN A 417 21.87 -24.55 1.81
CA GLN A 417 22.57 -25.81 2.02
C GLN A 417 23.18 -25.91 3.43
N GLU A 418 23.91 -24.88 3.88
CA GLU A 418 24.49 -24.83 5.23
C GLU A 418 23.42 -24.98 6.31
N LEU A 419 22.32 -24.24 6.16
CA LEU A 419 21.20 -24.24 7.10
C LEU A 419 20.58 -25.64 7.24
N VAL A 420 20.20 -26.25 6.12
CA VAL A 420 19.48 -27.54 6.16
C VAL A 420 20.37 -28.70 6.61
N ASP A 421 21.63 -28.73 6.15
CA ASP A 421 22.59 -29.75 6.54
C ASP A 421 22.89 -29.65 8.04
N SER A 422 23.01 -28.42 8.56
CA SER A 422 23.31 -28.20 9.97
C SER A 422 22.13 -28.50 10.89
N VAL A 423 20.90 -28.16 10.51
CA VAL A 423 19.69 -28.52 11.28
C VAL A 423 19.52 -30.04 11.32
N GLN A 424 19.69 -30.73 10.19
CA GLN A 424 19.65 -32.19 10.15
C GLN A 424 20.76 -32.82 10.99
N ALA A 425 21.98 -32.25 10.97
CA ALA A 425 23.10 -32.72 11.79
C ALA A 425 22.89 -32.56 13.31
N LEU A 426 21.97 -31.68 13.74
CA LEU A 426 21.54 -31.57 15.15
C LEU A 426 20.62 -32.70 15.59
N GLY A 427 20.11 -33.53 14.66
CA GLY A 427 19.22 -34.65 14.94
C GLY A 427 17.75 -34.39 14.61
N TYR A 428 17.42 -33.25 14.00
CA TYR A 428 16.06 -32.95 13.55
C TYR A 428 15.65 -33.77 12.32
N THR A 429 14.37 -34.14 12.25
CA THR A 429 13.76 -34.78 11.08
C THR A 429 12.84 -33.80 10.35
N TYR A 430 13.11 -33.52 9.08
CA TYR A 430 12.21 -32.69 8.27
C TYR A 430 10.91 -33.40 7.98
N ILE A 431 9.78 -32.73 8.23
CA ILE A 431 8.43 -33.27 8.02
C ILE A 431 7.73 -32.59 6.85
N ASP A 432 6.74 -33.27 6.26
CA ASP A 432 5.96 -32.77 5.15
C ASP A 432 4.47 -32.79 5.48
N LEU A 433 3.86 -31.60 5.46
CA LEU A 433 2.47 -31.42 5.87
C LEU A 433 1.47 -32.09 4.92
N LYS A 434 1.85 -32.50 3.71
CA LYS A 434 0.92 -33.25 2.83
C LYS A 434 0.60 -34.67 3.32
N TYR A 435 1.42 -35.23 4.23
CA TYR A 435 1.13 -36.51 4.87
C TYR A 435 0.20 -36.37 6.07
N GLU A 436 -0.05 -35.14 6.51
CA GLU A 436 -0.99 -34.80 7.56
C GLU A 436 -2.42 -34.68 7.03
N SER A 437 -3.39 -34.69 7.94
CA SER A 437 -4.80 -34.53 7.59
C SER A 437 -5.16 -33.04 7.53
N ASN A 438 -5.28 -32.49 6.31
CA ASN A 438 -5.60 -31.08 6.09
C ASN A 438 -6.84 -30.94 5.22
N TRP A 439 -7.68 -29.95 5.47
CA TRP A 439 -8.78 -29.58 4.59
C TRP A 439 -8.77 -28.08 4.30
N VAL A 440 -9.10 -27.75 3.04
CA VAL A 440 -9.37 -26.40 2.57
C VAL A 440 -10.75 -26.40 1.90
N LYS A 441 -11.65 -25.51 2.29
CA LYS A 441 -13.01 -25.49 1.75
C LYS A 441 -13.56 -24.08 1.53
N THR A 442 -14.35 -23.93 0.48
CA THR A 442 -15.22 -22.77 0.22
C THR A 442 -16.67 -23.25 0.19
N LYS A 443 -17.62 -22.39 -0.22
CA LYS A 443 -19.01 -22.81 -0.48
C LYS A 443 -19.09 -23.94 -1.52
N ASP A 444 -18.20 -23.94 -2.51
CA ASP A 444 -18.33 -24.71 -3.75
C ASP A 444 -17.05 -25.49 -4.13
N LYS A 445 -15.99 -25.43 -3.32
CA LYS A 445 -14.69 -26.09 -3.55
C LYS A 445 -14.20 -26.78 -2.29
N LEU A 446 -13.47 -27.87 -2.48
CA LEU A 446 -12.85 -28.64 -1.41
C LEU A 446 -11.49 -29.15 -1.87
N ILE A 447 -10.47 -29.06 -1.01
CA ILE A 447 -9.16 -29.71 -1.13
C ILE A 447 -8.92 -30.46 0.20
N ILE A 448 -8.52 -31.73 0.14
CA ILE A 448 -8.18 -32.50 1.35
C ILE A 448 -6.91 -33.33 1.14
N SER A 449 -6.10 -33.47 2.19
CA SER A 449 -5.09 -34.51 2.34
C SER A 449 -5.40 -35.36 3.58
N GLY A 450 -4.88 -36.59 3.63
CA GLY A 450 -5.23 -37.54 4.69
C GLY A 450 -6.62 -38.16 4.51
N ASN A 451 -6.86 -39.29 5.16
CA ASN A 451 -8.09 -40.07 4.96
C ASN A 451 -9.26 -39.47 5.74
N GLN A 452 -9.98 -38.54 5.12
CA GLN A 452 -11.13 -37.85 5.71
C GLN A 452 -12.29 -37.70 4.71
N LYS A 453 -13.51 -37.56 5.24
CA LYS A 453 -14.73 -37.36 4.47
C LYS A 453 -15.37 -36.02 4.80
N HIS A 454 -15.97 -35.38 3.80
CA HIS A 454 -16.63 -34.08 3.90
C HIS A 454 -17.98 -34.09 3.19
N THR A 455 -18.84 -33.12 3.53
CA THR A 455 -20.11 -32.89 2.85
C THR A 455 -20.05 -31.66 1.96
N LEU A 456 -20.65 -31.75 0.77
CA LEU A 456 -20.78 -30.65 -0.18
C LEU A 456 -22.23 -30.58 -0.68
N THR A 457 -22.82 -29.39 -0.69
CA THR A 457 -24.22 -29.18 -1.10
C THR A 457 -24.25 -28.54 -2.48
N LEU A 458 -25.00 -29.14 -3.41
CA LEU A 458 -25.14 -28.67 -4.80
C LEU A 458 -26.57 -28.19 -5.07
N GLU A 459 -26.70 -27.07 -5.78
CA GLU A 459 -27.98 -26.41 -6.08
C GLU A 459 -28.43 -26.64 -7.54
N ASP A 460 -28.37 -27.89 -8.02
CA ASP A 460 -28.55 -28.27 -9.45
C ASP A 460 -27.34 -27.91 -10.33
N GLN A 461 -26.16 -28.42 -9.95
CA GLN A 461 -24.86 -28.07 -10.53
C GLN A 461 -24.03 -29.32 -10.86
N TYR A 462 -22.96 -29.21 -11.66
CA TYR A 462 -22.05 -30.31 -11.95
C TYR A 462 -20.99 -30.45 -10.84
N LEU A 463 -20.55 -31.68 -10.58
CA LEU A 463 -19.46 -31.97 -9.65
C LEU A 463 -18.23 -32.49 -10.42
N VAL A 464 -17.08 -31.88 -10.18
CA VAL A 464 -15.77 -32.33 -10.69
C VAL A 464 -14.88 -32.75 -9.53
N GLU A 465 -14.42 -34.00 -9.56
CA GLU A 465 -13.54 -34.59 -8.56
C GLU A 465 -12.20 -34.98 -9.21
N ALA A 466 -11.09 -34.77 -8.50
CA ALA A 466 -9.78 -35.28 -8.90
C ALA A 466 -8.93 -35.75 -7.70
N TYR A 467 -8.15 -36.80 -7.92
CA TYR A 467 -7.26 -37.42 -6.94
C TYR A 467 -5.83 -37.30 -7.45
N PHE A 468 -4.90 -36.96 -6.57
CA PHE A 468 -3.52 -36.66 -6.91
C PHE A 468 -2.56 -37.53 -6.10
N ASN A 469 -1.44 -37.92 -6.71
CA ASN A 469 -0.33 -38.57 -6.01
C ASN A 469 0.51 -37.55 -5.22
N PRO A 470 1.47 -37.99 -4.39
CA PRO A 470 2.31 -37.07 -3.62
C PRO A 470 3.15 -36.09 -4.45
N SER A 471 3.37 -36.37 -5.75
CA SER A 471 4.07 -35.46 -6.68
C SER A 471 3.11 -34.52 -7.42
N GLY A 472 1.82 -34.49 -7.07
CA GLY A 472 0.82 -33.60 -7.66
C GLY A 472 0.29 -34.04 -9.03
N GLU A 473 0.54 -35.27 -9.46
CA GLU A 473 0.00 -35.83 -10.70
C GLU A 473 -1.38 -36.46 -10.48
N ILE A 474 -2.27 -36.31 -11.46
CA ILE A 474 -3.63 -36.84 -11.40
C ILE A 474 -3.62 -38.36 -11.52
N ILE A 475 -4.13 -39.04 -10.49
CA ILE A 475 -4.38 -40.49 -10.47
C ILE A 475 -5.73 -40.80 -11.12
N LYS A 476 -6.75 -40.01 -10.78
CA LYS A 476 -8.14 -40.26 -11.16
C LYS A 476 -8.90 -38.94 -11.25
N ARG A 477 -9.72 -38.78 -12.29
CA ARG A 477 -10.67 -37.67 -12.44
C ARG A 477 -12.06 -38.23 -12.68
N LYS A 478 -13.06 -37.62 -12.07
CA LYS A 478 -14.48 -37.96 -12.24
C LYS A 478 -15.28 -36.65 -12.40
N GLU A 479 -16.25 -36.68 -13.28
CA GLU A 479 -17.15 -35.55 -13.53
C GLU A 479 -18.58 -36.09 -13.58
N SER A 480 -19.54 -35.37 -13.01
CA SER A 480 -20.94 -35.79 -13.05
C SER A 480 -21.51 -35.65 -14.47
N GLU A 481 -22.16 -36.71 -14.96
CA GLU A 481 -22.81 -36.66 -16.28
C GLU A 481 -23.98 -35.67 -16.31
N LYS A 482 -24.70 -35.56 -15.19
CA LYS A 482 -25.86 -34.71 -14.97
C LYS A 482 -25.58 -33.71 -13.85
N ARG A 483 -26.35 -32.61 -13.83
CA ARG A 483 -26.44 -31.71 -12.68
C ARG A 483 -27.03 -32.46 -11.49
N ILE A 484 -26.57 -32.13 -10.30
CA ILE A 484 -26.91 -32.76 -9.04
C ILE A 484 -27.51 -31.71 -8.11
N ARG A 485 -28.60 -32.06 -7.43
CA ARG A 485 -29.22 -31.26 -6.37
C ARG A 485 -29.23 -32.05 -5.07
N GLY A 486 -28.70 -31.47 -3.99
CA GLY A 486 -28.65 -32.06 -2.65
C GLY A 486 -27.24 -32.11 -2.05
N THR A 487 -27.14 -32.64 -0.82
CA THR A 487 -25.87 -32.81 -0.10
C THR A 487 -25.26 -34.17 -0.40
N LEU A 488 -23.99 -34.19 -0.80
CA LEU A 488 -23.20 -35.39 -1.06
C LEU A 488 -22.06 -35.52 -0.05
N GLU A 489 -21.77 -36.75 0.36
CA GLU A 489 -20.53 -37.09 1.05
C GLU A 489 -19.43 -37.34 0.00
N ILE A 490 -18.33 -36.62 0.12
CA ILE A 490 -17.19 -36.64 -0.81
C ILE A 490 -15.88 -36.81 -0.02
N GLY A 491 -14.82 -37.24 -0.71
CA GLY A 491 -13.55 -37.62 -0.08
C GLY A 491 -13.53 -39.07 0.43
N GLY A 492 -12.52 -39.39 1.22
CA GLY A 492 -12.19 -40.75 1.67
C GLY A 492 -11.31 -41.54 0.69
N ASP A 493 -10.66 -42.59 1.20
CA ASP A 493 -9.79 -43.53 0.47
C ASP A 493 -8.47 -42.93 -0.09
N LEU A 494 -7.91 -41.92 0.59
CA LEU A 494 -6.58 -41.38 0.26
C LEU A 494 -5.47 -42.19 0.92
N LYS A 495 -4.47 -42.62 0.13
CA LYS A 495 -3.21 -43.17 0.66
C LYS A 495 -2.34 -42.04 1.25
N PRO A 496 -1.38 -42.33 2.14
CA PRO A 496 -0.48 -41.32 2.68
C PRO A 496 0.17 -40.45 1.59
N GLY A 497 0.11 -39.13 1.75
CA GLY A 497 0.63 -38.13 0.82
C GLY A 497 -0.24 -37.85 -0.41
N GLN A 498 -1.32 -38.59 -0.64
CA GLN A 498 -2.29 -38.25 -1.68
C GLN A 498 -3.21 -37.12 -1.22
N PHE A 499 -3.65 -36.29 -2.17
CA PHE A 499 -4.65 -35.27 -1.92
C PHE A 499 -5.77 -35.34 -2.96
N TYR A 500 -6.93 -34.80 -2.60
CA TYR A 500 -8.17 -34.82 -3.38
C TYR A 500 -8.69 -33.40 -3.53
N LYS A 501 -9.31 -33.10 -4.68
CA LYS A 501 -10.06 -31.87 -4.90
C LYS A 501 -11.47 -32.15 -5.42
N ALA A 502 -12.43 -31.33 -4.99
CA ALA A 502 -13.77 -31.25 -5.53
C ALA A 502 -14.12 -29.81 -5.89
N GLU A 503 -14.91 -29.63 -6.93
CA GLU A 503 -15.36 -28.33 -7.42
C GLU A 503 -16.75 -28.44 -8.03
N VAL A 504 -17.63 -27.51 -7.65
CA VAL A 504 -18.98 -27.38 -8.21
C VAL A 504 -18.96 -26.39 -9.38
N LEU A 505 -19.54 -26.77 -10.51
CA LEU A 505 -19.55 -25.96 -11.73
C LEU A 505 -20.98 -25.75 -12.25
N GLU A 506 -21.29 -24.53 -12.69
CA GLU A 506 -22.56 -24.22 -13.38
C GLU A 506 -22.58 -24.76 -14.81
N PHE A 507 -21.49 -24.60 -15.56
CA PHE A 507 -21.43 -24.98 -16.97
C PHE A 507 -20.36 -26.05 -17.17
N LYS A 508 -20.60 -26.96 -18.13
CA LYS A 508 -19.53 -27.82 -18.65
C LYS A 508 -18.68 -26.98 -19.58
N GLU A 509 -17.39 -26.85 -19.29
CA GLU A 509 -16.45 -26.31 -20.27
C GLU A 509 -16.46 -27.22 -21.51
N ARG A 510 -16.75 -26.64 -22.68
CA ARG A 510 -16.53 -27.31 -23.96
C ARG A 510 -15.01 -27.52 -24.09
N LYS A 511 -14.55 -28.77 -24.12
CA LYS A 511 -13.16 -29.08 -24.49
C LYS A 511 -12.89 -28.46 -25.85
N LYS A 512 -12.03 -27.44 -25.90
CA LYS A 512 -11.47 -26.92 -27.16
C LYS A 512 -10.73 -28.07 -27.85
N ASP A 513 -10.88 -28.18 -29.16
CA ASP A 513 -10.19 -29.21 -29.92
C ASP A 513 -8.67 -29.03 -29.79
N PHE A 514 -7.89 -30.12 -29.90
CA PHE A 514 -6.42 -30.06 -29.79
C PHE A 514 -5.82 -29.00 -30.72
N TYR A 515 -6.40 -28.84 -31.91
CA TYR A 515 -6.01 -27.81 -32.87
C TYR A 515 -6.43 -26.39 -32.47
N GLU A 516 -7.59 -26.21 -31.83
CA GLU A 516 -8.05 -24.90 -31.34
C GLU A 516 -7.22 -24.44 -30.14
N ASP A 517 -6.90 -25.33 -29.20
CA ASP A 517 -6.07 -25.03 -28.03
C ASP A 517 -4.61 -24.77 -28.44
N THR A 518 -4.09 -25.54 -29.40
CA THR A 518 -2.74 -25.32 -29.95
C THR A 518 -2.67 -24.04 -30.77
N TYR A 519 -3.71 -23.71 -31.57
CA TYR A 519 -3.80 -22.45 -32.31
C TYR A 519 -3.94 -21.24 -31.38
N TYR A 520 -4.76 -21.31 -30.33
CA TYR A 520 -4.91 -20.25 -29.32
C TYR A 520 -3.61 -20.03 -28.53
N LYS A 521 -2.93 -21.11 -28.13
CA LYS A 521 -1.63 -21.06 -27.43
C LYS A 521 -0.54 -20.54 -28.35
N LEU A 522 -0.49 -20.96 -29.62
CA LEU A 522 0.43 -20.41 -30.62
C LEU A 522 0.14 -18.94 -30.91
N GLN A 523 -1.12 -18.51 -31.00
CA GLN A 523 -1.46 -17.11 -31.25
C GLN A 523 -1.05 -16.23 -30.05
N LYS A 524 -1.19 -16.73 -28.82
CA LYS A 524 -0.73 -16.08 -27.58
C LYS A 524 0.80 -16.09 -27.42
N LEU A 525 1.48 -17.13 -27.93
CA LEU A 525 2.95 -17.21 -27.99
C LEU A 525 3.52 -16.30 -29.09
N ILE A 526 2.91 -16.30 -30.28
CA ILE A 526 3.30 -15.48 -31.43
C ILE A 526 3.03 -14.00 -31.10
N SER A 527 1.93 -13.67 -30.41
CA SER A 527 1.71 -12.31 -29.92
C SER A 527 2.68 -11.90 -28.81
N LYS A 528 3.33 -12.85 -28.10
CA LYS A 528 4.41 -12.59 -27.12
C LYS A 528 5.81 -12.49 -27.74
N ILE A 529 6.04 -13.16 -28.87
CA ILE A 529 7.34 -13.22 -29.55
C ILE A 529 7.47 -12.14 -30.65
N ILE A 530 6.35 -11.67 -31.21
CA ILE A 530 6.32 -10.69 -32.31
C ILE A 530 5.94 -9.27 -31.83
N THR A 531 5.56 -9.07 -30.57
CA THR A 531 5.38 -7.72 -30.05
C THR A 531 6.71 -7.09 -29.67
N SER A 532 7.14 -6.14 -30.50
CA SER A 532 7.95 -4.98 -30.06
C SER A 532 7.37 -4.37 -28.77
N PRO A 533 8.17 -3.67 -27.95
CA PRO A 533 7.73 -3.12 -26.67
C PRO A 533 6.36 -2.44 -26.78
N ASN A 534 5.48 -2.71 -25.81
CA ASN A 534 4.13 -2.15 -25.66
C ASN A 534 4.11 -0.63 -25.92
N GLN A 535 3.88 -0.21 -27.16
CA GLN A 535 3.79 1.20 -27.49
C GLN A 535 2.39 1.72 -27.17
N LEU A 536 2.29 2.49 -26.08
CA LEU A 536 1.11 3.33 -25.80
C LEU A 536 1.02 4.42 -26.87
N GLU A 537 -0.19 4.71 -27.34
CA GLU A 537 -0.46 5.78 -28.30
C GLU A 537 -1.26 6.92 -27.64
N GLU A 538 -1.16 8.12 -28.21
CA GLU A 538 -1.99 9.25 -27.81
C GLU A 538 -3.48 8.95 -28.03
N ALA A 539 -4.32 9.24 -27.03
CA ALA A 539 -5.77 9.23 -27.21
C ALA A 539 -6.23 10.41 -28.09
N ARG A 540 -6.83 10.12 -29.26
CA ARG A 540 -7.50 11.10 -30.13
C ARG A 540 -8.99 10.78 -30.27
N PRO A 541 -9.78 11.08 -29.21
CA PRO A 541 -11.20 10.76 -29.18
C PRO A 541 -12.06 11.79 -29.94
N VAL A 542 -13.11 11.28 -30.58
CA VAL A 542 -14.22 12.08 -31.11
C VAL A 542 -15.54 11.53 -30.60
N VAL A 543 -16.46 12.41 -30.21
CA VAL A 543 -17.82 12.04 -29.78
C VAL A 543 -18.85 12.40 -30.85
N LEU A 544 -19.78 11.48 -31.07
CA LEU A 544 -21.00 11.77 -31.81
C LEU A 544 -22.03 12.37 -30.84
N TRP A 545 -22.33 13.66 -30.98
CA TRP A 545 -23.08 14.42 -29.99
C TRP A 545 -24.51 14.75 -30.44
N ASN A 546 -25.48 14.39 -29.62
CA ASN A 546 -26.88 14.73 -29.84
C ASN A 546 -27.23 16.01 -29.07
N HIS A 547 -27.26 17.16 -29.75
CA HIS A 547 -27.64 18.43 -29.13
C HIS A 547 -29.14 18.54 -28.77
N TYR A 548 -29.95 17.57 -29.19
CA TYR A 548 -31.36 17.46 -28.77
C TYR A 548 -31.55 16.63 -27.51
N ALA A 549 -30.53 15.88 -27.04
CA ALA A 549 -30.61 15.09 -25.82
C ALA A 549 -30.93 15.97 -24.59
N LYS A 550 -31.71 15.42 -23.65
CA LYS A 550 -32.11 16.05 -22.38
C LYS A 550 -32.05 15.04 -21.25
N GLY A 551 -31.93 15.53 -20.00
CA GLY A 551 -31.92 14.68 -18.80
C GLY A 551 -30.80 13.65 -18.83
N ALA A 552 -31.12 12.40 -18.48
CA ALA A 552 -30.15 11.29 -18.42
C ALA A 552 -29.34 11.10 -19.72
N ALA A 553 -29.97 11.25 -20.88
CA ALA A 553 -29.27 11.11 -22.17
C ALA A 553 -28.27 12.24 -22.44
N TYR A 554 -28.52 13.45 -21.90
CA TYR A 554 -27.57 14.56 -21.98
C TYR A 554 -26.42 14.38 -20.98
N ASN A 555 -26.74 13.95 -19.76
CA ASN A 555 -25.74 13.65 -18.73
C ASN A 555 -24.76 12.59 -19.22
N ASP A 556 -25.27 11.53 -19.84
CA ASP A 556 -24.48 10.42 -20.36
C ASP A 556 -23.41 10.84 -21.39
N GLN A 557 -23.83 11.54 -22.46
CA GLN A 557 -22.88 12.02 -23.47
C GLN A 557 -21.89 13.05 -22.88
N ALA A 558 -22.32 13.88 -21.93
CA ALA A 558 -21.45 14.85 -21.25
C ALA A 558 -20.41 14.14 -20.37
N ALA A 559 -20.84 13.13 -19.61
CA ALA A 559 -20.01 12.31 -18.75
C ALA A 559 -18.93 11.56 -19.53
N LEU A 560 -19.31 10.89 -20.63
CA LEU A 560 -18.35 10.21 -21.51
C LEU A 560 -17.26 11.16 -21.98
N VAL A 561 -17.61 12.41 -22.34
CA VAL A 561 -16.65 13.45 -22.73
C VAL A 561 -15.82 13.93 -21.54
N SER A 562 -16.45 14.16 -20.39
CA SER A 562 -15.79 14.75 -19.23
C SER A 562 -14.72 13.85 -18.62
N VAL A 563 -14.92 12.53 -18.67
CA VAL A 563 -13.91 11.54 -18.25
C VAL A 563 -12.57 11.77 -18.94
N PHE A 564 -12.54 11.93 -20.26
CA PHE A 564 -11.29 12.22 -20.99
C PHE A 564 -10.75 13.61 -20.65
N ARG A 565 -11.63 14.62 -20.56
CA ARG A 565 -11.24 15.98 -20.18
C ARG A 565 -10.76 16.11 -18.74
N SER A 566 -11.00 15.11 -17.88
CA SER A 566 -10.53 15.11 -16.48
C SER A 566 -9.02 14.94 -16.38
N VAL A 567 -8.38 14.36 -17.41
CA VAL A 567 -6.93 14.13 -17.53
C VAL A 567 -6.33 14.84 -18.74
N ASN A 568 -6.90 16.01 -19.07
CA ASN A 568 -6.48 16.89 -20.16
C ASN A 568 -6.40 16.23 -21.57
N ILE A 569 -7.29 15.29 -21.87
CA ILE A 569 -7.49 14.76 -23.23
C ILE A 569 -8.59 15.58 -23.91
N ASN A 570 -8.28 16.20 -25.04
CA ASN A 570 -9.28 16.87 -25.87
C ASN A 570 -10.20 15.85 -26.54
N VAL A 571 -11.50 16.15 -26.57
CA VAL A 571 -12.52 15.36 -27.26
C VAL A 571 -13.20 16.25 -28.29
N ASP A 572 -13.01 15.92 -29.56
CA ASP A 572 -13.67 16.62 -30.67
C ASP A 572 -15.13 16.17 -30.79
N THR A 573 -15.98 17.01 -31.38
CA THR A 573 -17.42 16.77 -31.45
C THR A 573 -17.92 16.80 -32.89
N ILE A 574 -18.64 15.75 -33.29
CA ILE A 574 -19.45 15.71 -34.51
C ILE A 574 -20.91 15.74 -34.10
N TYR A 575 -21.62 16.81 -34.45
CA TYR A 575 -23.02 17.01 -34.08
C TYR A 575 -23.97 16.25 -35.00
N VAL A 576 -25.15 15.87 -34.48
CA VAL A 576 -26.24 15.29 -35.29
C VAL A 576 -26.49 16.13 -36.55
N GLY A 577 -26.51 15.46 -37.70
CA GLY A 577 -26.71 16.07 -39.03
C GLY A 577 -25.42 16.48 -39.75
N GLN A 578 -24.27 16.48 -39.08
CA GLN A 578 -22.96 16.67 -39.73
C GLN A 578 -22.48 15.38 -40.40
N LYS A 579 -21.59 15.52 -41.39
CA LYS A 579 -20.95 14.36 -42.04
C LYS A 579 -19.92 13.76 -41.07
N ILE A 580 -20.00 12.44 -40.85
CA ILE A 580 -19.03 11.70 -40.05
C ILE A 580 -17.74 11.51 -40.86
N ASP A 581 -16.64 12.08 -40.37
CA ASP A 581 -15.28 11.88 -40.89
C ASP A 581 -14.36 11.46 -39.74
N LEU A 582 -13.86 10.22 -39.80
CA LEU A 582 -13.12 9.58 -38.71
C LEU A 582 -11.61 9.49 -38.95
N LYS A 583 -11.10 10.06 -40.05
CA LYS A 583 -9.73 9.81 -40.53
C LYS A 583 -8.61 10.16 -39.53
N ASN A 584 -8.84 11.16 -38.68
CA ASN A 584 -7.82 11.69 -37.75
C ASN A 584 -7.93 11.11 -36.32
N TYR A 585 -8.94 10.30 -36.05
CA TYR A 585 -9.24 9.79 -34.71
C TYR A 585 -8.87 8.33 -34.57
N ASN A 586 -8.57 7.89 -33.34
CA ASN A 586 -8.33 6.48 -33.03
C ASN A 586 -9.31 5.93 -31.99
N LEU A 587 -10.21 6.78 -31.48
CA LEU A 587 -11.26 6.44 -30.55
C LEU A 587 -12.54 7.18 -30.91
N LEU A 588 -13.63 6.43 -31.10
CA LEU A 588 -14.97 6.96 -31.35
C LEU A 588 -15.85 6.71 -30.12
N LEU A 589 -16.47 7.75 -29.61
CA LEU A 589 -17.47 7.68 -28.54
C LEU A 589 -18.86 7.81 -29.17
N VAL A 590 -19.69 6.78 -29.04
CA VAL A 590 -21.06 6.77 -29.56
C VAL A 590 -22.04 6.50 -28.41
N PRO A 591 -22.54 7.56 -27.75
CA PRO A 591 -23.60 7.44 -26.75
C PRO A 591 -24.85 6.82 -27.37
N PHE A 592 -25.57 6.00 -26.61
CA PHE A 592 -26.79 5.32 -27.08
C PHE A 592 -27.81 6.29 -27.69
N SER A 593 -27.89 7.50 -27.13
CA SER A 593 -28.82 8.55 -27.54
C SER A 593 -28.54 9.14 -28.93
N PHE A 594 -27.35 8.89 -29.48
CA PHE A 594 -27.00 9.29 -30.85
C PHE A 594 -27.43 8.25 -31.89
N VAL A 595 -27.48 6.97 -31.51
CA VAL A 595 -27.60 5.84 -32.45
C VAL A 595 -28.88 5.91 -33.29
N ASP A 596 -29.99 6.39 -32.70
CA ASP A 596 -31.28 6.56 -33.41
C ASP A 596 -31.24 7.62 -34.53
N SER A 597 -30.20 8.47 -34.55
CA SER A 597 -30.00 9.49 -35.59
C SER A 597 -29.09 9.03 -36.73
N LEU A 598 -28.50 7.82 -36.65
CA LEU A 598 -27.61 7.28 -37.66
C LEU A 598 -28.41 6.80 -38.89
N ARG A 599 -27.92 7.15 -40.09
CA ARG A 599 -28.40 6.58 -41.35
C ARG A 599 -27.61 5.30 -41.65
N LEU A 600 -28.12 4.46 -42.55
CA LEU A 600 -27.41 3.24 -42.99
C LEU A 600 -25.96 3.51 -43.44
N THR A 601 -25.74 4.60 -44.17
CA THR A 601 -24.38 5.01 -44.59
C THR A 601 -23.47 5.40 -43.43
N ASP A 602 -24.04 5.88 -42.32
CA ASP A 602 -23.29 6.26 -41.13
C ASP A 602 -22.85 5.00 -40.35
N PHE A 603 -23.69 3.95 -40.30
CA PHE A 603 -23.29 2.63 -39.78
C PHE A 603 -22.12 2.04 -40.58
N ASP A 604 -22.17 2.07 -41.92
CA ASP A 604 -21.08 1.58 -42.77
C ASP A 604 -19.75 2.29 -42.47
N ILE A 605 -19.78 3.61 -42.25
CA ILE A 605 -18.59 4.41 -41.91
C ILE A 605 -18.03 3.98 -40.55
N ILE A 606 -18.90 3.82 -39.54
CA ILE A 606 -18.50 3.46 -38.17
C ILE A 606 -17.95 2.02 -38.14
N THR A 607 -18.67 1.06 -38.72
CA THR A 607 -18.23 -0.34 -38.76
C THR A 607 -16.91 -0.47 -39.49
N LYS A 608 -16.75 0.21 -40.63
CA LYS A 608 -15.48 0.23 -41.37
C LYS A 608 -14.32 0.83 -40.55
N PHE A 609 -14.56 1.91 -39.82
CA PHE A 609 -13.56 2.51 -38.94
C PHE A 609 -13.05 1.50 -37.91
N VAL A 610 -13.94 0.75 -37.28
CA VAL A 610 -13.57 -0.29 -36.31
C VAL A 610 -12.86 -1.46 -37.00
N GLU A 611 -13.37 -1.94 -38.13
CA GLU A 611 -12.75 -3.02 -38.91
C GLU A 611 -11.31 -2.69 -39.35
N ASP A 612 -11.06 -1.43 -39.70
CA ASP A 612 -9.75 -0.92 -40.14
C ASP A 612 -8.77 -0.66 -38.98
N GLY A 613 -9.20 -0.79 -37.72
CA GLY A 613 -8.35 -0.70 -36.52
C GLY A 613 -8.74 0.36 -35.49
N GLY A 614 -9.80 1.13 -35.74
CA GLY A 614 -10.33 2.13 -34.80
C GLY A 614 -10.90 1.50 -33.53
N ASN A 615 -10.84 2.23 -32.41
CA ASN A 615 -11.47 1.83 -31.16
C ASN A 615 -12.81 2.53 -30.98
N ILE A 616 -13.79 1.84 -30.38
CA ILE A 616 -15.12 2.40 -30.14
C ILE A 616 -15.60 2.13 -28.71
N ILE A 617 -16.27 3.12 -28.12
CA ILE A 617 -17.04 2.99 -26.88
C ILE A 617 -18.49 3.30 -27.20
N THR A 618 -19.39 2.39 -26.85
CA THR A 618 -20.83 2.61 -26.88
C THR A 618 -21.47 1.94 -25.66
N ASP A 619 -22.65 2.42 -25.29
CA ASP A 619 -23.31 2.08 -24.05
C ASP A 619 -24.79 1.75 -24.27
N SER A 620 -25.40 1.12 -23.26
CA SER A 620 -26.80 0.69 -23.25
C SER A 620 -27.22 -0.21 -24.42
N LYS A 621 -28.49 -0.64 -24.43
CA LYS A 621 -29.04 -1.35 -25.59
C LYS A 621 -29.21 -0.38 -26.75
N ASN A 622 -28.50 -0.61 -27.85
CA ASN A 622 -28.62 0.16 -29.09
C ASN A 622 -28.30 -0.69 -30.35
N TYR A 623 -28.75 -0.24 -31.52
CA TYR A 623 -28.59 -0.96 -32.79
C TYR A 623 -27.12 -1.09 -33.24
N LEU A 624 -26.26 -0.13 -32.92
CA LEU A 624 -24.83 -0.19 -33.28
C LEU A 624 -24.12 -1.32 -32.53
N ALA A 625 -24.45 -1.51 -31.25
CA ALA A 625 -23.93 -2.63 -30.47
C ALA A 625 -24.39 -3.99 -31.05
N GLU A 626 -25.62 -4.10 -31.58
CA GLU A 626 -26.09 -5.32 -32.26
C GLU A 626 -25.28 -5.62 -33.53
N GLU A 627 -25.03 -4.60 -34.36
CA GLU A 627 -24.17 -4.71 -35.55
C GLU A 627 -22.73 -5.11 -35.22
N LEU A 628 -22.22 -4.70 -34.05
CA LEU A 628 -20.89 -5.07 -33.55
C LEU A 628 -20.86 -6.43 -32.81
N GLY A 629 -21.97 -7.18 -32.83
CA GLY A 629 -22.04 -8.57 -32.37
C GLY A 629 -22.58 -8.78 -30.95
N ILE A 630 -23.23 -7.79 -30.35
CA ILE A 630 -23.93 -7.93 -29.06
C ILE A 630 -25.36 -8.44 -29.29
N LYS A 631 -25.73 -9.59 -28.71
CA LYS A 631 -27.07 -10.19 -28.85
C LYS A 631 -27.84 -10.03 -27.55
N TYR A 632 -28.88 -9.20 -27.51
CA TYR A 632 -29.66 -8.99 -26.29
C TYR A 632 -30.65 -10.12 -26.01
N ILE A 633 -30.77 -10.49 -24.73
CA ILE A 633 -31.80 -11.41 -24.22
C ILE A 633 -32.97 -10.57 -23.70
N GLU A 634 -34.20 -11.10 -23.80
CA GLU A 634 -35.41 -10.40 -23.32
C GLU A 634 -35.38 -10.09 -21.80
N ASN A 635 -34.71 -10.93 -21.01
CA ASN A 635 -34.64 -10.77 -19.56
C ASN A 635 -33.74 -9.59 -19.15
N LYS A 636 -34.22 -8.75 -18.24
CA LYS A 636 -33.44 -7.67 -17.62
C LYS A 636 -32.88 -8.09 -16.26
N LEU A 637 -31.72 -7.54 -15.91
CA LEU A 637 -31.08 -7.68 -14.61
C LEU A 637 -31.28 -6.39 -13.81
N ARG A 638 -31.54 -6.51 -12.50
CA ARG A 638 -31.48 -5.38 -11.57
C ARG A 638 -30.08 -5.32 -10.99
N VAL A 639 -29.37 -4.23 -11.21
CA VAL A 639 -27.97 -4.06 -10.81
C VAL A 639 -27.85 -2.84 -9.91
N ARG A 640 -27.16 -3.03 -8.78
CA ARG A 640 -26.86 -1.95 -7.84
C ARG A 640 -25.40 -1.98 -7.39
N LYS A 641 -24.88 -3.19 -7.17
CA LYS A 641 -23.50 -3.41 -6.79
C LYS A 641 -22.79 -4.15 -7.91
N ILE A 642 -21.62 -3.67 -8.29
CA ILE A 642 -20.77 -4.30 -9.31
C ILE A 642 -19.39 -4.59 -8.71
N ARG A 643 -18.70 -5.55 -9.31
CA ARG A 643 -17.28 -5.81 -9.04
C ARG A 643 -16.47 -5.47 -10.27
N ASP A 644 -15.50 -4.57 -10.09
CA ASP A 644 -14.46 -4.31 -11.08
C ASP A 644 -13.41 -5.43 -11.02
N ARG A 645 -12.96 -5.93 -12.17
CA ARG A 645 -11.97 -7.02 -12.24
C ARG A 645 -10.53 -6.54 -12.16
N TYR A 646 -10.25 -5.28 -12.47
CA TYR A 646 -8.94 -4.67 -12.26
C TYR A 646 -8.76 -4.23 -10.80
N PHE A 647 -9.85 -3.76 -10.17
CA PHE A 647 -9.85 -3.21 -8.81
C PHE A 647 -10.96 -3.84 -7.93
N PRO A 648 -10.96 -5.17 -7.73
CA PRO A 648 -11.99 -5.88 -6.97
C PRO A 648 -12.04 -5.56 -5.48
N GLU A 649 -10.96 -4.99 -4.93
CA GLU A 649 -10.87 -4.47 -3.57
C GLU A 649 -11.72 -3.21 -3.34
N GLU A 650 -12.10 -2.51 -4.40
CA GLU A 650 -12.91 -1.31 -4.33
C GLU A 650 -14.39 -1.66 -4.49
N PRO A 651 -15.20 -1.65 -3.41
CA PRO A 651 -16.61 -1.94 -3.51
C PRO A 651 -17.30 -0.82 -4.31
N ILE A 652 -17.95 -1.19 -5.41
CA ILE A 652 -18.71 -0.26 -6.25
C ILE A 652 -20.21 -0.48 -6.01
N SER A 653 -20.84 0.46 -5.33
CA SER A 653 -22.27 0.45 -5.01
C SER A 653 -22.94 1.73 -5.52
N TRP A 654 -23.80 1.59 -6.51
CA TRP A 654 -24.53 2.70 -7.09
C TRP A 654 -25.62 3.23 -6.14
N ARG A 655 -25.82 4.55 -6.20
CA ARG A 655 -26.88 5.25 -5.47
C ARG A 655 -28.28 4.73 -5.82
N TYR A 656 -28.50 4.45 -7.10
CA TYR A 656 -29.77 3.97 -7.63
C TYR A 656 -29.56 2.59 -8.28
N THR A 657 -30.61 1.76 -8.26
CA THR A 657 -30.60 0.46 -8.94
C THR A 657 -30.95 0.65 -10.41
N GLU A 658 -30.10 0.14 -11.30
CA GLU A 658 -30.33 0.18 -12.74
C GLU A 658 -30.98 -1.11 -13.24
N LEU A 659 -31.74 -0.98 -14.33
CA LEU A 659 -32.29 -2.10 -15.08
C LEU A 659 -31.52 -2.29 -16.38
N ILE A 660 -30.73 -3.35 -16.44
CA ILE A 660 -29.80 -3.61 -17.53
C ILE A 660 -30.32 -4.78 -18.38
N ASN A 661 -30.18 -4.67 -19.71
CA ASN A 661 -30.49 -5.78 -20.61
C ASN A 661 -29.39 -6.85 -20.53
N LYS A 662 -29.77 -8.11 -20.28
CA LYS A 662 -28.83 -9.21 -20.45
C LYS A 662 -28.43 -9.32 -21.92
N PHE A 663 -27.21 -9.74 -22.18
CA PHE A 663 -26.71 -9.97 -23.53
C PHE A 663 -25.85 -11.23 -23.58
N GLU A 664 -25.76 -11.79 -24.78
CA GLU A 664 -24.81 -12.81 -25.18
C GLU A 664 -23.85 -12.18 -26.18
N CYS A 665 -22.58 -12.59 -26.09
CA CYS A 665 -21.54 -12.09 -26.96
C CYS A 665 -20.52 -13.21 -27.16
N ASP A 666 -20.31 -13.57 -28.42
CA ASP A 666 -19.24 -14.48 -28.81
C ASP A 666 -17.89 -13.73 -28.76
N ASP A 667 -16.76 -14.42 -28.58
CA ASP A 667 -15.41 -13.84 -28.66
C ASP A 667 -15.15 -12.60 -27.76
N ILE A 668 -15.63 -12.63 -26.51
CA ILE A 668 -15.23 -11.65 -25.49
C ILE A 668 -13.72 -11.82 -25.22
N GLU A 669 -12.94 -10.75 -25.44
CA GLU A 669 -11.51 -10.76 -25.07
C GLU A 669 -11.33 -10.47 -23.58
N GLU A 670 -12.16 -9.58 -23.01
CA GLU A 670 -12.02 -9.11 -21.64
C GLU A 670 -13.37 -8.76 -21.00
N ILE A 671 -13.52 -8.98 -19.70
CA ILE A 671 -14.67 -8.54 -18.90
C ILE A 671 -14.12 -7.61 -17.84
N PHE A 672 -14.51 -6.34 -17.85
CA PHE A 672 -14.01 -5.34 -16.91
C PHE A 672 -14.85 -5.30 -15.63
N CYS A 673 -16.18 -5.37 -15.76
CA CYS A 673 -17.10 -5.30 -14.62
C CYS A 673 -18.13 -6.43 -14.69
N VAL A 674 -18.53 -6.94 -13.53
CA VAL A 674 -19.63 -7.90 -13.37
C VAL A 674 -20.62 -7.46 -12.29
N ASP A 675 -21.87 -7.89 -12.39
CA ASP A 675 -22.85 -7.77 -11.31
C ASP A 675 -22.39 -8.61 -10.11
N GLU A 676 -22.45 -8.05 -8.90
CA GLU A 676 -21.93 -8.71 -7.69
C GLU A 676 -22.69 -10.01 -7.36
N ILE A 677 -24.00 -10.06 -7.65
CA ILE A 677 -24.88 -11.16 -7.21
C ILE A 677 -24.89 -12.31 -8.24
N THR A 678 -25.00 -11.97 -9.51
CA THR A 678 -25.25 -12.94 -10.59
C THR A 678 -24.03 -13.21 -11.47
N ASP A 679 -22.92 -12.50 -11.26
CA ASP A 679 -21.72 -12.54 -12.10
C ASP A 679 -21.95 -12.22 -13.58
N ALA A 680 -23.10 -11.62 -13.92
CA ALA A 680 -23.40 -11.20 -15.27
C ALA A 680 -22.43 -10.08 -15.72
N PRO A 681 -21.83 -10.16 -16.92
CA PRO A 681 -20.96 -9.10 -17.44
C PRO A 681 -21.70 -7.77 -17.57
N ILE A 682 -21.08 -6.68 -17.10
CA ILE A 682 -21.61 -5.32 -17.17
C ILE A 682 -20.84 -4.47 -18.17
N ILE A 683 -19.51 -4.53 -18.14
CA ILE A 683 -18.64 -3.89 -19.13
C ILE A 683 -17.71 -4.94 -19.72
N ILE A 684 -17.64 -5.02 -21.04
CA ILE A 684 -16.81 -5.98 -21.77
C ILE A 684 -15.92 -5.31 -22.82
N GLY A 685 -14.80 -5.97 -23.09
CA GLY A 685 -13.91 -5.70 -24.21
C GLY A 685 -14.04 -6.79 -25.26
N LYS A 686 -14.31 -6.39 -26.50
CA LYS A 686 -14.39 -7.29 -27.67
C LYS A 686 -13.50 -6.80 -28.80
N ARG A 687 -12.95 -7.73 -29.59
CA ARG A 687 -12.34 -7.42 -30.88
C ARG A 687 -13.36 -7.44 -32.00
N VAL A 688 -13.34 -6.42 -32.86
CA VAL A 688 -14.18 -6.34 -34.06
C VAL A 688 -13.28 -5.98 -35.24
N GLY A 689 -13.11 -6.92 -36.17
CA GLY A 689 -12.09 -6.79 -37.23
C GLY A 689 -10.69 -6.60 -36.65
N LYS A 690 -9.98 -5.53 -37.05
CA LYS A 690 -8.68 -5.17 -36.48
C LYS A 690 -8.79 -4.28 -35.23
N GLY A 691 -9.92 -3.60 -35.05
CA GLY A 691 -10.18 -2.68 -33.96
C GLY A 691 -10.79 -3.35 -32.73
N LYS A 692 -11.23 -2.51 -31.79
CA LYS A 692 -11.72 -2.96 -30.48
C LYS A 692 -12.95 -2.16 -30.03
N LEU A 693 -13.84 -2.84 -29.33
CA LEU A 693 -15.05 -2.31 -28.71
C LEU A 693 -14.93 -2.43 -27.19
N ILE A 694 -15.24 -1.35 -26.47
CA ILE A 694 -15.71 -1.41 -25.08
C ILE A 694 -17.21 -1.18 -25.10
N PHE A 695 -17.96 -2.16 -24.60
CA PHE A 695 -19.41 -2.08 -24.50
C PHE A 695 -19.81 -2.00 -23.02
N ILE A 696 -20.60 -0.98 -22.68
CA ILE A 696 -21.18 -0.78 -21.34
C ILE A 696 -22.66 -1.13 -21.42
N SER A 697 -23.11 -2.13 -20.66
CA SER A 697 -24.48 -2.65 -20.79
C SER A 697 -25.58 -1.71 -20.25
N SER A 698 -25.22 -0.73 -19.42
CA SER A 698 -26.12 0.36 -18.98
C SER A 698 -25.82 1.65 -19.74
N ILE A 699 -26.63 2.70 -19.47
CA ILE A 699 -26.21 4.08 -19.72
C ILE A 699 -24.92 4.34 -18.92
N PHE A 700 -23.92 5.01 -19.48
CA PHE A 700 -22.64 5.22 -18.81
C PHE A 700 -22.78 6.06 -17.53
N ASP A 701 -23.42 7.23 -17.60
CA ASP A 701 -23.74 8.01 -16.39
C ASP A 701 -25.00 8.88 -16.59
N PRO A 702 -26.17 8.44 -16.12
CA PRO A 702 -27.41 9.21 -16.24
C PRO A 702 -27.53 10.33 -15.20
N TYR A 703 -26.64 10.42 -14.21
CA TYR A 703 -26.83 11.23 -13.00
C TYR A 703 -25.88 12.43 -12.91
N SER A 704 -24.69 12.33 -13.49
CA SER A 704 -23.68 13.40 -13.51
C SER A 704 -23.25 13.73 -14.93
N GLN A 705 -22.85 14.97 -15.16
CA GLN A 705 -22.19 15.39 -16.41
C GLN A 705 -20.68 15.16 -16.37
N GLU A 706 -20.14 14.77 -15.22
CA GLU A 706 -18.70 14.63 -14.98
C GLU A 706 -18.21 13.17 -14.97
N GLY A 707 -19.13 12.19 -15.00
CA GLY A 707 -18.83 10.77 -15.20
C GLY A 707 -18.31 10.00 -13.99
N TYR A 708 -18.71 10.40 -12.77
CA TYR A 708 -18.27 9.78 -11.52
C TYR A 708 -19.37 8.95 -10.81
N SER A 709 -20.59 8.84 -11.34
CA SER A 709 -21.73 8.30 -10.55
C SER A 709 -21.82 6.78 -10.54
N LEU A 710 -21.35 6.10 -11.60
CA LEU A 710 -21.50 4.65 -11.77
C LEU A 710 -20.17 3.91 -11.95
N TYR A 711 -19.31 4.38 -12.85
CA TYR A 711 -18.11 3.66 -13.30
C TYR A 711 -16.83 4.50 -13.11
N PRO A 712 -16.09 4.33 -12.01
CA PRO A 712 -14.91 5.15 -11.72
C PRO A 712 -13.73 4.92 -12.68
N TYR A 713 -13.61 3.74 -13.30
CA TYR A 713 -12.35 3.29 -13.93
C TYR A 713 -12.34 3.23 -15.46
N LEU A 714 -13.20 3.99 -16.16
CA LEU A 714 -13.25 3.96 -17.63
C LEU A 714 -11.89 4.28 -18.30
N LEU A 715 -11.13 5.24 -17.76
CA LEU A 715 -9.80 5.58 -18.30
C LEU A 715 -8.76 4.47 -18.13
N GLU A 716 -8.88 3.63 -17.10
CA GLU A 716 -8.03 2.45 -16.92
C GLU A 716 -8.33 1.41 -18.00
N TYR A 717 -9.60 1.21 -18.36
CA TYR A 717 -9.96 0.32 -19.47
C TYR A 717 -9.43 0.85 -20.80
N VAL A 718 -9.55 2.16 -21.06
CA VAL A 718 -8.98 2.80 -22.26
C VAL A 718 -7.46 2.62 -22.32
N ARG A 719 -6.75 2.85 -21.20
CA ARG A 719 -5.30 2.71 -21.13
C ARG A 719 -4.85 1.25 -21.31
N LYS A 720 -5.48 0.31 -20.60
CA LYS A 720 -5.06 -1.10 -20.59
C LYS A 720 -5.52 -1.86 -21.83
N TYR A 721 -6.76 -1.65 -22.27
CA TYR A 721 -7.36 -2.40 -23.38
C TYR A 721 -7.11 -1.74 -24.74
N PHE A 722 -7.34 -0.44 -24.89
CA PHE A 722 -7.09 0.27 -26.16
C PHE A 722 -5.64 0.74 -26.33
N LYS A 723 -4.82 0.72 -25.26
CA LYS A 723 -3.44 1.23 -25.27
C LYS A 723 -3.34 2.72 -25.59
N LEU A 724 -4.35 3.50 -25.17
CA LEU A 724 -4.41 4.95 -25.38
C LEU A 724 -4.12 5.72 -24.08
N THR A 725 -3.35 6.81 -24.15
CA THR A 725 -2.89 7.57 -22.98
C THR A 725 -2.95 9.08 -23.22
N PRO A 726 -3.12 9.92 -22.18
CA PRO A 726 -2.90 11.36 -22.27
C PRO A 726 -1.42 11.68 -22.51
N ILE A 727 -1.13 12.86 -23.10
CA ILE A 727 0.23 13.27 -23.48
C ILE A 727 0.74 14.53 -22.75
N ILE A 728 -0.13 15.27 -22.05
CA ILE A 728 0.23 16.54 -21.39
C ILE A 728 0.19 16.35 -19.88
N ARG A 729 1.35 16.37 -19.22
CA ARG A 729 1.45 16.25 -17.76
C ARG A 729 2.20 17.42 -17.13
N ARG A 730 1.81 17.79 -15.91
CA ARG A 730 2.53 18.74 -15.05
C ARG A 730 3.18 17.98 -13.90
N GLU A 731 4.51 17.89 -13.91
CA GLU A 731 5.28 17.27 -12.83
C GLU A 731 5.51 18.27 -11.69
N ASN A 732 4.45 18.63 -11.00
CA ASN A 732 4.51 19.52 -9.84
C ASN A 732 3.39 19.19 -8.84
N LEU A 733 3.16 17.89 -8.60
CA LEU A 733 2.25 17.45 -7.55
C LEU A 733 2.84 17.81 -6.18
N GLU A 734 1.94 18.19 -5.28
CA GLU A 734 2.25 18.58 -3.92
C GLU A 734 1.37 17.76 -2.96
N VAL A 735 2.01 17.11 -1.98
CA VAL A 735 1.35 16.14 -1.08
C VAL A 735 1.82 16.37 0.36
N PHE A 736 0.99 16.04 1.34
CA PHE A 736 1.52 15.82 2.69
C PHE A 736 2.07 14.40 2.84
N PHE A 737 2.96 14.26 3.82
CA PHE A 737 3.61 13.03 4.20
C PHE A 737 3.74 12.97 5.72
N ASP A 738 3.05 12.02 6.33
CA ASP A 738 3.20 11.67 7.74
C ASP A 738 4.08 10.40 7.84
N PRO A 739 5.32 10.51 8.36
CA PRO A 739 6.20 9.37 8.61
C PRO A 739 5.58 8.22 9.41
N GLY A 740 4.57 8.48 10.24
CA GLY A 740 3.83 7.46 10.98
C GLY A 740 3.15 6.43 10.07
N PHE A 741 2.75 6.82 8.85
CA PHE A 741 2.19 5.90 7.86
C PHE A 741 3.25 5.04 7.13
N ARG A 742 4.55 5.31 7.31
CA ARG A 742 5.66 4.67 6.55
C ARG A 742 6.87 4.35 7.43
N HIS A 743 6.66 3.96 8.69
CA HIS A 743 7.76 3.80 9.66
C HIS A 743 8.74 2.66 9.35
N THR A 744 8.34 1.67 8.56
CA THR A 744 9.16 0.53 8.09
C THR A 744 9.63 0.67 6.64
N TYR A 745 9.15 1.67 5.90
CA TYR A 745 9.43 1.81 4.48
C TYR A 745 10.68 2.66 4.21
N SER A 746 11.53 2.22 3.27
CA SER A 746 12.78 2.92 2.95
C SER A 746 12.52 4.31 2.36
N ILE A 747 13.19 5.32 2.92
CA ILE A 747 13.19 6.70 2.40
C ILE A 747 13.63 6.72 0.93
N GLU A 748 14.64 5.93 0.54
CA GLU A 748 15.13 5.87 -0.83
C GLU A 748 14.04 5.39 -1.81
N ASN A 749 13.24 4.40 -1.42
CA ASN A 749 12.14 3.91 -2.23
C ASN A 749 11.00 4.93 -2.30
N LEU A 750 10.69 5.65 -1.20
CA LEU A 750 9.72 6.76 -1.22
C LEU A 750 10.14 7.83 -2.23
N ILE A 751 11.40 8.26 -2.18
CA ILE A 751 11.90 9.29 -3.11
C ILE A 751 11.80 8.82 -4.57
N LYS A 752 12.17 7.57 -4.88
CA LYS A 752 12.03 7.02 -6.24
C LYS A 752 10.56 7.05 -6.71
N GLN A 753 9.66 6.59 -5.84
CA GLN A 753 8.23 6.56 -6.10
C GLN A 753 7.68 7.97 -6.36
N TRP A 754 7.96 8.93 -5.48
CA TRP A 754 7.51 10.32 -5.61
C TRP A 754 8.01 10.97 -6.91
N VAL A 755 9.26 10.70 -7.30
CA VAL A 755 9.82 11.19 -8.57
C VAL A 755 9.01 10.68 -9.75
N ASN A 756 8.75 9.37 -9.82
CA ASN A 756 8.00 8.71 -10.89
C ASN A 756 6.56 9.24 -11.00
N GLN A 757 5.93 9.45 -9.85
CA GLN A 757 4.57 9.97 -9.73
C GLN A 757 4.46 11.46 -10.08
N GLY A 758 5.57 12.18 -10.24
CA GLY A 758 5.58 13.61 -10.58
C GLY A 758 5.39 14.54 -9.38
N ILE A 759 5.62 14.06 -8.16
CA ILE A 759 5.66 14.87 -6.94
C ILE A 759 6.95 15.71 -6.94
N ARG A 760 6.81 17.00 -6.65
CA ARG A 760 7.95 17.94 -6.51
C ARG A 760 7.94 18.74 -5.22
N VAL A 761 6.87 18.64 -4.43
CA VAL A 761 6.78 19.26 -3.11
C VAL A 761 6.13 18.29 -2.13
N VAL A 762 6.73 18.14 -0.94
CA VAL A 762 6.20 17.31 0.13
C VAL A 762 6.13 18.10 1.45
N HIS A 763 4.97 18.08 2.11
CA HIS A 763 4.77 18.65 3.45
C HIS A 763 4.92 17.56 4.49
N VAL A 764 5.99 17.61 5.27
CA VAL A 764 6.40 16.51 6.16
C VAL A 764 6.06 16.82 7.60
N ALA A 765 5.29 15.93 8.23
CA ALA A 765 4.85 16.07 9.61
C ALA A 765 6.04 16.28 10.57
N GLY A 766 6.05 17.42 11.26
CA GLY A 766 7.14 17.87 12.12
C GLY A 766 7.10 17.34 13.56
N TRP A 767 6.20 16.40 13.87
CA TRP A 767 5.90 15.95 15.24
C TRP A 767 6.35 14.53 15.59
N HIS A 768 7.08 13.83 14.70
CA HIS A 768 7.54 12.44 14.94
C HIS A 768 8.80 12.40 15.80
N GLN A 769 8.63 12.87 17.03
CA GLN A 769 9.59 12.78 18.11
C GLN A 769 8.94 12.03 19.28
N TYR A 770 9.58 10.93 19.66
CA TYR A 770 9.13 10.00 20.69
C TYR A 770 10.25 9.79 21.72
N PRO A 771 9.95 9.34 22.95
CA PRO A 771 10.94 9.06 23.99
C PRO A 771 12.19 8.28 23.56
N LYS A 772 12.07 7.39 22.58
CA LYS A 772 13.14 6.50 22.12
C LYS A 772 13.50 6.64 20.63
N TYR A 773 12.79 7.49 19.90
CA TYR A 773 12.92 7.56 18.44
C TYR A 773 12.58 8.95 17.92
N THR A 774 13.35 9.44 16.96
CA THR A 774 13.06 10.64 16.18
C THR A 774 13.24 10.28 14.73
N TYR A 775 12.29 10.68 13.89
CA TYR A 775 12.36 10.42 12.46
C TYR A 775 13.60 11.11 11.82
N ASP A 776 14.23 10.47 10.84
CA ASP A 776 15.44 10.97 10.18
C ASP A 776 15.11 12.03 9.10
N TYR A 777 14.68 13.21 9.56
CA TYR A 777 14.37 14.36 8.71
C TYR A 777 15.55 14.77 7.83
N ASN A 778 16.77 14.70 8.34
CA ASN A 778 17.97 15.08 7.59
C ASN A 778 18.19 14.17 6.37
N ARG A 779 18.08 12.85 6.54
CA ARG A 779 18.22 11.90 5.43
C ARG A 779 17.11 12.09 4.40
N LEU A 780 15.86 12.27 4.84
CA LEU A 780 14.73 12.54 3.95
C LEU A 780 14.97 13.79 3.10
N ILE A 781 15.23 14.94 3.74
CA ILE A 781 15.40 16.23 3.06
C ILE A 781 16.54 16.15 2.05
N ARG A 782 17.69 15.58 2.46
CA ARG A 782 18.85 15.43 1.58
C ARG A 782 18.54 14.59 0.34
N LEU A 783 17.85 13.46 0.50
CA LEU A 783 17.51 12.58 -0.62
C LEU A 783 16.42 13.19 -1.51
N ALA A 784 15.44 13.88 -0.93
CA ALA A 784 14.42 14.63 -1.66
C ALA A 784 15.05 15.74 -2.52
N HIS A 785 15.90 16.58 -1.93
CA HIS A 785 16.61 17.63 -2.64
C HIS A 785 17.49 17.08 -3.77
N ALA A 786 18.21 15.99 -3.52
CA ALA A 786 19.06 15.34 -4.51
C ALA A 786 18.28 14.75 -5.70
N ASN A 787 16.96 14.62 -5.59
CA ASN A 787 16.08 14.13 -6.64
C ASN A 787 15.05 15.18 -7.11
N GLY A 788 15.24 16.45 -6.74
CA GLY A 788 14.43 17.57 -7.21
C GLY A 788 13.07 17.73 -6.54
N ILE A 789 12.96 17.41 -5.24
CA ILE A 789 11.74 17.56 -4.44
C ILE A 789 12.00 18.56 -3.30
N LEU A 790 11.14 19.58 -3.17
CA LEU A 790 11.14 20.51 -2.03
C LEU A 790 10.42 19.87 -0.84
N VAL A 791 10.90 20.15 0.38
CA VAL A 791 10.39 19.61 1.63
C VAL A 791 10.00 20.74 2.58
N TYR A 792 8.73 20.75 2.97
CA TYR A 792 8.16 21.74 3.89
C TYR A 792 7.91 21.10 5.26
N ALA A 793 8.20 21.82 6.33
CA ALA A 793 7.83 21.38 7.68
C ALA A 793 6.33 21.59 7.88
N TRP A 794 5.57 20.52 8.11
CA TRP A 794 4.15 20.57 8.43
C TRP A 794 3.96 20.56 9.94
N LEU A 795 3.39 21.64 10.48
CA LEU A 795 3.15 21.82 11.91
C LEU A 795 1.66 22.04 12.18
N GLU A 796 1.11 21.34 13.18
CA GLU A 796 -0.30 21.41 13.56
C GLU A 796 -0.53 21.72 15.05
N PRO A 797 -0.14 22.92 15.54
CA PRO A 797 -0.47 23.32 16.89
C PRO A 797 -2.00 23.24 17.11
N PRO A 798 -2.51 22.71 18.23
CA PRO A 798 -1.85 22.56 19.53
C PRO A 798 -0.94 21.32 19.68
N GLN A 799 -0.70 20.55 18.63
CA GLN A 799 0.30 19.48 18.67
C GLN A 799 1.72 20.03 18.48
N VAL A 800 2.64 19.53 19.32
CA VAL A 800 4.09 19.76 19.17
C VAL A 800 4.79 18.45 18.82
N SER A 801 4.78 17.49 19.74
CA SER A 801 5.17 16.09 19.54
C SER A 801 4.66 15.25 20.71
N GLN A 802 4.61 13.92 20.53
CA GLN A 802 4.26 13.03 21.64
C GLN A 802 5.29 13.12 22.76
N MET A 803 6.58 13.25 22.44
CA MET A 803 7.64 13.50 23.42
C MET A 803 7.32 14.75 24.25
N PHE A 804 7.05 15.89 23.60
CA PHE A 804 6.78 17.16 24.28
C PHE A 804 5.60 17.04 25.24
N TRP A 805 4.51 16.42 24.79
CA TRP A 805 3.31 16.22 25.59
C TRP A 805 3.53 15.25 26.77
N ALA A 806 4.35 14.23 26.59
CA ALA A 806 4.70 13.27 27.63
C ALA A 806 5.57 13.90 28.73
N THR A 807 6.53 14.76 28.36
CA THR A 807 7.47 15.37 29.30
C THR A 807 6.93 16.61 30.02
N HIS A 808 5.82 17.19 29.55
CA HIS A 808 5.20 18.39 30.14
C HIS A 808 3.72 18.15 30.52
N PRO A 809 3.42 17.29 31.51
CA PRO A 809 2.05 17.01 31.94
C PRO A 809 1.28 18.25 32.43
N GLU A 810 2.00 19.26 32.93
CA GLU A 810 1.46 20.55 33.36
C GLU A 810 0.95 21.43 32.22
N TRP A 811 1.31 21.12 30.97
CA TRP A 811 0.92 21.88 29.78
C TRP A 811 -0.06 21.12 28.89
N ARG A 812 -0.63 20.01 29.35
CA ARG A 812 -1.65 19.28 28.60
C ARG A 812 -2.96 20.07 28.66
N GLU A 813 -3.55 20.31 27.50
CA GLU A 813 -4.86 20.98 27.42
C GLU A 813 -5.91 20.12 28.14
N LYS A 814 -6.94 20.78 28.68
CA LYS A 814 -8.00 20.10 29.44
C LYS A 814 -9.33 20.17 28.70
N ASN A 815 -10.21 19.21 28.98
CA ASN A 815 -11.64 19.31 28.69
C ASN A 815 -12.39 19.94 29.87
N TYR A 816 -13.71 20.12 29.74
CA TYR A 816 -14.54 20.73 30.79
C TYR A 816 -14.64 19.90 32.08
N LEU A 817 -14.28 18.60 32.03
CA LEU A 817 -14.21 17.70 33.19
C LEU A 817 -12.86 17.82 33.93
N GLY A 818 -11.92 18.60 33.41
CA GLY A 818 -10.56 18.73 33.95
C GLY A 818 -9.62 17.59 33.56
N GLU A 819 -10.02 16.73 32.62
CA GLU A 819 -9.22 15.63 32.09
C GLU A 819 -8.33 16.10 30.95
N ASP A 820 -7.24 15.38 30.66
CA ASP A 820 -6.40 15.66 29.49
C ASP A 820 -7.23 15.55 28.20
N ALA A 821 -7.27 16.62 27.40
CA ALA A 821 -7.96 16.61 26.12
C ALA A 821 -7.21 15.71 25.13
N LYS A 822 -7.87 14.66 24.62
CA LYS A 822 -7.32 13.79 23.58
C LYS A 822 -8.43 13.39 22.60
N PRO A 823 -8.71 14.23 21.58
CA PRO A 823 -9.85 14.02 20.68
C PRO A 823 -9.62 12.87 19.68
N SER A 824 -8.36 12.58 19.33
CA SER A 824 -7.99 11.48 18.44
C SER A 824 -6.48 11.20 18.47
N TRP A 825 -5.81 11.35 17.33
CA TRP A 825 -4.39 11.19 17.10
C TRP A 825 -3.56 12.34 17.67
N ARG A 826 -4.17 13.52 17.88
CA ARG A 826 -3.47 14.71 18.34
C ARG A 826 -3.14 14.73 19.83
N TYR A 827 -2.05 15.42 20.16
CA TYR A 827 -1.57 15.67 21.51
C TYR A 827 -1.63 17.17 21.86
N PRO A 828 -2.83 17.71 22.18
CA PRO A 828 -3.01 19.15 22.35
C PRO A 828 -2.35 19.68 23.63
N VAL A 829 -1.58 20.76 23.48
CA VAL A 829 -0.99 21.52 24.58
C VAL A 829 -1.79 22.79 24.90
N ALA A 830 -1.60 23.32 26.10
CA ALA A 830 -2.33 24.46 26.64
C ALA A 830 -1.91 25.78 25.96
N MET A 831 -2.54 26.08 24.83
CA MET A 831 -2.28 27.28 24.02
C MET A 831 -2.63 28.61 24.71
N THR A 832 -3.31 28.55 25.86
CA THR A 832 -3.59 29.73 26.70
C THR A 832 -2.51 29.99 27.75
N ASP A 833 -1.61 29.04 28.01
CA ASP A 833 -0.49 29.21 28.93
C ASP A 833 0.72 29.82 28.20
N LYS A 834 1.21 30.96 28.68
CA LYS A 834 2.29 31.71 28.02
C LYS A 834 3.63 30.96 28.03
N ASN A 835 3.91 30.17 29.07
CA ASN A 835 5.15 29.41 29.16
C ASN A 835 5.09 28.21 28.21
N CYS A 836 3.94 27.53 28.15
CA CYS A 836 3.71 26.46 27.18
C CYS A 836 3.91 26.95 25.73
N VAL A 837 3.28 28.07 25.36
CA VAL A 837 3.38 28.62 24.00
C VAL A 837 4.82 29.06 23.68
N ALA A 838 5.56 29.62 24.65
CA ALA A 838 6.95 30.00 24.46
C ALA A 838 7.86 28.77 24.20
N GLU A 839 7.68 27.68 24.95
CA GLU A 839 8.47 26.46 24.76
C GLU A 839 8.06 25.70 23.49
N MET A 840 6.77 25.68 23.15
CA MET A 840 6.28 25.17 21.86
C MET A 840 6.95 25.89 20.69
N LEU A 841 6.94 27.23 20.69
CA LEU A 841 7.59 28.04 19.66
C LEU A 841 9.09 27.72 19.57
N LYS A 842 9.76 27.52 20.71
CA LYS A 842 11.18 27.15 20.74
C LYS A 842 11.44 25.79 20.09
N GLU A 843 10.62 24.77 20.34
CA GLU A 843 10.77 23.46 19.68
C GLU A 843 10.48 23.54 18.17
N PHE A 844 9.49 24.32 17.74
CA PHE A 844 9.26 24.57 16.31
C PHE A 844 10.44 25.27 15.64
N MET A 845 10.98 26.32 16.26
CA MET A 845 12.16 27.01 15.72
C MET A 845 13.39 26.11 15.66
N LYS A 846 13.61 25.30 16.70
CA LYS A 846 14.68 24.30 16.73
C LYS A 846 14.56 23.29 15.58
N LEU A 847 13.36 22.82 15.25
CA LEU A 847 13.14 21.94 14.10
C LEU A 847 13.57 22.63 12.78
N LEU A 848 13.13 23.88 12.58
CA LEU A 848 13.44 24.67 11.37
C LEU A 848 14.92 25.07 11.25
N GLU A 849 15.62 25.23 12.38
CA GLU A 849 17.02 25.63 12.42
C GLU A 849 17.99 24.45 12.26
N ILE A 850 17.60 23.25 12.71
CA ILE A 850 18.44 22.04 12.62
C ILE A 850 18.39 21.43 11.21
N TYR A 851 17.23 21.47 10.54
CA TYR A 851 17.02 20.78 9.27
C TYR A 851 16.78 21.76 8.12
N ASP A 852 17.27 21.43 6.93
CA ASP A 852 17.23 22.33 5.77
C ASP A 852 15.87 22.35 5.03
N PHE A 853 14.77 22.61 5.73
CA PHE A 853 13.44 22.73 5.12
C PHE A 853 13.34 23.90 4.12
N ASP A 854 12.59 23.72 3.05
CA ASP A 854 12.29 24.72 2.01
C ASP A 854 11.24 25.75 2.44
N GLY A 855 10.42 25.37 3.41
CA GLY A 855 9.38 26.20 3.95
C GLY A 855 8.68 25.54 5.13
N ILE A 856 7.64 26.20 5.60
CA ILE A 856 6.77 25.76 6.69
C ILE A 856 5.32 25.87 6.26
N ASN A 857 4.54 24.85 6.60
CA ASN A 857 3.08 24.88 6.57
C ASN A 857 2.56 24.85 8.01
N LEU A 858 2.09 26.01 8.48
CA LEU A 858 1.35 26.14 9.73
C LEU A 858 -0.10 25.75 9.45
N ALA A 859 -0.41 24.48 9.67
CA ALA A 859 -1.70 23.90 9.35
C ALA A 859 -2.58 23.77 10.59
N GLU A 860 -3.89 23.87 10.38
CA GLU A 860 -4.91 23.46 11.35
C GLU A 860 -4.73 24.03 12.78
N LEU A 861 -4.22 25.27 12.90
CA LEU A 861 -4.10 25.96 14.18
C LEU A 861 -5.50 26.37 14.70
N TYR A 862 -6.06 25.54 15.56
CA TYR A 862 -7.37 25.74 16.17
C TYR A 862 -7.54 25.08 17.55
N PHE A 863 -8.67 25.35 18.21
CA PHE A 863 -9.04 24.66 19.45
C PHE A 863 -9.91 23.45 19.16
N GLU A 864 -9.52 22.29 19.70
CA GLU A 864 -10.31 21.07 19.66
C GLU A 864 -11.68 21.30 20.33
N ALA A 865 -12.79 21.03 19.63
CA ALA A 865 -14.11 21.09 20.26
C ALA A 865 -15.20 20.25 19.60
N GLY A 866 -14.86 19.34 18.67
CA GLY A 866 -15.88 18.60 17.90
C GLY A 866 -16.88 19.58 17.26
N LYS A 867 -18.17 19.46 17.60
CA LYS A 867 -19.24 20.39 17.18
C LYS A 867 -19.45 21.57 18.14
N GLY A 868 -18.37 22.10 18.71
CA GLY A 868 -18.42 23.25 19.60
C GLY A 868 -19.16 22.94 20.90
N PHE A 869 -20.09 23.81 21.30
CA PHE A 869 -20.79 23.69 22.59
C PHE A 869 -21.72 22.46 22.68
N ASP A 870 -22.07 21.85 21.54
CA ASP A 870 -22.91 20.65 21.49
C ASP A 870 -22.15 19.37 21.87
N GLU A 871 -20.81 19.39 21.87
CA GLU A 871 -19.95 18.27 22.27
C GLU A 871 -19.00 18.66 23.41
N PRO A 872 -19.52 18.85 24.64
CA PRO A 872 -18.76 19.42 25.75
C PRO A 872 -17.49 18.62 26.09
N ASN A 873 -17.52 17.28 25.96
CA ASN A 873 -16.37 16.40 26.22
C ASN A 873 -15.14 16.73 25.37
N HIS A 874 -15.33 17.28 24.17
CA HIS A 874 -14.25 17.65 23.27
C HIS A 874 -13.87 19.13 23.40
N PHE A 875 -14.66 19.95 24.11
CA PHE A 875 -14.53 21.41 24.09
C PHE A 875 -13.28 21.92 24.82
N THR A 876 -12.43 22.63 24.07
CA THR A 876 -11.24 23.32 24.55
C THR A 876 -11.25 24.81 24.15
N PRO A 877 -10.51 25.69 24.85
CA PRO A 877 -9.60 25.41 25.97
C PRO A 877 -10.31 25.37 27.33
N MET A 878 -9.84 24.48 28.22
CA MET A 878 -10.29 24.40 29.62
C MET A 878 -9.12 24.29 30.62
N HIS A 879 -7.87 24.42 30.16
CA HIS A 879 -6.71 24.51 31.04
C HIS A 879 -6.86 25.64 32.08
N PRO A 880 -6.29 25.52 33.30
CA PRO A 880 -6.40 26.56 34.34
C PRO A 880 -6.03 27.99 33.90
N SER A 881 -5.11 28.14 32.94
CA SER A 881 -4.79 29.43 32.31
C SER A 881 -5.98 30.04 31.56
N ALA A 882 -6.75 29.23 30.81
CA ALA A 882 -7.95 29.67 30.10
C ALA A 882 -9.06 30.07 31.08
N ILE A 883 -9.29 29.24 32.10
CA ILE A 883 -10.30 29.51 33.16
C ILE A 883 -9.99 30.86 33.83
N LYS A 884 -8.73 31.09 34.20
CA LYS A 884 -8.29 32.34 34.82
C LYS A 884 -8.47 33.52 33.88
N GLU A 885 -8.01 33.43 32.64
CA GLU A 885 -8.07 34.54 31.68
C GLU A 885 -9.52 34.91 31.32
N VAL A 886 -10.41 33.92 31.14
CA VAL A 886 -11.83 34.15 30.87
C VAL A 886 -12.52 34.82 32.06
N LYS A 887 -12.21 34.40 33.29
CA LYS A 887 -12.77 35.02 34.50
C LYS A 887 -12.29 36.47 34.65
N GLU A 888 -11.02 36.76 34.37
CA GLU A 888 -10.45 38.11 34.44
C GLU A 888 -11.01 39.04 33.35
N LYS A 889 -11.13 38.57 32.10
CA LYS A 889 -11.54 39.42 30.96
C LYS A 889 -13.06 39.57 30.82
N TYR A 890 -13.83 38.52 31.11
CA TYR A 890 -15.26 38.46 30.83
C TYR A 890 -16.14 38.27 32.07
N ASN A 891 -15.54 38.06 33.26
CA ASN A 891 -16.27 37.75 34.50
C ASN A 891 -17.18 36.50 34.36
N ILE A 892 -16.75 35.53 33.55
CA ILE A 892 -17.42 34.26 33.30
C ILE A 892 -16.67 33.14 34.02
N GLU A 893 -17.39 32.27 34.73
CA GLU A 893 -16.83 31.04 35.29
C GLU A 893 -16.87 29.94 34.23
N LEU A 894 -15.73 29.78 33.54
CA LEU A 894 -15.64 28.90 32.38
C LEU A 894 -15.99 27.43 32.70
N GLU A 895 -15.61 26.95 33.88
CA GLU A 895 -15.94 25.61 34.39
C GLU A 895 -17.46 25.34 34.52
N ASN A 896 -18.26 26.40 34.60
CA ASN A 896 -19.70 26.32 34.84
C ASN A 896 -20.54 26.53 33.57
N ILE A 897 -19.93 26.64 32.37
CA ILE A 897 -20.67 26.94 31.13
C ILE A 897 -21.53 25.77 30.64
N PHE A 898 -21.19 24.54 31.02
CA PHE A 898 -21.93 23.32 30.66
C PHE A 898 -22.84 22.80 31.79
N ASN A 899 -22.87 23.48 32.94
CA ASN A 899 -23.75 23.11 34.05
C ASN A 899 -25.15 23.72 33.84
N PRO A 900 -26.23 22.92 33.63
CA PRO A 900 -27.57 23.45 33.36
C PRO A 900 -28.15 24.33 34.49
N ASN A 901 -27.64 24.17 35.72
CA ASN A 901 -28.07 24.95 36.89
C ASN A 901 -27.26 26.25 37.09
N SER A 902 -26.25 26.49 36.26
CA SER A 902 -25.41 27.68 36.34
C SER A 902 -26.03 28.86 35.60
N LYS A 903 -25.84 30.09 36.14
CA LYS A 903 -26.14 31.33 35.40
C LYS A 903 -25.28 31.50 34.14
N TYR A 904 -24.19 30.74 34.04
CA TYR A 904 -23.28 30.72 32.89
C TYR A 904 -23.63 29.65 31.86
N TYR A 905 -24.72 28.88 32.05
CA TYR A 905 -25.10 27.82 31.13
C TYR A 905 -25.32 28.35 29.70
N TRP A 906 -24.54 27.85 28.75
CA TRP A 906 -24.42 28.43 27.41
C TRP A 906 -25.76 28.45 26.65
N GLN A 907 -26.62 27.44 26.80
CA GLN A 907 -27.91 27.36 26.09
C GLN A 907 -28.89 28.46 26.54
N ASN A 908 -28.79 28.89 27.79
CA ASN A 908 -29.68 29.89 28.38
C ASN A 908 -29.05 31.29 28.45
N ASN A 909 -27.78 31.43 28.04
CA ASN A 909 -27.03 32.67 28.16
C ASN A 909 -26.25 33.00 26.88
N HIS A 910 -26.90 33.76 25.98
CA HIS A 910 -26.30 34.15 24.70
C HIS A 910 -25.02 35.00 24.87
N TYR A 911 -24.95 35.85 25.90
CA TYR A 911 -23.74 36.63 26.18
C TYR A 911 -22.55 35.71 26.45
N VAL A 912 -22.73 34.69 27.30
CA VAL A 912 -21.66 33.71 27.57
C VAL A 912 -21.24 32.99 26.30
N LYS A 913 -22.17 32.42 25.53
CA LYS A 913 -21.85 31.72 24.27
C LYS A 913 -21.02 32.61 23.34
N LYS A 914 -21.47 33.84 23.10
CA LYS A 914 -20.79 34.80 22.22
C LYS A 914 -19.40 35.19 22.75
N SER A 915 -19.27 35.49 24.04
CA SER A 915 -18.01 35.90 24.66
C SER A 915 -16.96 34.79 24.63
N ILE A 916 -17.35 33.53 24.81
CA ILE A 916 -16.43 32.40 24.73
C ILE A 916 -15.96 32.15 23.28
N ILE A 917 -16.85 32.25 22.29
CA ILE A 917 -16.46 32.18 20.87
C ILE A 917 -15.45 33.29 20.54
N GLU A 918 -15.77 34.52 20.91
CA GLU A 918 -14.90 35.68 20.67
C GLU A 918 -13.55 35.56 21.38
N TYR A 919 -13.53 35.05 22.63
CA TYR A 919 -12.30 34.76 23.35
C TYR A 919 -11.42 33.76 22.59
N ARG A 920 -11.98 32.63 22.15
CA ARG A 920 -11.25 31.58 21.43
C ARG A 920 -10.67 32.12 20.11
N ILE A 921 -11.46 32.85 19.33
CA ILE A 921 -11.01 33.48 18.07
C ILE A 921 -9.89 34.49 18.33
N ASN A 922 -10.03 35.35 19.35
CA ASN A 922 -9.02 36.34 19.70
C ASN A 922 -7.71 35.67 20.14
N LYS A 923 -7.81 34.61 20.96
CA LYS A 923 -6.63 33.88 21.44
C LYS A 923 -5.88 33.18 20.30
N LEU A 924 -6.58 32.53 19.38
CA LEU A 924 -5.94 31.94 18.19
C LEU A 924 -5.23 33.01 17.35
N ASN A 925 -5.86 34.17 17.14
CA ASN A 925 -5.22 35.27 16.42
C ASN A 925 -3.93 35.76 17.10
N GLU A 926 -3.89 35.86 18.44
CA GLU A 926 -2.67 36.18 19.20
C GLU A 926 -1.56 35.15 18.94
N ILE A 927 -1.90 33.86 18.88
CA ILE A 927 -0.94 32.77 18.64
C ILE A 927 -0.45 32.77 17.19
N TYR A 928 -1.35 32.92 16.21
CA TYR A 928 -0.98 33.08 14.81
C TYR A 928 0.01 34.24 14.65
N GLU A 929 -0.29 35.41 15.22
CA GLU A 929 0.58 36.58 15.11
C GLU A 929 1.98 36.33 15.71
N LEU A 930 2.04 35.65 16.86
CA LEU A 930 3.31 35.27 17.49
C LEU A 930 4.13 34.32 16.61
N LEU A 931 3.52 33.23 16.13
CA LEU A 931 4.19 32.23 15.29
C LEU A 931 4.63 32.84 13.96
N LEU A 932 3.73 33.54 13.26
CA LEU A 932 4.01 34.17 11.97
C LEU A 932 5.09 35.25 12.06
N SER A 933 5.14 36.02 13.16
CA SER A 933 6.22 36.97 13.37
C SER A 933 7.58 36.27 13.41
N LYS A 934 7.68 35.14 14.12
CA LYS A 934 8.93 34.38 14.26
C LYS A 934 9.31 33.64 12.99
N PHE A 935 8.35 33.01 12.32
CA PHE A 935 8.59 32.39 11.02
C PHE A 935 9.00 33.41 9.96
N SER A 936 8.44 34.62 10.00
CA SER A 936 8.86 35.72 9.11
C SER A 936 10.27 36.25 9.42
N GLU A 937 10.69 36.23 10.69
CA GLU A 937 12.10 36.53 11.05
C GLU A 937 13.04 35.46 10.49
N HIS A 938 12.69 34.18 10.61
CA HIS A 938 13.46 33.07 10.04
C HIS A 938 13.49 33.11 8.51
N ALA A 939 12.38 33.42 7.85
CA ALA A 939 12.33 33.55 6.39
C ALA A 939 13.25 34.66 5.87
N LYS A 940 13.49 35.73 6.66
CA LYS A 940 14.45 36.78 6.31
C LYS A 940 15.91 36.31 6.39
N SER A 941 16.24 35.39 7.29
CA SER A 941 17.60 34.83 7.37
C SER A 941 17.86 33.74 6.33
N LYS A 942 16.80 33.18 5.72
CA LYS A 942 16.86 32.13 4.70
C LYS A 942 16.09 32.53 3.43
N PRO A 943 16.71 33.29 2.51
CA PRO A 943 16.05 33.74 1.28
C PRO A 943 15.40 32.59 0.50
N GLY A 944 14.13 32.77 0.11
CA GLY A 944 13.35 31.75 -0.58
C GLY A 944 12.66 30.73 0.34
N PHE A 945 12.77 30.87 1.67
CA PHE A 945 12.00 30.08 2.63
C PHE A 945 10.54 30.50 2.64
N HIS A 946 9.64 29.55 2.36
CA HIS A 946 8.23 29.84 2.14
C HIS A 946 7.37 29.59 3.38
N ILE A 947 6.41 30.48 3.65
CA ILE A 947 5.46 30.35 4.75
C ILE A 947 4.07 30.11 4.14
N ILE A 948 3.47 28.98 4.54
CA ILE A 948 2.11 28.58 4.18
C ILE A 948 1.29 28.50 5.46
N VAL A 949 0.04 28.96 5.39
CA VAL A 949 -0.96 28.76 6.45
C VAL A 949 -2.09 27.92 5.86
N THR A 950 -2.33 26.74 6.41
CA THR A 950 -3.51 25.92 6.07
C THR A 950 -4.63 26.21 7.05
N ALA A 951 -5.77 26.65 6.53
CA ALA A 951 -6.93 27.03 7.33
C ALA A 951 -8.22 26.45 6.75
N MET A 952 -9.10 26.01 7.65
CA MET A 952 -10.44 25.56 7.28
C MET A 952 -11.29 26.72 6.74
N ASP A 953 -12.12 26.45 5.73
CA ASP A 953 -13.01 27.40 5.06
C ASP A 953 -14.17 27.86 5.97
N SER A 954 -13.85 28.73 6.93
CA SER A 954 -14.85 29.36 7.80
C SER A 954 -15.66 30.44 7.08
N TYR A 955 -15.43 30.69 5.79
CA TYR A 955 -16.22 31.63 4.99
C TYR A 955 -17.50 30.96 4.51
N ASN A 956 -17.36 29.80 3.86
CA ASN A 956 -18.47 28.99 3.39
C ASN A 956 -19.06 28.08 4.49
N SER A 957 -18.32 27.84 5.57
CA SER A 957 -18.77 27.07 6.74
C SER A 957 -18.66 27.91 8.04
N PRO A 958 -19.55 28.90 8.25
CA PRO A 958 -19.45 29.85 9.36
C PRO A 958 -19.55 29.21 10.75
N GLU A 959 -20.12 28.02 10.86
CA GLU A 959 -20.17 27.23 12.09
C GLU A 959 -18.77 26.88 12.64
N LEU A 960 -17.73 26.87 11.79
CA LEU A 960 -16.36 26.61 12.22
C LEU A 960 -15.82 27.67 13.19
N LYS A 961 -16.37 28.89 13.17
CA LYS A 961 -16.08 29.92 14.18
C LYS A 961 -16.50 29.48 15.57
N GLU A 962 -17.63 28.76 15.69
CA GLU A 962 -18.08 28.19 16.95
C GLU A 962 -17.36 26.87 17.26
N HIS A 963 -17.24 25.98 16.28
CA HIS A 963 -16.68 24.66 16.49
C HIS A 963 -15.20 24.75 16.87
N ILE A 964 -14.36 25.35 16.03
CA ILE A 964 -12.91 25.30 16.20
C ILE A 964 -12.26 26.68 16.38
N ALA A 965 -13.06 27.75 16.36
CA ALA A 965 -12.62 29.15 16.51
C ALA A 965 -11.74 29.68 15.37
N VAL A 966 -11.78 29.03 14.21
CA VAL A 966 -11.14 29.54 12.98
C VAL A 966 -11.97 30.68 12.42
N ASP A 967 -11.35 31.83 12.21
CA ASP A 967 -11.96 32.99 11.54
C ASP A 967 -11.07 33.48 10.40
N ILE A 968 -11.49 33.17 9.18
CA ILE A 968 -10.72 33.44 7.98
C ILE A 968 -10.54 34.95 7.70
N GLU A 969 -11.44 35.81 8.17
CA GLU A 969 -11.28 37.26 7.99
C GLU A 969 -10.02 37.74 8.72
N LYS A 970 -9.79 37.23 9.93
CA LYS A 970 -8.58 37.52 10.71
C LYS A 970 -7.32 36.95 10.06
N ILE A 971 -7.41 35.73 9.54
CA ILE A 971 -6.29 35.10 8.83
C ILE A 971 -5.95 35.91 7.56
N LEU A 972 -6.93 36.41 6.81
CA LEU A 972 -6.70 37.29 5.66
C LEU A 972 -6.04 38.63 6.06
N HIS A 973 -6.38 39.19 7.23
CA HIS A 973 -5.66 40.35 7.75
C HIS A 973 -4.19 40.04 8.08
N LEU A 974 -3.92 38.88 8.68
CA LEU A 974 -2.56 38.42 8.94
C LEU A 974 -1.81 38.10 7.65
N GLN A 975 -2.49 37.56 6.63
CA GLN A 975 -1.94 37.31 5.31
C GLN A 975 -1.41 38.60 4.69
N LYS A 976 -2.18 39.70 4.76
CA LYS A 976 -1.73 41.02 4.28
C LYS A 976 -0.54 41.57 5.08
N LYS A 977 -0.43 41.22 6.36
CA LYS A 977 0.65 41.69 7.25
C LYS A 977 1.96 40.91 7.05
N TYR A 978 1.89 39.59 6.88
CA TYR A 978 3.06 38.70 6.85
C TYR A 978 3.34 38.10 5.46
N ASN A 979 2.46 38.31 4.49
CA ASN A 979 2.58 37.90 3.09
C ASN A 979 2.84 36.38 2.89
N PHE A 980 2.21 35.54 3.72
CA PHE A 980 2.24 34.08 3.54
C PHE A 980 1.26 33.64 2.43
N SER A 981 1.42 32.41 1.94
CA SER A 981 0.44 31.76 1.05
C SER A 981 -0.63 31.05 1.86
N LEU A 982 -1.89 31.17 1.45
CA LEU A 982 -3.04 30.62 2.14
C LEU A 982 -3.48 29.32 1.45
N ASN A 983 -3.46 28.22 2.18
CA ASN A 983 -4.01 26.94 1.76
C ASN A 983 -5.39 26.76 2.39
N ILE A 984 -6.44 26.65 1.55
CA ILE A 984 -7.82 26.53 2.02
C ILE A 984 -8.25 25.07 2.00
N GLN A 985 -8.81 24.62 3.12
CA GLN A 985 -9.36 23.29 3.30
C GLN A 985 -10.86 23.37 3.57
N ASP A 986 -11.66 22.59 2.85
CA ASP A 986 -13.09 22.46 3.13
C ASP A 986 -13.34 21.43 4.26
N PRO A 987 -14.35 21.64 5.12
CA PRO A 987 -14.66 20.68 6.17
C PRO A 987 -15.22 19.36 5.61
N GLN A 988 -15.03 18.28 6.37
CA GLN A 988 -15.36 16.90 5.98
C GLN A 988 -16.75 16.70 5.37
N HIS A 989 -17.77 17.42 5.85
CA HIS A 989 -19.13 17.29 5.34
C HIS A 989 -19.31 17.75 3.88
N HIS A 990 -18.34 18.45 3.30
CA HIS A 990 -18.29 18.80 1.89
C HIS A 990 -17.53 17.79 1.02
N TRP A 991 -16.76 16.86 1.59
CA TRP A 991 -15.88 15.97 0.82
C TRP A 991 -16.64 14.98 -0.10
N SER A 992 -17.92 14.71 0.20
CA SER A 992 -18.83 13.92 -0.64
C SER A 992 -19.77 14.78 -1.51
N THR A 993 -19.39 16.02 -1.81
CA THR A 993 -20.13 16.90 -2.74
C THR A 993 -19.39 17.04 -4.08
N ASP A 994 -20.01 17.72 -5.05
CA ASP A 994 -19.48 17.87 -6.41
C ASP A 994 -18.02 18.38 -6.42
N PRO A 995 -17.10 17.74 -7.17
CA PRO A 995 -15.72 18.21 -7.32
C PRO A 995 -15.58 19.66 -7.82
N LEU A 996 -16.54 20.18 -8.58
CA LEU A 996 -16.53 21.55 -9.11
C LEU A 996 -16.47 22.62 -8.01
N ARG A 997 -16.86 22.30 -6.77
CA ARG A 997 -16.79 23.24 -5.64
C ARG A 997 -15.40 23.82 -5.42
N TYR A 998 -14.33 23.09 -5.70
CA TYR A 998 -12.97 23.59 -5.51
C TYR A 998 -12.65 24.75 -6.45
N LYS A 999 -13.26 24.76 -7.64
CA LYS A 999 -13.16 25.92 -8.53
C LYS A 999 -13.88 27.13 -7.93
N ASP A 1000 -15.04 26.93 -7.31
CA ASP A 1000 -15.81 28.01 -6.68
C ASP A 1000 -15.14 28.58 -5.43
N ILE A 1001 -14.58 27.71 -4.58
CA ILE A 1001 -13.72 28.10 -3.44
C ILE A 1001 -12.52 28.89 -3.98
N GLY A 1002 -11.84 28.36 -4.99
CA GLY A 1002 -10.70 29.01 -5.64
C GLY A 1002 -11.01 30.42 -6.15
N ASN A 1003 -12.12 30.59 -6.86
CA ASN A 1003 -12.57 31.89 -7.37
C ASN A 1003 -12.88 32.88 -6.24
N THR A 1004 -13.52 32.40 -5.18
CA THR A 1004 -13.88 33.21 -4.00
C THR A 1004 -12.61 33.75 -3.31
N TYR A 1005 -11.68 32.86 -2.97
CA TYR A 1005 -10.46 33.24 -2.26
C TYR A 1005 -9.45 34.00 -3.12
N SER A 1006 -9.36 33.69 -4.41
CA SER A 1006 -8.54 34.48 -5.34
C SER A 1006 -9.02 35.93 -5.38
N THR A 1007 -10.33 36.17 -5.30
CA THR A 1007 -10.89 37.53 -5.21
C THR A 1007 -10.51 38.22 -3.90
N LEU A 1008 -10.58 37.50 -2.77
CA LEU A 1008 -10.23 38.05 -1.44
C LEU A 1008 -8.74 38.36 -1.28
N LEU A 1009 -7.87 37.58 -1.93
CA LEU A 1009 -6.41 37.74 -1.92
C LEU A 1009 -5.88 38.70 -3.00
N GLY A 1010 -6.70 39.04 -4.00
CA GLY A 1010 -6.29 39.88 -5.13
C GLY A 1010 -5.54 39.13 -6.24
N GLY A 1011 -5.63 37.80 -6.27
CA GLY A 1011 -5.03 36.92 -7.28
C GLY A 1011 -4.90 35.47 -6.80
N LYS A 1012 -4.68 34.54 -7.74
CA LYS A 1012 -4.52 33.10 -7.46
C LYS A 1012 -3.11 32.70 -7.02
N GLU A 1013 -2.13 33.60 -7.10
CA GLU A 1013 -0.70 33.29 -6.88
C GLU A 1013 -0.38 32.89 -5.42
N LYS A 1014 -1.14 33.45 -4.46
CA LYS A 1014 -0.98 33.15 -3.02
C LYS A 1014 -1.98 32.14 -2.49
N LEU A 1015 -2.74 31.48 -3.38
CA LEU A 1015 -3.77 30.52 -3.02
C LEU A 1015 -3.31 29.10 -3.33
N LEU A 1016 -3.48 28.22 -2.34
CA LEU A 1016 -3.44 26.77 -2.48
C LEU A 1016 -4.82 26.21 -2.10
N LEU A 1017 -5.18 25.06 -2.68
CA LEU A 1017 -6.35 24.30 -2.28
C LEU A 1017 -5.94 22.93 -1.77
N ASP A 1018 -6.47 22.56 -0.61
CA ASP A 1018 -6.24 21.29 0.07
C ASP A 1018 -7.30 20.28 -0.35
N LEU A 1019 -6.85 19.14 -0.88
CA LEU A 1019 -7.69 18.03 -1.33
C LEU A 1019 -7.57 16.84 -0.38
N ASN A 1020 -8.68 16.50 0.26
CA ASN A 1020 -8.77 15.36 1.17
C ASN A 1020 -9.27 14.12 0.43
N ILE A 1021 -8.38 13.48 -0.34
CA ILE A 1021 -8.61 12.18 -0.97
C ILE A 1021 -8.26 11.09 0.05
N MET A 1022 -9.25 10.44 0.65
CA MET A 1022 -9.05 9.40 1.68
C MET A 1022 -10.31 8.56 1.89
N SER A 1023 -10.18 7.43 2.59
CA SER A 1023 -11.36 6.64 2.97
C SER A 1023 -12.05 7.24 4.21
N PHE A 1024 -13.22 7.86 4.01
CA PHE A 1024 -14.03 8.44 5.09
C PHE A 1024 -15.53 8.17 4.97
N ARG A 1025 -16.01 7.74 3.79
CA ARG A 1025 -17.44 7.47 3.57
C ARG A 1025 -17.82 6.15 4.21
N ARG A 1026 -19.04 6.08 4.74
CA ARG A 1026 -19.61 4.85 5.28
C ARG A 1026 -20.48 4.16 4.24
N GLU A 1027 -20.56 2.84 4.27
CA GLU A 1027 -21.39 2.06 3.34
C GLU A 1027 -22.88 2.39 3.39
N ASP A 1028 -23.36 2.88 4.54
CA ASP A 1028 -24.76 3.25 4.76
C ASP A 1028 -25.07 4.70 4.32
N GLU A 1029 -24.06 5.50 4.00
CA GLU A 1029 -24.21 6.88 3.59
C GLU A 1029 -24.52 6.99 2.09
N ILE A 1030 -25.61 7.66 1.76
CA ILE A 1030 -26.03 7.85 0.36
C ILE A 1030 -25.30 9.06 -0.23
N THR A 1031 -24.25 8.81 -1.00
CA THR A 1031 -23.52 9.85 -1.73
C THR A 1031 -23.78 9.76 -3.25
N PRO A 1032 -23.43 10.79 -4.04
CA PRO A 1032 -23.43 10.71 -5.50
C PRO A 1032 -22.38 9.76 -6.09
N PHE A 1033 -21.42 9.31 -5.28
CA PHE A 1033 -20.28 8.52 -5.71
C PHE A 1033 -20.47 7.04 -5.40
N PRO A 1034 -19.96 6.13 -6.25
CA PRO A 1034 -20.20 4.71 -6.10
C PRO A 1034 -19.17 4.00 -5.20
N THR A 1035 -18.13 4.70 -4.75
CA THR A 1035 -17.00 4.18 -3.96
C THR A 1035 -16.88 4.87 -2.61
N LEU A 1036 -16.28 4.17 -1.63
CA LEU A 1036 -16.07 4.69 -0.27
C LEU A 1036 -14.90 5.67 -0.16
N ILE A 1037 -13.99 5.64 -1.14
CA ILE A 1037 -12.87 6.57 -1.32
C ILE A 1037 -13.05 7.36 -2.62
N GLN A 1038 -12.54 8.59 -2.67
CA GLN A 1038 -12.52 9.37 -3.91
C GLN A 1038 -11.47 8.81 -4.88
N THR A 1039 -11.91 7.99 -5.83
CA THR A 1039 -11.03 7.25 -6.76
C THR A 1039 -11.52 7.32 -8.21
N GLY A 1040 -10.64 7.01 -9.16
CA GLY A 1040 -10.94 7.06 -10.59
C GLY A 1040 -11.32 8.46 -11.05
N THR A 1041 -12.35 8.55 -11.91
CA THR A 1041 -12.85 9.83 -12.46
C THR A 1041 -13.11 10.88 -11.38
N GLU A 1042 -13.60 10.50 -10.20
CA GLU A 1042 -13.83 11.45 -9.10
C GLU A 1042 -12.53 12.17 -8.71
N SER A 1043 -11.46 11.41 -8.44
CA SER A 1043 -10.15 11.94 -8.04
C SER A 1043 -9.57 12.88 -9.10
N PHE A 1044 -9.74 12.54 -10.38
CA PHE A 1044 -9.25 13.35 -11.50
C PHE A 1044 -10.00 14.68 -11.58
N GLN A 1045 -11.32 14.66 -11.39
CA GLN A 1045 -12.14 15.87 -11.37
C GLN A 1045 -11.84 16.76 -10.16
N LEU A 1046 -11.50 16.20 -8.99
CA LEU A 1046 -11.06 16.97 -7.82
C LEU A 1046 -9.77 17.74 -8.13
N VAL A 1047 -8.73 17.06 -8.63
CA VAL A 1047 -7.44 17.68 -8.97
C VAL A 1047 -7.59 18.71 -10.07
N LYS A 1048 -8.33 18.38 -11.14
CA LYS A 1048 -8.64 19.33 -12.22
C LYS A 1048 -9.37 20.57 -11.69
N SER A 1049 -10.45 20.40 -10.93
CA SER A 1049 -11.27 21.52 -10.46
C SER A 1049 -10.48 22.45 -9.54
N ALA A 1050 -9.66 21.89 -8.65
CA ALA A 1050 -8.75 22.66 -7.82
C ALA A 1050 -7.67 23.39 -8.63
N SER A 1051 -7.09 22.74 -9.64
CA SER A 1051 -6.07 23.36 -10.51
C SER A 1051 -6.62 24.55 -11.32
N LEU A 1052 -7.92 24.55 -11.61
CA LEU A 1052 -8.60 25.68 -12.26
C LEU A 1052 -8.92 26.82 -11.28
N GLY A 1053 -9.01 26.53 -9.98
CA GLY A 1053 -9.34 27.49 -8.92
C GLY A 1053 -8.12 28.14 -8.24
N ALA A 1054 -6.97 27.46 -8.22
CA ALA A 1054 -5.75 27.92 -7.53
C ALA A 1054 -4.47 27.52 -8.28
N SER A 1055 -3.38 28.25 -8.05
CA SER A 1055 -2.10 28.03 -8.75
C SER A 1055 -1.39 26.73 -8.31
N ARG A 1056 -1.72 26.27 -7.11
CA ARG A 1056 -1.16 25.11 -6.43
C ARG A 1056 -2.28 24.32 -5.77
N VAL A 1057 -2.12 23.00 -5.78
CA VAL A 1057 -3.07 22.04 -5.23
C VAL A 1057 -2.27 21.09 -4.35
N VAL A 1058 -2.69 20.93 -3.10
CA VAL A 1058 -2.05 20.04 -2.12
C VAL A 1058 -2.99 18.88 -1.82
N ILE A 1059 -2.48 17.65 -1.82
CA ILE A 1059 -3.29 16.47 -1.50
C ILE A 1059 -2.90 15.93 -0.11
N TYR A 1060 -3.90 15.63 0.73
CA TYR A 1060 -3.75 15.30 2.15
C TYR A 1060 -2.71 14.20 2.45
N SER A 1061 -2.52 13.20 1.60
CA SER A 1061 -1.40 12.27 1.78
C SER A 1061 -1.08 11.55 0.48
N GLU A 1062 0.20 11.26 0.24
CA GLU A 1062 0.60 10.31 -0.80
C GLU A 1062 0.03 8.91 -0.54
N SER A 1063 -0.03 8.50 0.73
CA SER A 1063 -0.47 7.16 1.14
C SER A 1063 -1.99 6.97 1.09
N SER A 1064 -2.76 8.05 0.96
CA SER A 1064 -4.23 7.99 0.90
C SER A 1064 -4.78 7.95 -0.52
N ILE A 1065 -3.92 8.18 -1.52
CA ILE A 1065 -4.32 8.13 -2.94
C ILE A 1065 -4.25 6.68 -3.40
N ASN A 1066 -5.35 6.22 -4.00
CA ASN A 1066 -5.37 4.94 -4.67
C ASN A 1066 -4.33 4.92 -5.80
N PRO A 1067 -3.36 4.01 -5.79
CA PRO A 1067 -2.19 4.22 -6.66
C PRO A 1067 -2.48 4.05 -8.16
N GLN A 1068 -3.56 3.36 -8.53
CA GLN A 1068 -4.09 3.37 -9.90
C GLN A 1068 -4.47 4.77 -10.40
N ASP A 1069 -4.82 5.69 -9.49
CA ASP A 1069 -5.18 7.06 -9.82
C ASP A 1069 -3.94 7.94 -9.96
N MET A 1070 -2.86 7.61 -9.24
CA MET A 1070 -1.67 8.45 -9.12
C MET A 1070 -0.99 8.75 -10.45
N ILE A 1071 -0.99 7.79 -11.38
CA ILE A 1071 -0.46 7.97 -12.73
C ILE A 1071 -1.23 9.00 -13.57
N PHE A 1072 -2.50 9.26 -13.26
CA PHE A 1072 -3.35 10.21 -13.98
C PHE A 1072 -3.36 11.61 -13.35
N LEU A 1073 -3.04 11.76 -12.06
CA LEU A 1073 -3.08 13.05 -11.37
C LEU A 1073 -2.18 14.13 -11.99
N PRO A 1074 -0.94 13.85 -12.48
CA PRO A 1074 -0.14 14.84 -13.18
C PRO A 1074 -0.80 15.37 -14.48
N TYR A 1075 -1.62 14.55 -15.14
CA TYR A 1075 -2.37 14.95 -16.33
C TYR A 1075 -3.61 15.78 -15.96
N ALA A 1076 -4.30 15.40 -14.88
CA ALA A 1076 -5.39 16.21 -14.31
C ALA A 1076 -4.90 17.59 -13.84
N LEU A 1077 -3.70 17.66 -13.26
CA LEU A 1077 -3.07 18.93 -12.83
C LEU A 1077 -2.71 19.86 -14.00
N ALA A 1078 -2.59 19.32 -15.22
CA ALA A 1078 -2.26 20.07 -16.43
C ALA A 1078 -3.47 20.73 -17.11
N SER A 1079 -4.62 20.83 -16.42
CA SER A 1079 -5.90 21.26 -16.99
C SER A 1079 -5.96 22.70 -17.55
N GLU A 1080 -4.98 23.56 -17.25
CA GLU A 1080 -4.89 24.90 -17.86
C GLU A 1080 -4.08 24.91 -19.17
N VAL A 1081 -3.41 23.80 -19.52
CA VAL A 1081 -2.68 23.68 -20.80
C VAL A 1081 -3.68 23.46 -21.93
N LYS A 1082 -3.81 24.43 -22.82
CA LYS A 1082 -4.61 24.31 -24.03
C LYS A 1082 -3.73 23.87 -25.19
N TYR A 1083 -4.26 23.00 -26.04
CA TYR A 1083 -3.53 22.53 -27.21
C TYR A 1083 -4.44 22.24 -28.40
N LYS A 1084 -3.85 22.25 -29.59
CA LYS A 1084 -4.49 21.88 -30.86
C LYS A 1084 -3.52 21.12 -31.75
N HIS A 1085 -4.03 20.14 -32.48
CA HIS A 1085 -3.25 19.39 -33.46
C HIS A 1085 -3.02 20.22 -34.73
N ILE A 1086 -1.82 20.12 -35.28
CA ILE A 1086 -1.46 20.61 -36.62
C ILE A 1086 -0.87 19.44 -37.43
N ASP A 1087 -0.70 19.59 -38.75
CA ASP A 1087 -0.35 18.50 -39.68
C ASP A 1087 0.79 17.57 -39.20
N ASN A 1088 1.78 18.12 -38.49
CA ASN A 1088 2.93 17.37 -37.99
C ASN A 1088 3.37 17.84 -36.59
N GLY A 1089 2.41 18.02 -35.68
CA GLY A 1089 2.70 18.45 -34.32
C GLY A 1089 1.54 19.10 -33.57
N TYR A 1090 1.87 20.06 -32.70
CA TYR A 1090 0.96 20.67 -31.75
C TYR A 1090 1.23 22.17 -31.63
N GLU A 1091 0.18 22.96 -31.39
CA GLU A 1091 0.31 24.32 -30.85
C GLU A 1091 -0.25 24.34 -29.43
N PHE A 1092 0.48 24.97 -28.50
CA PHE A 1092 0.17 25.03 -27.08
C PHE A 1092 0.02 26.49 -26.62
N ASP A 1093 -0.87 26.70 -25.65
CA ASP A 1093 -0.99 27.92 -24.84
C ASP A 1093 -1.09 27.50 -23.37
N SER A 1094 -0.12 27.91 -22.55
CA SER A 1094 -0.08 27.53 -21.14
C SER A 1094 0.48 28.64 -20.24
N PRO A 1095 -0.11 28.87 -19.05
CA PRO A 1095 0.45 29.79 -18.06
C PRO A 1095 1.69 29.24 -17.33
N TYR A 1096 2.01 27.95 -17.50
CA TYR A 1096 3.14 27.31 -16.83
C TYR A 1096 3.88 26.32 -17.75
N SER A 1097 5.13 26.01 -17.39
CA SER A 1097 5.88 24.95 -18.04
C SER A 1097 5.27 23.58 -17.74
N PHE A 1098 5.28 22.70 -18.72
CA PHE A 1098 4.72 21.35 -18.62
C PHE A 1098 5.57 20.35 -19.40
N TYR A 1099 5.24 19.06 -19.28
CA TYR A 1099 5.90 17.99 -20.02
C TYR A 1099 4.97 17.39 -21.07
N LEU A 1100 5.44 17.37 -22.30
CA LEU A 1100 4.83 16.68 -23.44
C LEU A 1100 5.42 15.27 -23.52
N LYS A 1101 4.63 14.25 -23.16
CA LYS A 1101 5.02 12.84 -23.19
C LYS A 1101 4.50 12.19 -24.47
N LEU A 1102 5.41 11.92 -25.41
CA LEU A 1102 5.10 11.33 -26.70
C LEU A 1102 5.38 9.82 -26.73
N LYS A 1103 5.01 9.20 -27.85
CA LYS A 1103 5.29 7.79 -28.14
C LYS A 1103 6.80 7.50 -28.04
N GLU A 1104 7.14 6.37 -27.44
CA GLU A 1104 8.53 5.91 -27.33
C GLU A 1104 9.21 5.81 -28.71
N GLY A 1105 10.46 6.23 -28.77
CA GLY A 1105 11.27 6.29 -30.00
C GLY A 1105 11.33 7.70 -30.62
N ILE A 1106 10.54 8.66 -30.13
CA ILE A 1106 10.71 10.07 -30.46
C ILE A 1106 11.71 10.68 -29.46
N GLU A 1107 12.91 10.99 -29.95
CA GLU A 1107 14.00 11.55 -29.13
C GLU A 1107 14.19 13.05 -29.31
N VAL A 1108 13.76 13.62 -30.44
CA VAL A 1108 13.90 15.04 -30.78
C VAL A 1108 12.62 15.57 -31.39
N VAL A 1109 12.23 16.77 -30.97
CA VAL A 1109 11.16 17.57 -31.58
C VAL A 1109 11.65 19.00 -31.83
N THR A 1110 10.93 19.75 -32.65
CA THR A 1110 11.24 21.16 -32.90
C THR A 1110 10.26 22.05 -32.12
N LEU A 1111 10.76 22.82 -31.15
CA LEU A 1111 10.04 23.83 -30.38
C LEU A 1111 10.32 25.22 -30.97
N ASP A 1112 9.29 25.87 -31.52
CA ASP A 1112 9.37 27.20 -32.16
C ASP A 1112 10.48 27.34 -33.21
N GLY A 1113 10.71 26.26 -33.96
CA GLY A 1113 11.77 26.19 -34.97
C GLY A 1113 13.14 25.70 -34.45
N ASN A 1114 13.32 25.54 -33.13
CA ASN A 1114 14.56 25.06 -32.52
C ASN A 1114 14.47 23.59 -32.08
N PRO A 1115 15.47 22.75 -32.34
CA PRO A 1115 15.45 21.36 -31.90
C PRO A 1115 15.62 21.26 -30.37
N ILE A 1116 14.78 20.44 -29.74
CA ILE A 1116 14.89 20.06 -28.33
C ILE A 1116 14.90 18.53 -28.20
N SER A 1117 15.73 18.02 -27.30
CA SER A 1117 15.85 16.59 -27.02
C SER A 1117 14.97 16.19 -25.84
N SER A 1118 14.54 14.93 -25.83
CA SER A 1118 13.75 14.39 -24.73
C SER A 1118 14.57 14.29 -23.43
N SER A 1119 13.89 14.45 -22.28
CA SER A 1119 14.46 14.33 -20.94
C SER A 1119 14.50 12.87 -20.48
N ARG A 1120 13.47 12.40 -19.75
CA ARG A 1120 13.28 10.98 -19.38
C ARG A 1120 12.33 10.31 -20.37
N GLY A 1121 12.80 9.27 -21.05
CA GLY A 1121 12.05 8.63 -22.13
C GLY A 1121 11.72 9.63 -23.24
N SER A 1122 10.53 9.53 -23.85
CA SER A 1122 10.04 10.48 -24.87
C SER A 1122 9.26 11.66 -24.26
N SER A 1123 9.76 12.24 -23.16
CA SER A 1123 9.19 13.40 -22.48
C SER A 1123 9.94 14.69 -22.83
N PHE A 1124 9.23 15.78 -23.12
CA PHE A 1124 9.81 17.07 -23.52
C PHE A 1124 9.29 18.19 -22.62
N LEU A 1125 10.21 18.96 -22.03
CA LEU A 1125 9.87 20.14 -21.24
C LEU A 1125 9.51 21.30 -22.17
N ILE A 1126 8.26 21.75 -22.09
CA ILE A 1126 7.74 22.90 -22.84
C ILE A 1126 7.62 24.08 -21.86
N PRO A 1127 8.22 25.26 -22.17
CA PRO A 1127 8.09 26.45 -21.34
C PRO A 1127 6.65 27.00 -21.27
N ALA A 1128 6.42 27.90 -20.33
CA ALA A 1128 5.20 28.68 -20.24
C ALA A 1128 5.08 29.65 -21.41
N GLY A 1129 3.88 29.79 -21.98
CA GLY A 1129 3.59 30.68 -23.10
C GLY A 1129 2.94 29.98 -24.27
N ASN A 1130 3.06 30.61 -25.44
CA ASN A 1130 2.55 30.09 -26.71
C ASN A 1130 3.68 29.44 -27.49
N HIS A 1131 3.52 28.16 -27.81
CA HIS A 1131 4.58 27.36 -28.42
C HIS A 1131 4.05 26.46 -29.54
N THR A 1132 4.84 26.30 -30.60
CA THR A 1132 4.61 25.32 -31.66
C THR A 1132 5.63 24.20 -31.56
N VAL A 1133 5.16 22.98 -31.37
CA VAL A 1133 5.99 21.77 -31.39
C VAL A 1133 5.74 21.02 -32.68
N LYS A 1134 6.79 20.77 -33.47
CA LYS A 1134 6.72 19.91 -34.66
C LYS A 1134 7.47 18.61 -34.43
N LEU A 1135 6.84 17.49 -34.77
CA LEU A 1135 7.44 16.17 -34.74
C LEU A 1135 8.38 16.08 -35.95
N GLY A 1136 9.68 15.87 -35.74
CA GLY A 1136 10.59 15.70 -36.87
C GLY A 1136 10.23 14.45 -37.68
N VAL A 1137 9.90 14.60 -38.96
CA VAL A 1137 10.11 13.52 -39.92
C VAL A 1137 11.52 13.71 -40.43
N ASP A 1138 12.51 13.10 -39.80
CA ASP A 1138 13.79 12.96 -40.48
C ASP A 1138 14.51 11.68 -40.05
N ILE A 1139 14.80 10.91 -41.11
CA ILE A 1139 15.91 9.98 -41.28
C ILE A 1139 16.91 10.14 -40.15
N ILE A 1140 17.11 9.07 -39.37
CA ILE A 1140 18.22 8.91 -38.43
C ILE A 1140 19.47 9.47 -39.10
N ASN A 1141 19.78 10.74 -38.82
CA ASN A 1141 21.08 11.28 -39.15
C ASN A 1141 21.97 10.46 -38.22
N THR A 1142 22.78 9.57 -38.80
CA THR A 1142 23.76 8.71 -38.12
C THR A 1142 24.84 9.54 -37.37
N TYR A 1143 24.58 10.83 -37.13
CA TYR A 1143 25.48 11.91 -36.71
C TYR A 1143 24.84 12.83 -35.65
N SER A 1144 23.83 12.35 -34.94
CA SER A 1144 23.19 13.08 -33.84
C SER A 1144 24.15 13.31 -32.66
N THR A 1145 24.13 14.51 -32.08
CA THR A 1145 24.87 14.84 -30.84
C THR A 1145 23.96 14.97 -29.62
N HIS A 1146 22.71 14.51 -29.73
CA HIS A 1146 21.66 14.68 -28.71
C HIS A 1146 22.00 13.96 -27.40
N GLU A 1147 22.70 12.82 -27.48
CA GLU A 1147 23.20 12.06 -26.32
C GLU A 1147 24.23 12.85 -25.48
N LEU A 1148 24.89 13.85 -26.09
CA LEU A 1148 25.91 14.66 -25.41
C LEU A 1148 25.32 15.89 -24.70
N GLN A 1149 24.05 16.22 -24.97
CA GLN A 1149 23.42 17.42 -24.41
C GLN A 1149 23.14 17.27 -22.91
N ILE A 1150 23.36 18.37 -22.18
CA ILE A 1150 22.82 18.53 -20.83
C ILE A 1150 21.32 18.79 -20.93
N LYS A 1151 20.52 18.07 -20.14
CA LYS A 1151 19.05 18.03 -20.21
C LYS A 1151 18.47 18.32 -18.83
N ILE A 1152 17.38 19.10 -18.79
CA ILE A 1152 16.58 19.28 -17.58
C ILE A 1152 15.66 18.07 -17.45
N LEU A 1153 15.84 17.31 -16.38
CA LEU A 1153 15.06 16.12 -16.05
C LEU A 1153 13.84 16.44 -15.18
N SER A 1154 13.97 17.42 -14.28
CA SER A 1154 12.86 17.96 -13.49
C SER A 1154 13.18 19.39 -13.01
N THR A 1155 12.13 20.13 -12.65
CA THR A 1155 12.20 21.50 -12.12
C THR A 1155 11.08 21.74 -11.12
N THR A 1156 11.34 22.51 -10.07
CA THR A 1156 10.31 23.02 -9.14
C THR A 1156 9.85 24.45 -9.49
N ALA A 1157 10.47 25.10 -10.48
CA ALA A 1157 10.11 26.43 -10.96
C ALA A 1157 9.32 26.40 -12.27
N ASN A 1158 8.63 27.51 -12.55
CA ASN A 1158 7.99 27.74 -13.83
C ASN A 1158 9.03 28.19 -14.87
N ILE A 1159 9.31 27.37 -15.87
CA ILE A 1159 10.28 27.69 -16.92
C ILE A 1159 9.62 28.58 -17.96
N LEU A 1160 10.22 29.74 -18.24
CA LEU A 1160 9.70 30.74 -19.19
C LEU A 1160 10.33 30.59 -20.57
N GLU A 1161 11.61 30.24 -20.63
CA GLU A 1161 12.35 29.97 -21.88
C GLU A 1161 13.37 28.86 -21.64
N VAL A 1162 13.69 28.06 -22.66
CA VAL A 1162 14.75 27.04 -22.60
C VAL A 1162 15.44 26.87 -23.95
N SER A 1163 16.76 26.66 -23.92
CA SER A 1163 17.57 26.31 -25.08
C SER A 1163 18.71 25.38 -24.70
N TYR A 1164 18.94 24.35 -25.52
CA TYR A 1164 19.93 23.31 -25.27
C TYR A 1164 21.12 23.45 -26.23
N GLY A 1165 22.32 23.51 -25.67
CA GLY A 1165 23.60 23.40 -26.38
C GLY A 1165 24.24 22.02 -26.17
N MET A 1166 25.38 21.78 -26.82
CA MET A 1166 26.09 20.49 -26.71
C MET A 1166 26.62 20.21 -25.30
N ARG A 1167 26.90 21.25 -24.51
CA ARG A 1167 27.41 21.13 -23.13
C ARG A 1167 26.79 22.13 -22.18
N ASP A 1168 25.89 22.98 -22.67
CA ASP A 1168 25.22 23.96 -21.85
C ASP A 1168 23.70 23.91 -22.05
N VAL A 1169 22.96 24.32 -21.03
CA VAL A 1169 21.53 24.60 -21.11
C VAL A 1169 21.34 26.02 -20.60
N LYS A 1170 20.57 26.81 -21.35
CA LYS A 1170 20.18 28.17 -20.94
C LYS A 1170 18.67 28.21 -20.80
N PHE A 1171 18.20 28.77 -19.70
CA PHE A 1171 16.78 28.88 -19.42
C PHE A 1171 16.51 30.10 -18.55
N SER A 1172 15.28 30.60 -18.59
CA SER A 1172 14.77 31.56 -17.62
C SER A 1172 13.63 30.95 -16.83
N TYR A 1173 13.48 31.34 -15.57
CA TYR A 1173 12.43 30.80 -14.70
C TYR A 1173 11.82 31.87 -13.82
N ASP A 1174 10.65 31.56 -13.28
CA ASP A 1174 9.95 32.29 -12.23
C ASP A 1174 9.61 31.34 -11.07
N SER A 1175 9.91 31.74 -9.85
CA SER A 1175 9.60 30.98 -8.65
C SER A 1175 9.51 31.87 -7.41
N ASP A 1176 8.48 31.68 -6.60
CA ASP A 1176 8.33 32.34 -5.30
C ASP A 1176 9.26 31.75 -4.23
N THR A 1177 9.95 30.63 -4.53
CA THR A 1177 10.74 29.86 -3.57
C THR A 1177 12.09 29.46 -4.17
N ARG A 1178 13.02 28.97 -3.33
CA ARG A 1178 14.26 28.38 -3.84
C ARG A 1178 13.92 27.21 -4.78
N THR A 1179 14.70 27.05 -5.83
CA THR A 1179 14.36 26.21 -6.98
C THR A 1179 15.33 25.05 -7.12
N LEU A 1180 14.83 23.84 -7.34
CA LEU A 1180 15.64 22.67 -7.65
C LEU A 1180 15.55 22.37 -9.15
N ILE A 1181 16.71 22.24 -9.80
CA ILE A 1181 16.83 21.82 -11.20
C ILE A 1181 17.63 20.52 -11.24
N SER A 1182 17.01 19.45 -11.74
CA SER A 1182 17.65 18.14 -11.89
C SER A 1182 18.15 17.94 -13.32
N LEU A 1183 19.37 17.44 -13.46
CA LEU A 1183 20.08 17.34 -14.74
C LEU A 1183 20.55 15.90 -14.98
N ASN A 1184 20.66 15.49 -16.24
CA ASN A 1184 21.22 14.19 -16.61
C ASN A 1184 22.75 14.10 -16.43
N MET A 1185 23.43 15.23 -16.24
CA MET A 1185 24.88 15.32 -16.15
C MET A 1185 25.29 16.26 -15.02
N GLU A 1186 26.44 15.97 -14.43
CA GLU A 1186 27.01 16.80 -13.37
C GLU A 1186 27.33 18.22 -13.90
N PRO A 1187 26.78 19.27 -13.28
CA PRO A 1187 27.09 20.65 -13.65
C PRO A 1187 28.50 21.03 -13.18
N THR A 1188 29.26 21.67 -14.06
CA THR A 1188 30.62 22.17 -13.80
C THR A 1188 30.70 23.68 -13.65
N GLU A 1189 29.73 24.42 -14.20
CA GLU A 1189 29.65 25.88 -14.09
C GLU A 1189 28.19 26.32 -14.16
N ILE A 1190 27.80 27.28 -13.32
CA ILE A 1190 26.48 27.92 -13.36
C ILE A 1190 26.67 29.44 -13.39
N THR A 1191 25.93 30.10 -14.26
CA THR A 1191 25.82 31.55 -14.34
C THR A 1191 24.36 31.94 -14.13
N ILE A 1192 24.09 32.89 -13.24
CA ILE A 1192 22.76 33.45 -12.99
C ILE A 1192 22.85 34.96 -13.26
N ASP A 1193 21.96 35.47 -14.11
CA ASP A 1193 21.90 36.88 -14.51
C ASP A 1193 23.25 37.44 -15.01
N ASN A 1194 23.99 36.60 -15.73
CA ASN A 1194 25.35 36.85 -16.25
C ASN A 1194 26.46 36.92 -15.17
N GLU A 1195 26.19 36.56 -13.93
CA GLU A 1195 27.18 36.43 -12.87
C GLU A 1195 27.46 34.96 -12.51
N LYS A 1196 28.72 34.64 -12.19
CA LYS A 1196 29.11 33.27 -11.80
C LYS A 1196 28.48 32.91 -10.46
N TYR A 1197 27.76 31.80 -10.42
CA TYR A 1197 27.06 31.33 -9.23
C TYR A 1197 27.82 30.19 -8.56
N VAL A 1198 27.92 30.23 -7.23
CA VAL A 1198 28.51 29.16 -6.42
C VAL A 1198 27.41 28.15 -6.11
N PHE A 1199 27.63 26.89 -6.46
CA PHE A 1199 26.64 25.84 -6.31
C PHE A 1199 27.27 24.57 -5.75
N TYR A 1200 26.41 23.68 -5.26
CA TYR A 1200 26.74 22.31 -4.89
C TYR A 1200 25.83 21.37 -5.68
N ALA A 1201 26.42 20.42 -6.41
CA ALA A 1201 25.66 19.42 -7.15
C ALA A 1201 25.34 18.24 -6.24
N MET A 1202 24.05 17.96 -6.06
CA MET A 1202 23.56 16.82 -5.29
C MET A 1202 23.33 15.65 -6.23
N ARG A 1203 23.98 14.51 -5.96
CA ARG A 1203 23.77 13.30 -6.76
C ARG A 1203 22.52 12.55 -6.30
N GLY A 1204 21.53 12.48 -7.17
CA GLY A 1204 20.29 11.71 -6.99
C GLY A 1204 20.40 10.28 -7.53
N ASN A 1205 19.24 9.66 -7.74
CA ASN A 1205 19.15 8.28 -8.24
C ASN A 1205 19.64 8.16 -9.70
N ASP A 1206 19.13 9.02 -10.57
CA ASP A 1206 19.42 9.07 -12.02
C ASP A 1206 19.84 10.47 -12.50
N CYS A 1207 20.07 11.41 -11.56
CA CYS A 1207 20.25 12.82 -11.87
C CYS A 1207 21.27 13.52 -10.97
N PHE A 1208 21.62 14.75 -11.35
CA PHE A 1208 22.36 15.71 -10.54
C PHE A 1208 21.50 16.95 -10.34
N THR A 1209 21.17 17.29 -9.11
CA THR A 1209 20.30 18.41 -8.78
C THR A 1209 21.10 19.57 -8.20
N VAL A 1210 20.74 20.79 -8.62
CA VAL A 1210 21.29 22.04 -8.09
C VAL A 1210 20.18 22.94 -7.57
N LEU A 1211 20.50 23.67 -6.50
CA LEU A 1211 19.63 24.67 -5.89
C LEU A 1211 19.90 26.05 -6.49
N LEU A 1212 18.84 26.75 -6.87
CA LEU A 1212 18.84 28.09 -7.45
C LEU A 1212 17.99 29.05 -6.59
N PRO A 1213 18.26 30.37 -6.61
CA PRO A 1213 17.55 31.35 -5.80
C PRO A 1213 16.06 31.51 -6.18
N ALA A 1214 15.27 32.08 -5.27
CA ALA A 1214 13.90 32.50 -5.56
C ALA A 1214 13.88 33.79 -6.39
N GLY A 1215 12.87 33.97 -7.24
CA GLY A 1215 12.67 35.12 -8.10
C GLY A 1215 12.69 34.78 -9.59
N LYS A 1216 12.81 35.82 -10.41
CA LYS A 1216 12.95 35.72 -11.87
C LYS A 1216 14.41 35.83 -12.26
N HIS A 1217 14.94 34.79 -12.89
CA HIS A 1217 16.36 34.73 -13.22
C HIS A 1217 16.59 34.12 -14.60
N SER A 1218 17.68 34.55 -15.24
CA SER A 1218 18.25 33.90 -16.44
C SER A 1218 19.44 33.05 -16.03
N VAL A 1219 19.44 31.77 -16.40
CA VAL A 1219 20.43 30.78 -15.96
C VAL A 1219 21.11 30.15 -17.16
N LYS A 1220 22.42 29.97 -17.04
CA LYS A 1220 23.21 29.10 -17.91
C LYS A 1220 23.93 28.05 -17.06
N ILE A 1221 23.73 26.78 -17.37
CA ILE A 1221 24.44 25.66 -16.74
C ILE A 1221 25.32 24.99 -17.78
N VAL A 1222 26.58 24.73 -17.45
CA VAL A 1222 27.52 23.95 -18.27
C VAL A 1222 27.79 22.61 -17.58
N GLY A 1223 27.66 21.49 -18.28
CA GLY A 1223 27.81 20.14 -17.75
C GLY A 1223 28.96 19.32 -18.37
N GLY A 1224 29.46 18.36 -17.59
CA GLY A 1224 30.49 17.38 -17.99
C GLY A 1224 31.91 17.94 -18.10
N SER A 1225 32.94 17.12 -17.85
CA SER A 1225 34.34 17.56 -17.96
C SER A 1225 34.80 17.69 -19.44
N MET A 1226 35.78 18.57 -19.72
CA MET A 1226 36.40 18.69 -21.07
C MET A 1226 36.98 17.36 -21.58
N VAL A 1227 37.48 16.52 -20.66
CA VAL A 1227 38.05 15.21 -20.97
C VAL A 1227 36.96 14.20 -21.30
N THR A 1228 35.89 14.13 -20.49
CA THR A 1228 34.72 13.27 -20.73
C THR A 1228 34.03 13.63 -22.04
N TYR A 1229 33.93 14.92 -22.35
CA TYR A 1229 33.42 15.38 -23.64
C TYR A 1229 34.31 14.95 -24.80
N GLY A 1230 35.64 15.08 -24.69
CA GLY A 1230 36.58 14.61 -25.70
C GLY A 1230 36.50 13.10 -25.93
N ILE A 1231 36.35 12.30 -24.85
CA ILE A 1231 36.16 10.84 -24.91
C ILE A 1231 34.82 10.48 -25.55
N ASN A 1232 33.72 11.10 -25.15
CA ASN A 1232 32.40 10.79 -25.71
C ASN A 1232 32.30 11.21 -27.18
N LEU A 1233 32.89 12.36 -27.54
CA LEU A 1233 32.97 12.82 -28.92
C LEU A 1233 33.83 11.87 -29.77
N THR A 1234 35.02 11.48 -29.29
CA THR A 1234 35.88 10.50 -30.00
C THR A 1234 35.23 9.11 -30.08
N SER A 1235 34.50 8.68 -29.05
CA SER A 1235 33.73 7.43 -29.03
C SER A 1235 32.59 7.47 -30.05
N LEU A 1236 31.85 8.58 -30.13
CA LEU A 1236 30.81 8.81 -31.14
C LEU A 1236 31.41 8.75 -32.55
N TRP A 1237 32.48 9.51 -32.81
CA TRP A 1237 33.17 9.48 -34.12
C TRP A 1237 33.77 8.12 -34.47
N SER A 1238 34.28 7.38 -33.48
CA SER A 1238 34.84 6.04 -33.67
C SER A 1238 33.75 5.03 -34.00
N SER A 1239 32.63 5.07 -33.30
CA SER A 1239 31.46 4.22 -33.54
C SER A 1239 30.84 4.48 -34.92
N ILE A 1240 30.77 5.76 -35.31
CA ILE A 1240 30.35 6.19 -36.65
C ILE A 1240 31.33 5.66 -37.70
N SER A 1241 32.64 5.80 -37.48
CA SER A 1241 33.67 5.32 -38.41
C SER A 1241 33.61 3.81 -38.59
N ILE A 1242 33.42 3.04 -37.51
CA ILE A 1242 33.23 1.58 -37.55
C ILE A 1242 31.97 1.21 -38.34
N SER A 1243 30.86 1.92 -38.11
CA SER A 1243 29.59 1.68 -38.81
C SER A 1243 29.71 1.95 -40.32
N ILE A 1244 30.34 3.06 -40.71
CA ILE A 1244 30.63 3.38 -42.11
C ILE A 1244 31.54 2.30 -42.74
N PHE A 1245 32.58 1.87 -42.03
CA PHE A 1245 33.48 0.82 -42.51
C PHE A 1245 32.76 -0.52 -42.70
N GLY A 1246 31.86 -0.87 -41.77
CA GLY A 1246 31.01 -2.04 -41.85
C GLY A 1246 30.06 -2.00 -43.04
N ILE A 1247 29.38 -0.87 -43.26
CA ILE A 1247 28.51 -0.66 -44.43
C ILE A 1247 29.33 -0.78 -45.72
N LEU A 1248 30.48 -0.11 -45.82
CA LEU A 1248 31.36 -0.20 -46.99
C LEU A 1248 31.83 -1.64 -47.24
N ALA A 1249 32.20 -2.39 -46.20
CA ALA A 1249 32.61 -3.79 -46.31
C ALA A 1249 31.46 -4.68 -46.82
N ILE A 1250 30.26 -4.54 -46.25
CA ILE A 1250 29.06 -5.27 -46.69
C ILE A 1250 28.72 -4.92 -48.14
N THR A 1251 28.76 -3.64 -48.50
CA THR A 1251 28.45 -3.18 -49.86
C THR A 1251 29.48 -3.73 -50.85
N THR A 1252 30.76 -3.76 -50.47
CA THR A 1252 31.84 -4.33 -51.27
C THR A 1252 31.67 -5.85 -51.42
N LEU A 1253 31.28 -6.56 -50.37
CA LEU A 1253 30.95 -7.99 -50.41
C LEU A 1253 29.77 -8.27 -51.34
N VAL A 1254 28.70 -7.48 -51.28
CA VAL A 1254 27.54 -7.60 -52.17
C VAL A 1254 27.94 -7.34 -53.63
N VAL A 1255 28.74 -6.29 -53.89
CA VAL A 1255 29.27 -6.00 -55.23
C VAL A 1255 30.17 -7.12 -55.73
N MET A 1256 31.05 -7.67 -54.89
CA MET A 1256 31.87 -8.83 -55.21
C MET A 1256 31.01 -10.06 -55.51
N GLN A 1257 29.95 -10.30 -54.75
CA GLN A 1257 29.06 -11.45 -54.94
C GLN A 1257 28.25 -11.33 -56.24
N ILE A 1258 27.82 -10.11 -56.60
CA ILE A 1258 27.22 -9.79 -57.90
C ILE A 1258 28.24 -9.99 -59.04
N TYR A 1259 29.49 -9.56 -58.84
CA TYR A 1259 30.56 -9.72 -59.82
C TYR A 1259 30.95 -11.19 -60.04
N VAL A 1260 31.08 -11.98 -58.96
CA VAL A 1260 31.30 -13.43 -59.01
C VAL A 1260 30.12 -14.15 -59.68
N LYS A 1261 28.87 -13.78 -59.37
CA LYS A 1261 27.70 -14.30 -60.09
C LYS A 1261 27.74 -13.96 -61.59
N ARG A 1262 28.21 -12.76 -61.98
CA ARG A 1262 28.39 -12.38 -63.39
C ARG A 1262 29.51 -13.17 -64.08
N ILE A 1263 30.65 -13.40 -63.41
CA ILE A 1263 31.75 -14.20 -63.94
C ILE A 1263 31.34 -15.67 -64.08
N ASN A 1264 30.68 -16.24 -63.07
CA ASN A 1264 30.17 -17.62 -63.12
C ASN A 1264 29.14 -17.79 -64.23
N LYS A 1265 28.28 -16.78 -64.49
CA LYS A 1265 27.36 -16.79 -65.64
C LYS A 1265 28.09 -16.72 -66.99
N LYS A 1266 29.21 -15.99 -67.07
CA LYS A 1266 30.06 -15.90 -68.28
C LYS A 1266 30.86 -17.18 -68.52
N TYR A 1267 31.30 -17.87 -67.47
CA TYR A 1267 31.92 -19.20 -67.55
C TYR A 1267 30.91 -20.32 -67.87
N PHE A 1268 29.69 -20.25 -67.33
CA PHE A 1268 28.61 -21.18 -67.70
C PHE A 1268 28.21 -21.05 -69.17
N LEU A 1269 28.17 -19.83 -69.71
CA LEU A 1269 27.90 -19.60 -71.14
C LEU A 1269 29.06 -20.05 -72.05
N LYS A 1270 30.31 -20.03 -71.57
CA LYS A 1270 31.48 -20.51 -72.33
C LYS A 1270 31.66 -22.04 -72.27
N ASN A 1271 31.20 -22.70 -71.21
CA ASN A 1271 31.19 -24.16 -71.11
C ASN A 1271 29.97 -24.82 -71.78
N ASN A 1272 28.86 -24.09 -71.96
CA ASN A 1272 27.69 -24.60 -72.70
C ASN A 1272 27.87 -24.60 -74.23
N GLU A 1273 28.93 -23.98 -74.79
CA GLU A 1273 29.31 -24.17 -76.19
C GLU A 1273 30.14 -25.44 -76.45
N VAL A 1274 30.55 -26.17 -75.40
CA VAL A 1274 31.32 -27.43 -75.55
C VAL A 1274 30.47 -28.69 -75.29
N VAL A 1275 29.23 -28.56 -74.80
CA VAL A 1275 28.40 -29.73 -74.42
C VAL A 1275 27.15 -29.93 -75.31
N ASN A 1276 26.82 -29.03 -76.24
CA ASN A 1276 25.78 -29.28 -77.26
C ASN A 1276 26.30 -30.05 -78.49
N GLY A 1277 27.08 -31.10 -78.22
CA GLY A 1277 27.68 -31.99 -79.21
C GLY A 1277 27.67 -33.45 -78.78
N ARG A 1278 26.62 -33.94 -78.10
CA ARG A 1278 26.11 -35.32 -78.17
C ARG A 1278 24.96 -35.55 -77.18
N ILE A 1279 23.81 -35.88 -77.79
CA ILE A 1279 22.58 -36.49 -77.26
C ILE A 1279 21.64 -35.54 -76.51
#